data_AF-A0A2H3JIQ0-F1
#
_entry.id   AF-A0A2H3JIQ0-F1
#
_cell.length_a   1.000
_cell.length_b   1.000
_cell.length_c   1.000
_cell.angle_alpha   90.00
_cell.angle_beta   90.00
_cell.angle_gamma   90.00
#
_symmetry.space_group_name_H-M   'P 1'
#
loop_
_entity.id
_entity.type
_entity.pdbx_description
1 polymer ?
#
loop_
_entity_poly.entity_id
_entity_poly.type
_entity_poly.pdbx_seq_one_letter_code
_entity_poly.pdbx_strand_id
1 'polypeptide(L)'
;MSSKPCCSHFEKRPVAIVGIAADLPSGTHSEHNLDYRDFFNFLLNKNEAHEEIPKERPYVESSTTKAYEQLSAMRGTFLKDIDSFDHVEFGISAEEARGMALSTKKLLEASFLALLDAGIDYRGRNVGWYASGTAHDVFSISDTDEQEPRGAFASIPCICDEISRHLDLRGPCVPIDASCNSSLTALHLAVQALRAGECGAAVVAGCRLHPRMTDFLQRSPGPFAIPGTRDKIFEAESEEFALGEGTVAIVLKPYDDAIRDGDYIYGNILGTGINASGSAFDGEDHISVRVDAVRRAYDGIDCQPQDVDYVERHGTGTASGHPNETDWIGQVFGRDSELLIGSVAGNIGHLGNAAFLASLCKVCAILEGGVVPPTLNLANRDPAVQWENYKLRVPREPTSIKARSPSGKLTISMSSSGIGGTNGHVVVQSASAQGADPMDVQATHHPTLLMAGGLTSRSAGAIAGALNKLAASHPDQSAAFSTISGRCTRQMAWRTFTVTHPEKQASPRFLTPVLSARVKPPVVFVFPGQGPQHINMGRQLAKRFPIFYNTIAELDECHRNVTGGSLVEQVGLFSDSVTAQALPPVWSVSVIFPSMVMVQIALFELLRSLGLRPNVLVGHSAGETSLLYASGAGPKAMAMEIAITQGRAVAAVEQANGAMAALGCNAADGRAIIHLACSAEERGTLDLAGFNAPDAIAISGHAHLVDKAVAIAASRGIFARRLQTGVAVHSALMELCQDEYRTQLANVFARYPGDHNPVITTYSTATGTLLERFTPDYFWRNFRDPVQFTQAFTSIVQAYPNAAHVEISPHPVLSPYMQQMGAPTVTCPMRRCRQPDAYQEETDLLTCLGHLVVAGNNDINFHALNGQNGITRTIAFPRYPFAKGLDASLPPSPPESPRDELKGVIMQSLNVDPGQFRDDAPLTSYGLDSLSAGRLAFTLRPFLTISSMELLGSISLTDIQHRIDVEKRVQTEGSPKVSSKVTYFQWDGVHKPGQTVLRLVDNGETPLIVIHGASGSPLPFVAIQEKFNSSLWALQTTPETPLYPLEAFCRHYYEQIKLAQPEGPYRLGAFCASTIMATMIAKMMEDNGDQVAQLCYIDHSPLLWVSPLIAPDEQAMELRSAGPDMIRRLLASMLALYRADPSPSRHRAAQDWQDAADGLEAPEHVKGWWNTFTNLHVGVYEFIFSLLPEGQQPTIPALQEALLQWMRSVKAPMTVFVALKGYIAFIAEERRAGWEQYGIERVSPDAQIITVTGGHFQVLESPEFIETAQAGWTA
;
A
#
# COMPACT_ATOMS: atom_id res chain seq x y z
N MET A 1 -35.52 21.15 46.62
CA MET A 1 -36.32 22.12 45.84
C MET A 1 -36.30 21.67 44.39
N SER A 2 -37.49 21.62 43.80
CA SER A 2 -37.84 21.08 42.49
C SER A 2 -37.10 21.78 41.34
N SER A 3 -36.32 21.04 40.56
CA SER A 3 -36.05 21.35 39.15
C SER A 3 -36.74 20.28 38.32
N LYS A 4 -37.82 20.66 37.65
CA LYS A 4 -38.50 19.84 36.64
C LYS A 4 -37.47 19.32 35.62
N PRO A 5 -37.50 18.05 35.22
CA PRO A 5 -36.72 17.60 34.08
C PRO A 5 -37.31 18.29 32.85
N CYS A 6 -36.52 19.14 32.21
CA CYS A 6 -36.82 19.64 30.88
C CYS A 6 -36.65 18.44 29.93
N CYS A 7 -37.74 17.74 29.61
CA CYS A 7 -37.76 16.80 28.49
C CYS A 7 -37.59 17.60 27.20
N SER A 8 -36.34 17.92 26.84
CA SER A 8 -36.01 18.19 25.44
C SER A 8 -36.26 16.90 24.68
N HIS A 9 -37.24 16.89 23.77
CA HIS A 9 -37.33 15.84 22.76
C HIS A 9 -35.98 15.77 22.05
N PHE A 10 -35.24 14.68 22.26
CA PHE A 10 -34.04 14.40 21.48
C PHE A 10 -34.49 14.08 20.07
N GLU A 11 -34.45 15.08 19.19
CA GLU A 11 -34.67 14.91 17.76
C GLU A 11 -33.68 13.86 17.24
N LYS A 12 -34.20 12.76 16.68
CA LYS A 12 -33.36 11.65 16.22
C LYS A 12 -32.59 12.12 14.99
N ARG A 13 -31.27 12.27 15.12
CA ARG A 13 -30.41 12.61 13.98
C ARG A 13 -30.49 11.53 12.89
N PRO A 14 -30.57 11.91 11.60
CA PRO A 14 -30.55 10.96 10.49
C PRO A 14 -29.22 10.22 10.36
N VAL A 15 -29.29 9.02 9.77
CA VAL A 15 -28.12 8.20 9.42
C VAL A 15 -28.05 8.08 7.89
N ALA A 16 -26.91 8.42 7.30
CA ALA A 16 -26.69 8.39 5.86
C ALA A 16 -26.24 7.01 5.40
N ILE A 17 -26.79 6.54 4.27
CA ILE A 17 -26.29 5.38 3.51
C ILE A 17 -25.24 5.90 2.54
N VAL A 18 -23.97 5.54 2.76
CA VAL A 18 -22.81 6.10 2.04
C VAL A 18 -22.10 5.13 1.09
N GLY A 19 -22.42 3.83 1.17
CA GLY A 19 -21.88 2.81 0.27
C GLY A 19 -22.87 1.66 0.09
N ILE A 20 -22.93 1.09 -1.10
CA ILE A 20 -23.77 -0.07 -1.43
C ILE A 20 -22.99 -1.07 -2.28
N ALA A 21 -23.09 -2.34 -1.92
CA ALA A 21 -22.73 -3.47 -2.79
C ALA A 21 -23.88 -4.48 -2.80
N ALA A 22 -24.19 -4.98 -3.99
CA ALA A 22 -25.25 -5.95 -4.20
C ALA A 22 -24.78 -7.02 -5.17
N ASP A 23 -25.16 -8.26 -4.89
CA ASP A 23 -25.02 -9.43 -5.73
C ASP A 23 -26.40 -10.10 -5.77
N LEU A 24 -27.17 -9.75 -6.81
CA LEU A 24 -28.60 -10.09 -6.94
C LEU A 24 -28.84 -10.99 -8.16
N PRO A 25 -29.86 -11.87 -8.12
CA PRO A 25 -30.08 -12.85 -9.17
C PRO A 25 -30.52 -12.16 -10.46
N SER A 26 -29.95 -12.60 -11.58
CA SER A 26 -30.25 -12.12 -12.93
C SER A 26 -31.21 -13.03 -13.71
N GLY A 27 -31.44 -14.24 -13.23
CA GLY A 27 -32.13 -15.29 -13.98
C GLY A 27 -31.47 -15.56 -15.33
N THR A 28 -32.27 -15.64 -16.39
CA THR A 28 -31.79 -15.83 -17.77
C THR A 28 -31.45 -14.51 -18.48
N HIS A 29 -31.57 -13.35 -17.83
CA HIS A 29 -31.27 -12.07 -18.46
C HIS A 29 -29.77 -11.87 -18.68
N SER A 30 -28.96 -12.31 -17.73
CA SER A 30 -27.52 -12.04 -17.73
C SER A 30 -26.76 -13.24 -17.18
N GLU A 31 -25.61 -13.54 -17.79
CA GLU A 31 -24.66 -14.55 -17.33
C GLU A 31 -23.93 -14.14 -16.04
N HIS A 32 -24.09 -12.89 -15.61
CA HIS A 32 -23.57 -12.37 -14.35
C HIS A 32 -24.70 -11.89 -13.47
N ASN A 33 -24.50 -12.02 -12.16
CA ASN A 33 -25.37 -11.42 -11.16
C ASN A 33 -25.43 -9.89 -11.30
N LEU A 34 -26.54 -9.31 -10.84
CA LEU A 34 -26.82 -7.88 -10.92
C LEU A 34 -26.16 -7.15 -9.75
N ASP A 35 -25.38 -6.12 -10.07
CA ASP A 35 -24.96 -5.14 -9.07
C ASP A 35 -26.07 -4.10 -8.79
N TYR A 36 -25.81 -3.15 -7.89
CA TYR A 36 -26.77 -2.10 -7.54
C TYR A 36 -27.33 -1.33 -8.75
N ARG A 37 -26.49 -0.99 -9.73
CA ARG A 37 -26.89 -0.16 -10.88
C ARG A 37 -27.61 -0.99 -11.93
N ASP A 38 -27.07 -2.16 -12.24
CA ASP A 38 -27.70 -3.09 -13.18
C ASP A 38 -29.07 -3.55 -12.68
N PHE A 39 -29.20 -3.73 -11.37
CA PHE A 39 -30.45 -4.11 -10.74
C PHE A 39 -31.57 -3.10 -10.99
N PHE A 40 -31.30 -1.80 -10.89
CA PHE A 40 -32.35 -0.80 -11.14
C PHE A 40 -32.79 -0.79 -12.61
N ASN A 41 -31.83 -0.88 -13.54
CA ASN A 41 -32.14 -1.00 -14.97
C ASN A 41 -32.94 -2.27 -15.27
N PHE A 42 -32.60 -3.39 -14.62
CA PHE A 42 -33.34 -4.64 -14.70
C PHE A 42 -34.80 -4.48 -14.27
N LEU A 43 -35.05 -3.77 -13.16
CA LEU A 43 -36.42 -3.50 -12.68
C LEU A 43 -37.20 -2.58 -13.62
N LEU A 44 -36.59 -1.50 -14.13
CA LEU A 44 -37.22 -0.57 -15.07
C LEU A 44 -37.68 -1.26 -16.37
N ASN A 45 -36.89 -2.25 -16.82
CA ASN A 45 -37.15 -3.02 -18.03
C ASN A 45 -38.14 -4.17 -17.85
N LYS A 46 -38.81 -4.27 -16.69
CA LYS A 46 -39.82 -5.30 -16.39
C LYS A 46 -39.29 -6.75 -16.42
N ASN A 47 -38.04 -6.96 -16.03
CA ASN A 47 -37.45 -8.29 -16.04
C ASN A 47 -37.70 -9.08 -14.74
N GLU A 48 -37.71 -10.41 -14.84
CA GLU A 48 -37.82 -11.36 -13.73
C GLU A 48 -36.63 -12.33 -13.70
N ALA A 49 -36.18 -12.70 -12.51
CA ALA A 49 -35.02 -13.57 -12.29
C ALA A 49 -35.38 -15.04 -12.05
N HIS A 50 -36.67 -15.40 -12.14
CA HIS A 50 -37.17 -16.75 -11.88
C HIS A 50 -36.65 -17.74 -12.92
N GLU A 51 -36.01 -18.82 -12.48
CA GLU A 51 -35.45 -19.88 -13.32
C GLU A 51 -35.56 -21.24 -12.63
N GLU A 52 -35.29 -22.31 -13.35
CA GLU A 52 -35.14 -23.65 -12.76
C GLU A 52 -33.88 -23.69 -11.87
N ILE A 53 -33.82 -24.63 -10.92
CA ILE A 53 -32.62 -24.83 -10.10
C ILE A 53 -31.40 -25.07 -11.03
N PRO A 54 -30.29 -24.32 -10.87
CA PRO A 54 -29.11 -24.49 -11.71
C PRO A 54 -28.59 -25.92 -11.68
N LYS A 55 -28.22 -26.46 -12.84
CA LYS A 55 -27.79 -27.86 -12.97
C LYS A 55 -26.48 -28.15 -12.26
N GLU A 56 -25.68 -27.12 -12.07
CA GLU A 56 -24.36 -27.15 -11.45
C GLU A 56 -24.44 -27.27 -9.91
N ARG A 57 -25.64 -27.26 -9.31
CA ARG A 57 -25.81 -27.42 -7.87
C ARG A 57 -25.44 -28.87 -7.45
N PRO A 58 -24.59 -29.08 -6.42
CA PRO A 58 -24.07 -30.42 -6.07
C PRO A 58 -25.14 -31.49 -5.76
N TYR A 59 -26.31 -31.07 -5.28
CA TYR A 59 -27.44 -31.94 -4.97
C TYR A 59 -28.35 -32.24 -6.16
N VAL A 60 -28.17 -31.54 -7.29
CA VAL A 60 -28.87 -31.82 -8.55
C VAL A 60 -28.14 -32.93 -9.31
N GLU A 61 -26.81 -32.94 -9.33
CA GLU A 61 -26.03 -33.99 -10.01
C GLU A 61 -26.11 -35.39 -9.33
N SER A 62 -26.38 -35.44 -8.03
CA SER A 62 -26.21 -36.65 -7.20
C SER A 62 -27.51 -37.43 -6.88
N SER A 63 -28.69 -36.97 -7.32
CA SER A 63 -29.98 -37.52 -6.88
C SER A 63 -30.78 -38.19 -8.01
N THR A 64 -31.17 -39.46 -7.82
CA THR A 64 -32.04 -40.24 -8.74
C THR A 64 -33.41 -40.57 -8.12
N THR A 65 -33.81 -39.84 -7.08
CA THR A 65 -35.01 -40.15 -6.29
C THR A 65 -36.29 -39.50 -6.88
N LYS A 66 -37.46 -40.03 -6.53
CA LYS A 66 -38.76 -39.43 -6.92
C LYS A 66 -38.96 -37.99 -6.39
N ALA A 67 -38.27 -37.65 -5.29
CA ALA A 67 -38.21 -36.29 -4.75
C ALA A 67 -37.41 -35.34 -5.67
N TYR A 68 -36.40 -35.86 -6.39
CA TYR A 68 -35.64 -35.10 -7.38
C TYR A 68 -36.48 -34.70 -8.60
N GLU A 69 -37.29 -35.60 -9.18
CA GLU A 69 -38.17 -35.27 -10.31
C GLU A 69 -39.16 -34.13 -9.98
N GLN A 70 -39.56 -34.01 -8.71
CA GLN A 70 -40.43 -32.94 -8.23
C GLN A 70 -39.67 -31.65 -7.92
N LEU A 71 -38.44 -31.75 -7.39
CA LEU A 71 -37.55 -30.61 -7.13
C LEU A 71 -36.98 -29.99 -8.41
N SER A 72 -36.65 -30.79 -9.42
CA SER A 72 -36.16 -30.31 -10.71
C SER A 72 -37.19 -29.49 -11.49
N ALA A 73 -38.48 -29.66 -11.16
CA ALA A 73 -39.57 -28.85 -11.72
C ALA A 73 -39.83 -27.54 -10.91
N MET A 74 -39.11 -27.32 -9.80
CA MET A 74 -39.24 -26.13 -8.97
C MET A 74 -38.54 -24.93 -9.62
N ARG A 75 -39.15 -23.75 -9.49
CA ARG A 75 -38.54 -22.49 -9.90
C ARG A 75 -38.20 -21.64 -8.68
N GLY A 76 -37.11 -20.89 -8.78
CA GLY A 76 -36.61 -19.96 -7.77
C GLY A 76 -35.73 -18.91 -8.42
N THR A 77 -35.02 -18.13 -7.61
CA THR A 77 -34.04 -17.15 -8.12
C THR A 77 -32.67 -17.45 -7.54
N PHE A 78 -31.68 -17.63 -8.41
CA PHE A 78 -30.39 -18.17 -8.02
C PHE A 78 -29.25 -17.23 -8.39
N LEU A 79 -28.24 -17.19 -7.52
CA LEU A 79 -26.99 -16.52 -7.85
C LEU A 79 -26.13 -17.43 -8.74
N LYS A 80 -25.45 -16.83 -9.70
CA LYS A 80 -24.38 -17.44 -10.48
C LYS A 80 -23.10 -17.50 -9.63
N ASP A 81 -22.24 -18.49 -9.88
CA ASP A 81 -20.89 -18.62 -9.29
C ASP A 81 -20.84 -18.50 -7.74
N ILE A 82 -21.71 -19.25 -7.02
CA ILE A 82 -21.83 -19.13 -5.54
C ILE A 82 -20.60 -19.66 -4.78
N ASP A 83 -19.84 -20.54 -5.41
CA ASP A 83 -18.63 -21.21 -4.96
C ASP A 83 -17.34 -20.43 -5.25
N SER A 84 -17.40 -19.48 -6.19
CA SER A 84 -16.27 -18.62 -6.53
C SER A 84 -15.95 -17.62 -5.40
N PHE A 85 -14.69 -17.59 -4.99
CA PHE A 85 -14.16 -16.67 -3.97
C PHE A 85 -12.67 -16.39 -4.18
N ASP A 86 -12.30 -15.11 -4.28
CA ASP A 86 -10.89 -14.71 -4.47
C ASP A 86 -10.15 -14.62 -3.13
N HIS A 87 -9.82 -15.77 -2.57
CA HIS A 87 -9.16 -15.87 -1.26
C HIS A 87 -7.80 -15.15 -1.20
N VAL A 88 -7.10 -14.99 -2.35
CA VAL A 88 -5.79 -14.33 -2.42
C VAL A 88 -5.89 -12.84 -2.13
N GLU A 89 -6.94 -12.17 -2.62
CA GLU A 89 -7.17 -10.74 -2.37
C GLU A 89 -7.35 -10.45 -0.87
N PHE A 90 -7.93 -11.38 -0.12
CA PHE A 90 -8.14 -11.24 1.33
C PHE A 90 -7.00 -11.77 2.20
N GLY A 91 -5.92 -12.28 1.58
CA GLY A 91 -4.81 -12.90 2.30
C GLY A 91 -5.17 -14.21 3.00
N ILE A 92 -6.20 -14.89 2.51
CA ILE A 92 -6.72 -16.15 3.04
C ILE A 92 -6.04 -17.31 2.31
N SER A 93 -5.61 -18.33 3.05
CA SER A 93 -5.03 -19.53 2.44
C SER A 93 -6.09 -20.34 1.70
N ALA A 94 -5.72 -21.10 0.67
CA ALA A 94 -6.69 -21.96 -0.03
C ALA A 94 -7.32 -23.01 0.90
N GLU A 95 -6.61 -23.43 1.95
CA GLU A 95 -7.11 -24.36 2.96
C GLU A 95 -8.16 -23.72 3.88
N GLU A 96 -7.87 -22.54 4.41
CA GLU A 96 -8.80 -21.74 5.21
C GLU A 96 -10.05 -21.39 4.41
N ALA A 97 -9.90 -20.95 3.16
CA ALA A 97 -11.02 -20.66 2.27
C ALA A 97 -11.92 -21.88 2.03
N ARG A 98 -11.39 -23.11 2.00
CA ARG A 98 -12.23 -24.32 1.90
C ARG A 98 -13.02 -24.59 3.18
N GLY A 99 -12.51 -24.18 4.35
CA GLY A 99 -13.21 -24.29 5.63
C GLY A 99 -14.26 -23.20 5.88
N MET A 100 -14.31 -22.16 5.04
CA MET A 100 -15.28 -21.06 5.17
C MET A 100 -16.62 -21.37 4.48
N ALA A 101 -17.73 -21.09 5.18
CA ALA A 101 -19.08 -21.17 4.64
C ALA A 101 -19.27 -20.22 3.44
N LEU A 102 -20.07 -20.59 2.44
CA LEU A 102 -20.26 -19.80 1.22
C LEU A 102 -20.80 -18.40 1.52
N SER A 103 -21.72 -18.31 2.47
CA SER A 103 -22.28 -17.06 2.99
C SER A 103 -21.22 -16.18 3.66
N THR A 104 -20.23 -16.77 4.32
CA THR A 104 -19.12 -16.01 4.93
C THR A 104 -18.25 -15.37 3.84
N LYS A 105 -17.94 -16.13 2.78
CA LYS A 105 -17.20 -15.66 1.60
C LYS A 105 -17.93 -14.50 0.92
N LYS A 106 -19.22 -14.68 0.62
CA LYS A 106 -20.05 -13.64 -0.02
C LYS A 106 -20.25 -12.41 0.86
N LEU A 107 -20.44 -12.59 2.18
CA LEU A 107 -20.52 -11.47 3.12
C LEU A 107 -19.20 -10.69 3.20
N LEU A 108 -18.05 -11.37 3.14
CA LEU A 108 -16.74 -10.72 3.12
C LEU A 108 -16.53 -9.89 1.85
N GLU A 109 -16.81 -10.46 0.68
CA GLU A 109 -16.76 -9.74 -0.60
C GLU A 109 -17.73 -8.55 -0.64
N ALA A 110 -18.99 -8.76 -0.28
CA ALA A 110 -20.00 -7.70 -0.30
C ALA A 110 -19.66 -6.57 0.70
N SER A 111 -19.21 -6.92 1.91
CA SER A 111 -18.80 -5.92 2.92
C SER A 111 -17.60 -5.11 2.43
N PHE A 112 -16.60 -5.77 1.83
CA PHE A 112 -15.47 -5.09 1.21
C PHE A 112 -15.89 -4.15 0.08
N LEU A 113 -16.76 -4.62 -0.83
CA LEU A 113 -17.25 -3.81 -1.95
C LEU A 113 -18.08 -2.61 -1.48
N ALA A 114 -18.89 -2.75 -0.43
CA ALA A 114 -19.68 -1.65 0.11
C ALA A 114 -18.78 -0.59 0.79
N LEU A 115 -17.75 -1.03 1.52
CA LEU A 115 -16.72 -0.16 2.06
C LEU A 115 -15.92 0.54 0.95
N LEU A 116 -15.60 -0.21 -0.11
CA LEU A 116 -14.94 0.30 -1.30
C LEU A 116 -15.77 1.42 -1.92
N ASP A 117 -17.06 1.17 -2.11
CA ASP A 117 -18.01 2.12 -2.66
C ASP A 117 -18.15 3.40 -1.82
N ALA A 118 -18.15 3.26 -0.49
CA ALA A 118 -18.17 4.39 0.44
C ALA A 118 -16.89 5.25 0.39
N GLY A 119 -15.77 4.64 0.02
CA GLY A 119 -14.46 5.30 -0.05
C GLY A 119 -13.99 5.86 1.29
N ILE A 120 -14.37 5.19 2.39
CA ILE A 120 -13.98 5.57 3.76
C ILE A 120 -12.67 4.87 4.17
N ASP A 121 -11.87 5.52 5.02
CA ASP A 121 -10.71 4.89 5.62
C ASP A 121 -11.17 3.99 6.78
N TYR A 122 -11.39 2.69 6.53
CA TYR A 122 -11.99 1.78 7.52
C TYR A 122 -11.00 0.88 8.28
N ARG A 123 -9.82 0.60 7.72
CA ARG A 123 -8.90 -0.37 8.33
C ARG A 123 -8.33 0.13 9.64
N GLY A 124 -8.40 -0.72 10.66
CA GLY A 124 -7.98 -0.44 12.02
C GLY A 124 -8.87 0.59 12.72
N ARG A 125 -10.04 0.92 12.15
CA ARG A 125 -10.97 1.93 12.70
C ARG A 125 -12.16 1.29 13.39
N ASN A 126 -12.82 2.09 14.21
CA ASN A 126 -14.05 1.73 14.93
C ASN A 126 -15.27 1.72 13.97
N VAL A 127 -15.30 0.74 13.08
CA VAL A 127 -16.40 0.45 12.15
C VAL A 127 -17.09 -0.81 12.63
N GLY A 128 -18.40 -0.73 12.90
CA GLY A 128 -19.20 -1.88 13.31
C GLY A 128 -19.61 -2.73 12.10
N TRP A 129 -19.93 -4.00 12.35
CA TRP A 129 -20.46 -4.93 11.36
C TRP A 129 -21.69 -5.65 11.93
N TYR A 130 -22.83 -5.48 11.27
CA TYR A 130 -24.12 -6.04 11.69
C TYR A 130 -24.69 -6.78 10.50
N ALA A 131 -24.73 -8.10 10.55
CA ALA A 131 -25.19 -8.84 9.38
C ALA A 131 -25.90 -10.13 9.71
N SER A 132 -26.60 -10.63 8.71
CA SER A 132 -27.29 -11.91 8.76
C SER A 132 -26.81 -12.86 7.67
N GLY A 133 -26.28 -14.01 8.08
CA GLY A 133 -25.97 -15.15 7.22
C GLY A 133 -26.94 -16.31 7.45
N THR A 134 -26.80 -17.40 6.71
CA THR A 134 -27.66 -18.59 6.85
C THR A 134 -27.01 -19.66 7.72
N ALA A 135 -27.66 -20.04 8.83
CA ALA A 135 -27.20 -21.14 9.69
C ALA A 135 -26.98 -22.46 8.92
N HIS A 136 -27.81 -22.73 7.90
CA HIS A 136 -27.78 -23.97 7.12
C HIS A 136 -26.56 -24.13 6.22
N ASP A 137 -25.96 -23.02 5.78
CA ASP A 137 -24.74 -23.04 4.98
C ASP A 137 -23.51 -23.33 5.87
N VAL A 138 -23.55 -22.87 7.11
CA VAL A 138 -22.55 -23.25 8.13
C VAL A 138 -22.57 -24.76 8.39
N PHE A 139 -23.77 -25.34 8.52
CA PHE A 139 -23.96 -26.80 8.62
C PHE A 139 -23.51 -27.56 7.37
N SER A 140 -23.39 -26.88 6.22
CA SER A 140 -22.89 -27.47 4.98
C SER A 140 -21.46 -28.00 5.10
N ILE A 141 -20.69 -27.38 6.00
CA ILE A 141 -19.29 -27.71 6.28
C ILE A 141 -19.14 -28.56 7.54
N SER A 142 -19.93 -28.30 8.60
CA SER A 142 -19.77 -28.98 9.88
C SER A 142 -20.39 -30.38 9.96
N ASP A 143 -21.45 -30.67 9.18
CA ASP A 143 -22.26 -31.88 9.37
C ASP A 143 -21.86 -33.07 8.49
N THR A 144 -20.86 -32.93 7.62
CA THR A 144 -20.43 -34.06 6.77
C THR A 144 -19.67 -35.13 7.55
N ASP A 145 -18.99 -34.76 8.65
CA ASP A 145 -18.31 -35.66 9.59
C ASP A 145 -18.09 -34.93 10.93
N GLU A 146 -18.72 -35.40 12.01
CA GLU A 146 -18.60 -34.80 13.36
C GLU A 146 -17.16 -34.81 13.90
N GLN A 147 -16.26 -35.64 13.33
CA GLN A 147 -14.85 -35.70 13.72
C GLN A 147 -13.94 -34.84 12.84
N GLU A 148 -14.46 -34.21 11.77
CA GLU A 148 -13.67 -33.39 10.86
C GLU A 148 -13.33 -32.04 11.51
N PRO A 149 -12.04 -31.73 11.77
CA PRO A 149 -11.63 -30.49 12.42
C PRO A 149 -12.04 -29.22 11.65
N ARG A 150 -12.26 -29.32 10.32
CA ARG A 150 -12.70 -28.18 9.49
C ARG A 150 -14.04 -27.59 9.93
N GLY A 151 -14.94 -28.41 10.48
CA GLY A 151 -16.23 -27.95 10.98
C GLY A 151 -16.13 -27.01 12.19
N ALA A 152 -15.01 -27.04 12.93
CA ALA A 152 -14.83 -26.23 14.15
C ALA A 152 -14.80 -24.72 13.89
N PHE A 153 -14.42 -24.30 12.67
CA PHE A 153 -14.37 -22.89 12.25
C PHE A 153 -15.57 -22.47 11.40
N ALA A 154 -16.47 -23.42 11.08
CA ALA A 154 -17.75 -23.16 10.45
C ALA A 154 -18.82 -23.03 11.55
N SER A 155 -18.92 -21.85 12.16
CA SER A 155 -20.02 -21.50 13.08
C SER A 155 -20.50 -20.05 12.83
N ILE A 156 -21.75 -19.73 13.20
CA ILE A 156 -22.28 -18.35 13.07
C ILE A 156 -21.39 -17.31 13.79
N PRO A 157 -20.89 -17.55 15.02
CA PRO A 157 -19.94 -16.64 15.66
C PRO A 157 -18.64 -16.43 14.87
N CYS A 158 -18.10 -17.49 14.25
CA CYS A 158 -16.84 -17.41 13.50
C CYS A 158 -16.92 -16.48 12.28
N ILE A 159 -18.12 -16.24 11.72
CA ILE A 159 -18.32 -15.25 10.65
C ILE A 159 -17.79 -13.89 11.08
N CYS A 160 -18.02 -13.49 12.34
CA CYS A 160 -17.51 -12.23 12.85
C CYS A 160 -15.99 -12.20 12.95
N ASP A 161 -15.37 -13.31 13.36
CA ASP A 161 -13.92 -13.44 13.45
C ASP A 161 -13.26 -13.35 12.07
N GLU A 162 -13.87 -13.95 11.05
CA GLU A 162 -13.41 -13.86 9.64
C GLU A 162 -13.51 -12.42 9.12
N ILE A 163 -14.68 -11.80 9.25
CA ILE A 163 -14.94 -10.48 8.68
C ILE A 163 -14.08 -9.41 9.36
N SER A 164 -14.10 -9.37 10.70
CA SER A 164 -13.39 -8.35 11.47
C SER A 164 -11.87 -8.46 11.27
N ARG A 165 -11.33 -9.68 11.17
CA ARG A 165 -9.91 -9.93 10.92
C ARG A 165 -9.47 -9.55 9.51
N HIS A 166 -10.19 -10.00 8.47
CA HIS A 166 -9.78 -9.75 7.08
C HIS A 166 -10.05 -8.33 6.60
N LEU A 167 -11.07 -7.66 7.16
CA LEU A 167 -11.34 -6.24 6.88
C LEU A 167 -10.73 -5.29 7.92
N ASP A 168 -10.09 -5.81 8.98
CA ASP A 168 -9.49 -5.02 10.08
C ASP A 168 -10.48 -4.02 10.69
N LEU A 169 -11.69 -4.49 11.02
CA LEU A 169 -12.74 -3.68 11.64
C LEU A 169 -12.65 -3.81 13.17
N ARG A 170 -12.71 -2.68 13.88
CA ARG A 170 -12.57 -2.63 15.36
C ARG A 170 -13.83 -2.21 16.12
N GLY A 171 -14.96 -2.08 15.43
CA GLY A 171 -16.25 -1.79 16.07
C GLY A 171 -17.02 -3.06 16.45
N PRO A 172 -18.27 -2.91 16.96
CA PRO A 172 -19.10 -4.05 17.32
C PRO A 172 -19.34 -4.97 16.13
N CYS A 173 -19.17 -6.28 16.31
CA CYS A 173 -19.48 -7.30 15.31
C CYS A 173 -20.61 -8.19 15.80
N VAL A 174 -21.76 -8.17 15.13
CA VAL A 174 -22.98 -8.84 15.60
C VAL A 174 -23.63 -9.64 14.47
N PRO A 175 -23.54 -10.98 14.50
CA PRO A 175 -24.31 -11.83 13.61
C PRO A 175 -25.77 -11.93 14.11
N ILE A 176 -26.74 -11.86 13.19
CA ILE A 176 -28.17 -11.75 13.49
C ILE A 176 -28.96 -12.76 12.65
N ASP A 177 -29.90 -13.46 13.30
CA ASP A 177 -30.93 -14.25 12.63
C ASP A 177 -32.30 -13.96 13.24
N ALA A 178 -33.11 -13.21 12.50
CA ALA A 178 -34.52 -12.95 12.76
C ALA A 178 -35.37 -13.38 11.54
N SER A 179 -34.96 -14.47 10.87
CA SER A 179 -35.58 -14.97 9.64
C SER A 179 -35.65 -13.87 8.55
N CYS A 180 -36.80 -13.67 7.90
CA CYS A 180 -36.96 -12.68 6.84
C CYS A 180 -36.78 -11.21 7.30
N ASN A 181 -36.82 -10.95 8.63
CA ASN A 181 -36.59 -9.62 9.20
C ASN A 181 -35.12 -9.39 9.62
N SER A 182 -34.21 -10.33 9.33
CA SER A 182 -32.83 -10.30 9.82
C SER A 182 -32.07 -9.03 9.43
N SER A 183 -32.05 -8.68 8.14
CA SER A 183 -31.29 -7.52 7.69
C SER A 183 -31.89 -6.16 8.09
N LEU A 184 -33.20 -6.08 8.34
CA LEU A 184 -33.81 -4.89 8.96
C LEU A 184 -33.49 -4.78 10.46
N THR A 185 -33.43 -5.92 11.15
CA THR A 185 -32.98 -5.97 12.56
C THR A 185 -31.51 -5.55 12.66
N ALA A 186 -30.66 -6.02 11.75
CA ALA A 186 -29.27 -5.59 11.62
C ALA A 186 -29.16 -4.07 11.36
N LEU A 187 -29.98 -3.55 10.45
CA LEU A 187 -30.06 -2.12 10.18
C LEU A 187 -30.44 -1.32 11.44
N HIS A 188 -31.46 -1.78 12.17
CA HIS A 188 -31.90 -1.12 13.40
C HIS A 188 -30.77 -1.05 14.44
N LEU A 189 -30.11 -2.18 14.72
CA LEU A 189 -29.02 -2.22 15.70
C LEU A 189 -27.83 -1.33 15.28
N ALA A 190 -27.46 -1.35 14.00
CA ALA A 190 -26.41 -0.46 13.48
C ALA A 190 -26.75 1.03 13.64
N VAL A 191 -28.00 1.42 13.34
CA VAL A 191 -28.48 2.80 13.52
C VAL A 191 -28.43 3.21 14.99
N GLN A 192 -28.80 2.30 15.90
CA GLN A 192 -28.75 2.56 17.34
C GLN A 192 -27.31 2.70 17.84
N ALA A 193 -26.38 1.85 17.39
CA ALA A 193 -24.97 1.92 17.75
C ALA A 193 -24.31 3.23 17.27
N LEU A 194 -24.60 3.67 16.04
CA LEU A 194 -24.14 4.96 15.51
C LEU A 194 -24.67 6.13 16.35
N ARG A 195 -25.95 6.10 16.72
CA ARG A 195 -26.57 7.13 17.57
C ARG A 195 -26.00 7.15 18.99
N ALA A 196 -25.63 5.99 19.50
CA ALA A 196 -24.97 5.84 20.81
C ALA A 196 -23.48 6.21 20.78
N GLY A 197 -22.88 6.37 19.59
CA GLY A 197 -21.45 6.65 19.43
C GLY A 197 -20.56 5.42 19.68
N GLU A 198 -21.12 4.20 19.62
CA GLU A 198 -20.36 2.96 19.79
C GLU A 198 -19.43 2.67 18.59
N CYS A 199 -19.80 3.15 17.40
CA CYS A 199 -18.97 3.13 16.20
C CYS A 199 -19.14 4.42 15.37
N GLY A 200 -18.14 4.75 14.56
CA GLY A 200 -18.16 5.94 13.69
C GLY A 200 -18.77 5.67 12.30
N ALA A 201 -18.77 4.41 11.88
CA ALA A 201 -19.46 3.90 10.71
C ALA A 201 -19.93 2.47 11.00
N ALA A 202 -20.87 1.95 10.21
CA ALA A 202 -21.34 0.57 10.34
C ALA A 202 -21.60 -0.07 8.97
N VAL A 203 -21.15 -1.31 8.79
CA VAL A 203 -21.54 -2.17 7.68
C VAL A 203 -22.79 -2.93 8.10
N VAL A 204 -23.83 -2.90 7.26
CA VAL A 204 -25.04 -3.72 7.41
C VAL A 204 -25.15 -4.65 6.22
N ALA A 205 -25.19 -5.96 6.45
CA ALA A 205 -25.21 -6.93 5.36
C ALA A 205 -26.21 -8.07 5.56
N GLY A 206 -26.62 -8.70 4.47
CA GLY A 206 -27.50 -9.86 4.48
C GLY A 206 -27.16 -10.79 3.33
N CYS A 207 -27.10 -12.10 3.61
CA CYS A 207 -26.82 -13.15 2.63
C CYS A 207 -27.82 -14.30 2.79
N ARG A 208 -28.37 -14.76 1.65
CA ARG A 208 -29.17 -15.99 1.55
C ARG A 208 -28.67 -16.82 0.38
N LEU A 209 -28.29 -18.06 0.66
CA LEU A 209 -27.90 -19.09 -0.31
C LEU A 209 -28.65 -20.39 0.01
N HIS A 210 -28.77 -21.29 -0.97
CA HIS A 210 -29.36 -22.63 -0.78
C HIS A 210 -28.39 -23.73 -1.27
N PRO A 211 -27.29 -24.00 -0.54
CA PRO A 211 -26.28 -24.97 -0.93
C PRO A 211 -26.72 -26.44 -0.77
N ARG A 212 -27.83 -26.70 -0.06
CA ARG A 212 -28.35 -28.05 0.19
C ARG A 212 -29.82 -28.18 -0.23
N MET A 213 -30.17 -29.34 -0.77
CA MET A 213 -31.55 -29.70 -1.10
C MET A 213 -32.51 -29.63 0.10
N THR A 214 -32.01 -29.87 1.32
CA THR A 214 -32.79 -29.80 2.56
C THR A 214 -33.45 -28.44 2.78
N ASP A 215 -32.86 -27.36 2.26
CA ASP A 215 -33.38 -25.99 2.43
C ASP A 215 -34.73 -25.80 1.72
N PHE A 216 -34.95 -26.52 0.62
CA PHE A 216 -36.21 -26.55 -0.12
C PHE A 216 -37.21 -27.48 0.54
N LEU A 217 -36.76 -28.65 1.00
CA LEU A 217 -37.63 -29.66 1.63
C LEU A 217 -38.22 -29.19 2.97
N GLN A 218 -37.42 -28.50 3.79
CA GLN A 218 -37.88 -27.96 5.07
C GLN A 218 -38.93 -26.85 4.93
N ARG A 219 -39.01 -26.22 3.75
CA ARG A 219 -39.93 -25.12 3.48
C ARG A 219 -41.20 -25.55 2.75
N SER A 220 -41.35 -26.84 2.46
CA SER A 220 -42.54 -27.38 1.82
C SER A 220 -43.69 -27.54 2.84
N PRO A 221 -44.92 -27.06 2.56
CA PRO A 221 -46.07 -27.11 3.48
C PRO A 221 -46.62 -28.54 3.73
N GLY A 222 -45.98 -29.55 3.16
CA GLY A 222 -46.16 -30.96 3.45
C GLY A 222 -45.04 -31.75 2.80
N PRO A 223 -44.86 -33.05 3.10
CA PRO A 223 -44.04 -33.88 2.24
C PRO A 223 -44.65 -33.80 0.83
N PHE A 224 -43.88 -33.33 -0.16
CA PHE A 224 -44.24 -33.26 -1.59
C PHE A 224 -44.98 -32.02 -2.13
N ALA A 225 -45.06 -30.88 -1.41
CA ALA A 225 -45.58 -29.63 -1.99
C ALA A 225 -44.47 -28.78 -2.64
N ILE A 226 -44.70 -28.28 -3.86
CA ILE A 226 -43.74 -27.43 -4.57
C ILE A 226 -44.03 -25.97 -4.17
N PRO A 227 -43.06 -25.20 -3.65
CA PRO A 227 -43.17 -23.75 -3.50
C PRO A 227 -43.61 -23.10 -4.80
N GLY A 228 -44.28 -21.94 -4.75
CA GLY A 228 -44.85 -21.33 -5.96
C GLY A 228 -43.79 -20.99 -6.99
N THR A 229 -44.22 -20.99 -8.24
CA THR A 229 -43.32 -20.85 -9.40
C THR A 229 -43.00 -19.39 -9.72
N ARG A 230 -43.83 -18.46 -9.25
CA ARG A 230 -43.70 -17.00 -9.38
C ARG A 230 -44.47 -16.28 -8.27
N ASP A 231 -43.94 -15.14 -7.83
CA ASP A 231 -44.60 -14.29 -6.84
C ASP A 231 -45.67 -13.37 -7.48
N LYS A 232 -46.96 -13.69 -7.29
CA LYS A 232 -48.13 -12.87 -7.69
C LYS A 232 -48.63 -11.99 -6.53
N ILE A 233 -47.88 -10.93 -6.22
CA ILE A 233 -47.96 -10.23 -4.92
C ILE A 233 -49.28 -9.47 -4.67
N PHE A 234 -50.01 -9.13 -5.71
CA PHE A 234 -51.20 -8.27 -5.64
C PHE A 234 -52.45 -8.90 -6.29
N GLU A 235 -52.42 -10.22 -6.58
CA GLU A 235 -53.53 -10.98 -7.16
C GLU A 235 -54.13 -11.97 -6.17
N ALA A 236 -55.38 -12.37 -6.39
CA ALA A 236 -56.06 -13.36 -5.55
C ALA A 236 -55.50 -14.79 -5.71
N GLU A 237 -55.01 -15.14 -6.91
CA GLU A 237 -54.39 -16.44 -7.20
C GLU A 237 -52.90 -16.46 -6.82
N SER A 238 -52.60 -16.19 -5.56
CA SER A 238 -51.21 -16.09 -5.09
C SER A 238 -50.73 -17.42 -4.50
N GLU A 239 -49.63 -17.95 -5.06
CA GLU A 239 -49.00 -19.21 -4.65
C GLU A 239 -48.08 -18.99 -3.42
N GLU A 240 -47.51 -20.05 -2.82
CA GLU A 240 -46.40 -19.86 -1.87
C GLU A 240 -45.23 -19.14 -2.55
N PHE A 241 -44.44 -18.34 -1.82
CA PHE A 241 -43.38 -17.54 -2.44
C PHE A 241 -42.27 -18.37 -3.07
N ALA A 242 -41.69 -17.85 -4.16
CA ALA A 242 -40.48 -18.38 -4.77
C ALA A 242 -39.26 -18.11 -3.86
N LEU A 243 -38.49 -19.17 -3.57
CA LEU A 243 -37.25 -19.03 -2.82
C LEU A 243 -36.17 -18.36 -3.68
N GLY A 244 -35.44 -17.43 -3.07
CA GLY A 244 -34.37 -16.72 -3.75
C GLY A 244 -33.04 -16.68 -3.00
N GLU A 245 -31.98 -16.45 -3.76
CA GLU A 245 -30.61 -16.23 -3.30
C GLU A 245 -30.17 -14.79 -3.56
N GLY A 246 -29.33 -14.24 -2.67
CA GLY A 246 -28.80 -12.90 -2.85
C GLY A 246 -27.93 -12.45 -1.69
N THR A 247 -27.03 -11.52 -1.97
CA THR A 247 -26.18 -10.89 -0.97
C THR A 247 -26.16 -9.37 -1.17
N VAL A 248 -26.39 -8.62 -0.10
CA VAL A 248 -26.33 -7.16 -0.12
C VAL A 248 -25.61 -6.65 1.11
N ALA A 249 -24.76 -5.64 0.94
CA ALA A 249 -24.12 -4.91 2.03
C ALA A 249 -24.22 -3.40 1.80
N ILE A 250 -24.42 -2.65 2.87
CA ILE A 250 -24.44 -1.19 2.85
C ILE A 250 -23.53 -0.63 3.95
N VAL A 251 -23.07 0.60 3.78
CA VAL A 251 -22.29 1.34 4.78
C VAL A 251 -23.08 2.54 5.27
N LEU A 252 -23.09 2.71 6.59
CA LEU A 252 -23.82 3.76 7.30
C LEU A 252 -22.87 4.69 8.05
N LYS A 253 -23.21 5.98 8.07
CA LYS A 253 -22.55 6.99 8.90
C LYS A 253 -23.57 7.97 9.50
N PRO A 254 -23.26 8.64 10.62
CA PRO A 254 -24.02 9.81 11.05
C PRO A 254 -24.08 10.84 9.91
N TYR A 255 -25.25 11.43 9.64
CA TYR A 255 -25.44 12.33 8.49
C TYR A 255 -24.44 13.50 8.48
N ASP A 256 -24.21 14.13 9.63
CA ASP A 256 -23.29 15.25 9.76
C ASP A 256 -21.84 14.86 9.40
N ASP A 257 -21.42 13.64 9.78
CA ASP A 257 -20.09 13.11 9.45
C ASP A 257 -19.98 12.74 7.97
N ALA A 258 -21.07 12.27 7.34
CA ALA A 258 -21.10 12.00 5.91
C ALA A 258 -20.96 13.29 5.09
N ILE A 259 -21.63 14.37 5.51
CA ILE A 259 -21.50 15.69 4.88
C ILE A 259 -20.09 16.27 5.09
N ARG A 260 -19.56 16.23 6.32
CA ARG A 260 -18.20 16.71 6.63
C ARG A 260 -17.15 16.02 5.78
N ASP A 261 -17.28 14.70 5.60
CA ASP A 261 -16.28 13.90 4.91
C ASP A 261 -16.50 13.88 3.38
N GLY A 262 -17.55 14.55 2.87
CA GLY A 262 -17.85 14.63 1.44
C GLY A 262 -18.30 13.30 0.82
N ASP A 263 -18.98 12.46 1.61
CA ASP A 263 -19.44 11.15 1.15
C ASP A 263 -20.59 11.28 0.13
N TYR A 264 -20.69 10.31 -0.78
CA TYR A 264 -21.88 10.17 -1.62
C TYR A 264 -23.01 9.57 -0.79
N ILE A 265 -24.17 10.23 -0.72
CA ILE A 265 -25.30 9.78 0.11
C ILE A 265 -26.41 9.25 -0.80
N TYR A 266 -26.64 7.93 -0.76
CA TYR A 266 -27.72 7.25 -1.48
C TYR A 266 -29.10 7.54 -0.90
N GLY A 267 -29.17 7.77 0.41
CA GLY A 267 -30.40 8.05 1.15
C GLY A 267 -30.13 8.22 2.64
N ASN A 268 -31.11 8.79 3.34
CA ASN A 268 -31.04 9.06 4.78
C ASN A 268 -32.09 8.25 5.52
N ILE A 269 -31.67 7.45 6.49
CA ILE A 269 -32.55 6.75 7.42
C ILE A 269 -32.97 7.73 8.50
N LEU A 270 -34.26 8.06 8.54
CA LEU A 270 -34.82 8.94 9.57
C LEU A 270 -35.10 8.14 10.84
N GLY A 271 -35.74 6.98 10.70
CA GLY A 271 -36.15 6.17 11.84
C GLY A 271 -36.34 4.71 11.47
N THR A 272 -36.12 3.85 12.46
CA THR A 272 -36.29 2.39 12.40
C THR A 272 -37.05 1.94 13.64
N GLY A 273 -37.87 0.89 13.49
CA GLY A 273 -38.62 0.29 14.59
C GLY A 273 -38.72 -1.21 14.40
N ILE A 274 -38.50 -1.97 15.47
CA ILE A 274 -38.67 -3.43 15.49
C ILE A 274 -39.47 -3.87 16.73
N ASN A 275 -40.20 -4.98 16.61
CA ASN A 275 -40.90 -5.66 17.71
C ASN A 275 -41.14 -7.15 17.40
N ALA A 276 -41.87 -7.84 18.26
CA ALA A 276 -42.28 -9.24 18.07
C ALA A 276 -43.78 -9.41 18.33
N SER A 277 -44.43 -10.24 17.52
CA SER A 277 -45.87 -10.56 17.57
C SER A 277 -46.26 -11.34 18.83
N GLY A 278 -45.35 -12.09 19.45
CA GLY A 278 -45.65 -12.91 20.63
C GLY A 278 -46.85 -13.84 20.38
N SER A 279 -47.74 -13.97 21.36
CA SER A 279 -48.95 -14.78 21.23
C SER A 279 -50.01 -14.21 20.28
N ALA A 280 -49.83 -12.98 19.77
CA ALA A 280 -50.76 -12.34 18.84
C ALA A 280 -50.53 -12.76 17.38
N PHE A 281 -49.58 -13.67 17.09
CA PHE A 281 -49.24 -14.11 15.74
C PHE A 281 -50.43 -14.75 14.97
N ASP A 282 -51.25 -15.53 15.66
CA ASP A 282 -52.38 -16.28 15.07
C ASP A 282 -53.76 -15.60 15.23
N GLY A 283 -53.81 -14.29 15.57
CA GLY A 283 -55.06 -13.57 15.89
C GLY A 283 -55.22 -12.22 15.18
N GLU A 284 -56.41 -11.61 15.30
CA GLU A 284 -56.73 -10.27 14.75
C GLU A 284 -55.76 -9.17 15.26
N ASP A 285 -55.19 -9.36 16.46
CA ASP A 285 -54.23 -8.45 17.08
C ASP A 285 -52.88 -8.36 16.33
N HIS A 286 -52.58 -9.28 15.41
CA HIS A 286 -51.31 -9.30 14.66
C HIS A 286 -51.07 -8.00 13.87
N ILE A 287 -52.14 -7.38 13.34
CA ILE A 287 -52.05 -6.11 12.62
C ILE A 287 -51.60 -4.99 13.57
N SER A 288 -52.15 -4.95 14.78
CA SER A 288 -51.82 -3.91 15.76
C SER A 288 -50.33 -3.90 16.13
N VAL A 289 -49.70 -5.08 16.17
CA VAL A 289 -48.27 -5.23 16.43
C VAL A 289 -47.43 -4.73 15.25
N ARG A 290 -47.84 -5.00 13.99
CA ARG A 290 -47.16 -4.41 12.82
C ARG A 290 -47.25 -2.89 12.81
N VAL A 291 -48.43 -2.34 13.14
CA VAL A 291 -48.63 -0.89 13.28
C VAL A 291 -47.77 -0.31 14.39
N ASP A 292 -47.55 -1.03 15.50
CA ASP A 292 -46.61 -0.62 16.55
C ASP A 292 -45.17 -0.49 16.05
N ALA A 293 -44.70 -1.41 15.20
CA ALA A 293 -43.37 -1.29 14.57
C ALA A 293 -43.27 -0.02 13.70
N VAL A 294 -44.34 0.33 12.97
CA VAL A 294 -44.42 1.62 12.23
C VAL A 294 -44.35 2.79 13.20
N ARG A 295 -45.17 2.81 14.26
CA ARG A 295 -45.16 3.89 15.25
C ARG A 295 -43.78 4.11 15.84
N ARG A 296 -43.03 3.03 16.16
CA ARG A 296 -41.66 3.13 16.67
C ARG A 296 -40.68 3.75 15.67
N ALA A 297 -40.83 3.44 14.38
CA ALA A 297 -40.00 4.03 13.33
C ALA A 297 -40.28 5.52 13.13
N TYR A 298 -41.53 5.96 13.32
CA TYR A 298 -41.95 7.36 13.23
C TYR A 298 -41.78 8.15 14.54
N ASP A 299 -41.51 7.48 15.66
CA ASP A 299 -41.30 8.14 16.94
C ASP A 299 -40.03 9.01 16.91
N GLY A 300 -40.16 10.30 17.19
CA GLY A 300 -39.04 11.24 17.29
C GLY A 300 -38.40 11.69 15.97
N ILE A 301 -39.09 11.52 14.82
CA ILE A 301 -38.70 12.08 13.51
C ILE A 301 -39.72 13.12 13.02
N ASP A 302 -39.28 14.10 12.24
CA ASP A 302 -40.14 15.14 11.66
C ASP A 302 -40.81 14.69 10.35
N CYS A 303 -41.61 13.63 10.44
CA CYS A 303 -42.38 13.06 9.33
C CYS A 303 -43.58 12.28 9.89
N GLN A 304 -44.72 12.30 9.20
CA GLN A 304 -45.87 11.44 9.51
C GLN A 304 -46.08 10.38 8.43
N PRO A 305 -46.77 9.26 8.71
CA PRO A 305 -47.06 8.23 7.72
C PRO A 305 -47.74 8.78 6.46
N GLN A 306 -48.62 9.78 6.58
CA GLN A 306 -49.36 10.32 5.43
C GLN A 306 -48.48 11.17 4.48
N ASP A 307 -47.28 11.57 4.93
CA ASP A 307 -46.36 12.41 4.17
C ASP A 307 -45.52 11.62 3.15
N VAL A 308 -45.52 10.28 3.22
CA VAL A 308 -44.65 9.46 2.37
C VAL A 308 -45.10 9.42 0.92
N ASP A 309 -44.15 9.34 0.00
CA ASP A 309 -44.40 9.33 -1.44
C ASP A 309 -44.61 7.92 -1.99
N TYR A 310 -43.99 6.92 -1.34
CA TYR A 310 -44.03 5.51 -1.74
C TYR A 310 -43.95 4.58 -0.51
N VAL A 311 -44.59 3.41 -0.60
CA VAL A 311 -44.43 2.33 0.39
C VAL A 311 -43.93 1.05 -0.30
N GLU A 312 -42.74 0.60 0.10
CA GLU A 312 -42.17 -0.70 -0.28
C GLU A 312 -42.59 -1.76 0.75
N ARG A 313 -43.34 -2.76 0.29
CA ARG A 313 -43.91 -3.81 1.14
C ARG A 313 -42.93 -4.94 1.40
N HIS A 314 -43.26 -5.80 2.37
CA HIS A 314 -42.58 -7.09 2.52
C HIS A 314 -42.97 -8.02 1.36
N GLY A 315 -44.28 -8.17 1.10
CA GLY A 315 -44.81 -8.70 -0.16
C GLY A 315 -44.33 -10.11 -0.58
N THR A 316 -44.50 -11.13 0.27
CA THR A 316 -44.08 -12.53 0.07
C THR A 316 -45.06 -13.48 -0.66
N GLY A 317 -45.77 -13.08 -1.71
CA GLY A 317 -46.69 -13.99 -2.43
C GLY A 317 -47.90 -14.61 -1.68
N THR A 318 -47.99 -14.62 -0.34
CA THR A 318 -48.92 -15.55 0.35
C THR A 318 -50.41 -15.15 0.30
N ALA A 319 -51.27 -16.09 -0.09
CA ALA A 319 -52.73 -15.92 -0.18
C ALA A 319 -53.43 -15.36 1.07
N SER A 320 -53.00 -15.76 2.27
CA SER A 320 -53.56 -15.23 3.54
C SER A 320 -52.89 -13.94 4.03
N GLY A 321 -51.65 -13.69 3.61
CA GLY A 321 -50.85 -12.56 4.07
C GLY A 321 -51.07 -11.27 3.28
N HIS A 322 -51.36 -11.37 1.97
CA HIS A 322 -51.39 -10.23 1.07
C HIS A 322 -52.56 -9.26 1.22
N PRO A 323 -53.82 -9.72 1.31
CA PRO A 323 -54.94 -8.81 1.55
C PRO A 323 -54.75 -8.03 2.85
N ASN A 324 -54.37 -8.76 3.91
CA ASN A 324 -54.10 -8.21 5.23
C ASN A 324 -52.99 -7.16 5.22
N GLU A 325 -51.86 -7.45 4.56
CA GLU A 325 -50.75 -6.50 4.50
C GLU A 325 -51.09 -5.22 3.71
N THR A 326 -51.84 -5.35 2.61
CA THR A 326 -52.24 -4.19 1.80
C THR A 326 -53.22 -3.28 2.54
N ASP A 327 -54.21 -3.89 3.22
CA ASP A 327 -55.24 -3.13 3.92
C ASP A 327 -54.70 -2.40 5.15
N TRP A 328 -53.82 -3.01 5.97
CA TRP A 328 -53.27 -2.29 7.13
C TRP A 328 -52.35 -1.14 6.70
N ILE A 329 -51.60 -1.30 5.60
CA ILE A 329 -50.84 -0.21 5.00
C ILE A 329 -51.78 0.90 4.55
N GLY A 330 -52.88 0.56 3.88
CA GLY A 330 -53.93 1.50 3.52
C GLY A 330 -54.52 2.26 4.72
N GLN A 331 -54.68 1.59 5.86
CA GLN A 331 -55.17 2.21 7.10
C GLN A 331 -54.16 3.18 7.73
N VAL A 332 -52.87 2.83 7.76
CA VAL A 332 -51.82 3.65 8.41
C VAL A 332 -51.41 4.83 7.53
N PHE A 333 -51.21 4.58 6.24
CA PHE A 333 -50.70 5.55 5.27
C PHE A 333 -51.81 6.23 4.46
N GLY A 334 -53.07 5.90 4.76
CA GLY A 334 -54.26 6.41 4.09
C GLY A 334 -54.35 7.92 4.09
N ARG A 335 -54.70 8.48 2.94
CA ARG A 335 -54.76 9.92 2.69
C ARG A 335 -55.68 10.24 1.51
N ASP A 336 -55.94 11.53 1.29
CA ASP A 336 -56.85 11.98 0.23
C ASP A 336 -56.31 11.86 -1.20
N SER A 337 -55.00 11.69 -1.35
CA SER A 337 -54.32 11.57 -2.64
C SER A 337 -53.78 10.16 -2.88
N GLU A 338 -53.61 9.79 -4.15
CA GLU A 338 -53.04 8.49 -4.53
C GLU A 338 -51.70 8.19 -3.82
N LEU A 339 -51.56 6.96 -3.30
CA LEU A 339 -50.33 6.42 -2.72
C LEU A 339 -49.82 5.24 -3.57
N LEU A 340 -48.57 5.34 -3.99
CA LEU A 340 -47.91 4.27 -4.73
C LEU A 340 -47.37 3.22 -3.78
N ILE A 341 -47.62 1.96 -4.09
CA ILE A 341 -47.10 0.80 -3.34
C ILE A 341 -46.46 -0.21 -4.29
N GLY A 342 -45.51 -0.99 -3.79
CA GLY A 342 -44.91 -2.09 -4.55
C GLY A 342 -44.14 -3.07 -3.66
N SER A 343 -43.56 -4.09 -4.30
CA SER A 343 -42.61 -5.02 -3.68
C SER A 343 -41.63 -5.49 -4.75
N VAL A 344 -40.37 -5.69 -4.35
CA VAL A 344 -39.32 -6.21 -5.22
C VAL A 344 -39.38 -7.73 -5.44
N ALA A 345 -40.05 -8.47 -4.54
CA ALA A 345 -40.07 -9.94 -4.58
C ALA A 345 -40.66 -10.49 -5.90
N GLY A 346 -41.57 -9.73 -6.55
CA GLY A 346 -42.14 -10.12 -7.84
C GLY A 346 -41.10 -10.24 -8.95
N ASN A 347 -39.97 -9.54 -8.83
CA ASN A 347 -38.87 -9.56 -9.78
C ASN A 347 -37.82 -10.62 -9.43
N ILE A 348 -37.48 -10.76 -8.14
CA ILE A 348 -36.30 -11.52 -7.70
C ILE A 348 -36.59 -12.62 -6.66
N GLY A 349 -37.86 -12.97 -6.44
CA GLY A 349 -38.24 -13.92 -5.40
C GLY A 349 -37.99 -13.39 -3.99
N HIS A 350 -38.18 -14.25 -2.99
CA HIS A 350 -37.92 -13.91 -1.60
C HIS A 350 -36.51 -14.31 -1.16
N LEU A 351 -35.64 -13.31 -0.99
CA LEU A 351 -34.22 -13.50 -0.64
C LEU A 351 -33.96 -13.73 0.85
N GLY A 352 -34.98 -14.12 1.64
CA GLY A 352 -34.87 -14.40 3.07
C GLY A 352 -34.11 -13.31 3.84
N ASN A 353 -32.93 -13.66 4.36
CA ASN A 353 -32.09 -12.77 5.17
C ASN A 353 -31.65 -11.50 4.42
N ALA A 354 -31.54 -11.54 3.09
CA ALA A 354 -31.17 -10.40 2.25
C ALA A 354 -32.36 -9.60 1.71
N ALA A 355 -33.61 -10.06 1.92
CA ALA A 355 -34.79 -9.51 1.26
C ALA A 355 -35.00 -8.01 1.50
N PHE A 356 -34.91 -7.57 2.77
CA PHE A 356 -35.10 -6.15 3.10
C PHE A 356 -34.03 -5.26 2.46
N LEU A 357 -32.75 -5.67 2.45
CA LEU A 357 -31.69 -4.86 1.82
C LEU A 357 -31.80 -4.82 0.30
N ALA A 358 -32.30 -5.88 -0.35
CA ALA A 358 -32.59 -5.83 -1.79
C ALA A 358 -33.72 -4.84 -2.11
N SER A 359 -34.78 -4.80 -1.29
CA SER A 359 -35.79 -3.74 -1.35
C SER A 359 -35.19 -2.36 -1.08
N LEU A 360 -34.23 -2.24 -0.16
CA LEU A 360 -33.56 -0.97 0.14
C LEU A 360 -32.71 -0.48 -1.04
N CYS A 361 -32.05 -1.38 -1.79
CA CYS A 361 -31.38 -1.04 -3.04
C CYS A 361 -32.37 -0.42 -4.06
N LYS A 362 -33.53 -1.05 -4.26
CA LYS A 362 -34.60 -0.50 -5.10
C LYS A 362 -35.03 0.89 -4.60
N VAL A 363 -35.24 1.05 -3.30
CA VAL A 363 -35.66 2.33 -2.69
C VAL A 363 -34.60 3.41 -2.85
N CYS A 364 -33.31 3.12 -2.63
CA CYS A 364 -32.23 4.07 -2.87
C CYS A 364 -32.20 4.54 -4.33
N ALA A 365 -32.35 3.62 -5.29
CA ALA A 365 -32.40 3.99 -6.70
C ALA A 365 -33.64 4.82 -7.07
N ILE A 366 -34.79 4.58 -6.41
CA ILE A 366 -35.98 5.46 -6.52
C ILE A 366 -35.69 6.86 -5.99
N LEU A 367 -35.01 6.97 -4.84
CA LEU A 367 -34.66 8.27 -4.23
C LEU A 367 -33.69 9.07 -5.11
N GLU A 368 -32.76 8.39 -5.78
CA GLU A 368 -31.81 9.01 -6.72
C GLU A 368 -32.49 9.44 -8.03
N GLY A 369 -33.29 8.56 -8.63
CA GLY A 369 -33.86 8.77 -9.97
C GLY A 369 -35.24 9.44 -9.99
N GLY A 370 -35.96 9.48 -8.86
CA GLY A 370 -37.34 9.98 -8.79
C GLY A 370 -38.34 9.16 -9.61
N VAL A 371 -38.04 7.89 -9.89
CA VAL A 371 -38.87 6.98 -10.72
C VAL A 371 -39.07 5.66 -9.99
N VAL A 372 -40.33 5.25 -9.84
CA VAL A 372 -40.70 3.95 -9.27
C VAL A 372 -40.76 2.90 -10.38
N PRO A 373 -40.02 1.78 -10.25
CA PRO A 373 -40.09 0.68 -11.21
C PRO A 373 -41.46 0.01 -11.23
N PRO A 374 -41.84 -0.61 -12.36
CA PRO A 374 -43.05 -1.41 -12.46
C PRO A 374 -42.99 -2.65 -11.55
N THR A 375 -44.13 -3.03 -10.96
CA THR A 375 -44.31 -4.33 -10.29
C THR A 375 -44.84 -5.34 -11.31
N LEU A 376 -44.21 -6.52 -11.36
CA LEU A 376 -44.58 -7.60 -12.27
C LEU A 376 -45.74 -8.46 -11.76
N ASN A 377 -46.21 -9.36 -12.62
CA ASN A 377 -47.20 -10.40 -12.30
C ASN A 377 -48.52 -9.86 -11.71
N LEU A 378 -48.97 -8.71 -12.22
CA LEU A 378 -50.24 -8.06 -11.85
C LEU A 378 -51.13 -7.83 -13.09
N ALA A 379 -51.83 -8.88 -13.51
CA ALA A 379 -52.94 -8.80 -14.45
C ALA A 379 -54.19 -8.22 -13.77
N ASN A 380 -54.63 -8.80 -12.65
CA ASN A 380 -55.86 -8.42 -11.94
C ASN A 380 -55.60 -8.11 -10.45
N ARG A 381 -56.10 -6.96 -9.97
CA ARG A 381 -56.02 -6.59 -8.55
C ARG A 381 -56.89 -7.54 -7.71
N ASP A 382 -56.38 -8.01 -6.58
CA ASP A 382 -57.14 -8.82 -5.62
C ASP A 382 -58.40 -8.06 -5.13
N PRO A 383 -59.62 -8.57 -5.36
CA PRO A 383 -60.85 -7.91 -4.95
C PRO A 383 -61.05 -7.84 -3.42
N ALA A 384 -60.31 -8.62 -2.63
CA ALA A 384 -60.40 -8.59 -1.16
C ALA A 384 -59.80 -7.31 -0.55
N VAL A 385 -58.89 -6.65 -1.27
CA VAL A 385 -58.23 -5.41 -0.83
C VAL A 385 -59.08 -4.18 -1.15
N GLN A 386 -59.15 -3.22 -0.22
CA GLN A 386 -59.93 -1.99 -0.42
C GLN A 386 -59.18 -0.91 -1.21
N TRP A 387 -58.79 -1.21 -2.44
CA TRP A 387 -57.96 -0.36 -3.31
C TRP A 387 -58.46 1.09 -3.44
N GLU A 388 -59.75 1.25 -3.75
CA GLU A 388 -60.35 2.57 -4.02
C GLU A 388 -60.57 3.36 -2.73
N ASN A 389 -60.85 2.70 -1.60
CA ASN A 389 -61.02 3.35 -0.30
C ASN A 389 -59.70 3.97 0.19
N TYR A 390 -58.60 3.24 0.04
CA TYR A 390 -57.27 3.69 0.47
C TYR A 390 -56.49 4.43 -0.63
N LYS A 391 -57.06 4.60 -1.84
CA LYS A 391 -56.43 5.25 -3.00
C LYS A 391 -55.04 4.69 -3.33
N LEU A 392 -54.91 3.37 -3.25
CA LEU A 392 -53.66 2.66 -3.47
C LEU A 392 -53.48 2.33 -4.96
N ARG A 393 -52.27 2.54 -5.48
CA ARG A 393 -51.92 2.18 -6.86
C ARG A 393 -50.59 1.43 -6.93
N VAL A 394 -50.58 0.35 -7.69
CA VAL A 394 -49.36 -0.40 -8.04
C VAL A 394 -48.87 0.06 -9.41
N PRO A 395 -47.62 0.56 -9.53
CA PRO A 395 -47.04 0.92 -10.82
C PRO A 395 -46.92 -0.29 -11.76
N ARG A 396 -47.47 -0.19 -12.97
CA ARG A 396 -47.31 -1.19 -14.05
C ARG A 396 -46.31 -0.77 -15.13
N GLU A 397 -45.94 0.51 -15.09
CA GLU A 397 -44.96 1.16 -15.95
C GLU A 397 -44.00 1.97 -15.06
N PRO A 398 -42.78 2.28 -15.51
CA PRO A 398 -41.92 3.27 -14.85
C PRO A 398 -42.69 4.56 -14.57
N THR A 399 -42.84 4.92 -13.30
CA THR A 399 -43.72 6.01 -12.86
C THR A 399 -42.92 7.05 -12.08
N SER A 400 -42.83 8.29 -12.59
CA SER A 400 -42.18 9.38 -11.87
C SER A 400 -42.93 9.74 -10.58
N ILE A 401 -42.18 10.00 -9.52
CA ILE A 401 -42.69 10.47 -8.24
C ILE A 401 -42.12 11.85 -7.89
N LYS A 402 -42.89 12.63 -7.13
CA LYS A 402 -42.49 13.96 -6.66
C LYS A 402 -42.66 14.02 -5.16
N ALA A 403 -41.72 14.67 -4.50
CA ALA A 403 -41.78 14.91 -3.07
C ALA A 403 -43.01 15.77 -2.73
N ARG A 404 -43.83 15.29 -1.79
CA ARG A 404 -44.99 16.06 -1.29
C ARG A 404 -44.65 16.90 -0.08
N SER A 405 -43.65 16.49 0.70
CA SER A 405 -43.23 17.22 1.89
C SER A 405 -42.83 18.66 1.52
N PRO A 406 -43.15 19.66 2.37
CA PRO A 406 -42.65 21.03 2.22
C PRO A 406 -41.11 21.11 2.12
N SER A 407 -40.40 20.10 2.63
CA SER A 407 -38.93 20.01 2.52
C SER A 407 -38.44 19.72 1.10
N GLY A 408 -39.33 19.30 0.18
CA GLY A 408 -38.99 18.92 -1.19
C GLY A 408 -38.21 17.60 -1.31
N LYS A 409 -38.12 16.80 -0.24
CA LYS A 409 -37.39 15.52 -0.22
C LYS A 409 -38.33 14.33 -0.37
N LEU A 410 -37.96 13.37 -1.23
CA LEU A 410 -38.72 12.14 -1.40
C LEU A 410 -38.61 11.32 -0.12
N THR A 411 -39.74 10.88 0.44
CA THR A 411 -39.76 10.05 1.65
C THR A 411 -40.48 8.74 1.41
N ILE A 412 -39.85 7.62 1.76
CA ILE A 412 -40.29 6.27 1.45
C ILE A 412 -40.29 5.44 2.73
N SER A 413 -41.38 4.70 2.94
CA SER A 413 -41.49 3.78 4.07
C SER A 413 -41.42 2.34 3.61
N MET A 414 -40.77 1.51 4.42
CA MET A 414 -40.54 0.10 4.09
C MET A 414 -40.86 -0.80 5.27
N SER A 415 -41.47 -1.95 5.00
CA SER A 415 -41.82 -2.95 6.02
C SER A 415 -41.11 -4.27 5.75
N SER A 416 -40.72 -4.96 6.83
CA SER A 416 -40.25 -6.35 6.77
C SER A 416 -40.86 -7.16 7.91
N SER A 417 -41.21 -8.42 7.66
CA SER A 417 -41.86 -9.30 8.63
C SER A 417 -41.28 -10.70 8.55
N GLY A 418 -40.80 -11.22 9.67
CA GLY A 418 -40.27 -12.57 9.78
C GLY A 418 -41.37 -13.60 9.97
N ILE A 419 -41.16 -14.81 9.45
CA ILE A 419 -42.09 -15.94 9.62
C ILE A 419 -42.35 -16.28 11.09
N GLY A 420 -41.37 -16.04 11.98
CA GLY A 420 -41.52 -16.22 13.43
C GLY A 420 -42.20 -15.06 14.17
N GLY A 421 -42.77 -14.08 13.46
CA GLY A 421 -43.48 -12.94 14.06
C GLY A 421 -42.60 -11.78 14.49
N THR A 422 -41.33 -11.69 14.07
CA THR A 422 -40.54 -10.47 14.28
C THR A 422 -40.90 -9.45 13.19
N ASN A 423 -41.34 -8.25 13.58
CA ASN A 423 -41.74 -7.21 12.62
C ASN A 423 -40.76 -6.03 12.68
N GLY A 424 -40.55 -5.39 11.54
CA GLY A 424 -39.79 -4.16 11.49
C GLY A 424 -40.30 -3.18 10.44
N HIS A 425 -39.98 -1.90 10.66
CA HIS A 425 -40.29 -0.79 9.76
C HIS A 425 -39.14 0.21 9.71
N VAL A 426 -38.95 0.87 8.56
CA VAL A 426 -37.97 1.94 8.36
C VAL A 426 -38.55 3.06 7.50
N VAL A 427 -38.13 4.29 7.79
CA VAL A 427 -38.44 5.49 7.01
C VAL A 427 -37.13 6.04 6.42
N VAL A 428 -37.08 6.14 5.09
CA VAL A 428 -35.90 6.59 4.33
C VAL A 428 -36.26 7.82 3.51
N GLN A 429 -35.38 8.81 3.46
CA GLN A 429 -35.58 10.06 2.75
C GLN A 429 -34.43 10.33 1.78
N SER A 430 -34.71 10.98 0.65
CA SER A 430 -33.67 11.37 -0.31
C SER A 430 -32.63 12.28 0.34
N ALA A 431 -31.39 12.21 -0.15
CA ALA A 431 -30.40 13.23 0.17
C ALA A 431 -30.94 14.60 -0.24
N SER A 432 -30.58 15.66 0.51
CA SER A 432 -30.70 17.02 -0.03
C SER A 432 -29.89 17.03 -1.33
N ALA A 433 -30.43 17.60 -2.42
CA ALA A 433 -29.62 17.89 -3.58
C ALA A 433 -28.45 18.74 -3.10
N GLN A 434 -27.27 18.13 -2.94
CA GLN A 434 -26.05 18.90 -2.76
C GLN A 434 -26.01 19.74 -4.03
N GLY A 435 -26.10 21.06 -3.87
CA GLY A 435 -26.00 21.98 -5.00
C GLY A 435 -24.67 21.69 -5.67
N ALA A 436 -24.70 20.86 -6.71
CA ALA A 436 -23.69 20.89 -7.72
C ALA A 436 -23.91 22.26 -8.36
N ASP A 437 -23.24 23.28 -7.84
CA ASP A 437 -22.96 24.45 -8.66
C ASP A 437 -22.44 23.88 -9.98
N PRO A 438 -23.06 24.23 -11.12
CA PRO A 438 -22.70 23.67 -12.40
C PRO A 438 -21.18 23.73 -12.52
N MET A 439 -20.56 22.57 -12.78
CA MET A 439 -19.11 22.44 -12.96
C MET A 439 -18.62 23.69 -13.68
N ASP A 440 -17.73 24.46 -13.04
CA ASP A 440 -17.08 25.54 -13.75
C ASP A 440 -16.40 24.89 -14.96
N VAL A 441 -16.88 25.21 -16.16
CA VAL A 441 -16.47 24.55 -17.41
C VAL A 441 -14.94 24.66 -17.59
N GLN A 442 -14.29 25.59 -16.90
CA GLN A 442 -12.84 25.72 -16.83
C GLN A 442 -12.10 24.55 -16.16
N ALA A 443 -12.75 23.77 -15.28
CA ALA A 443 -12.14 22.59 -14.64
C ALA A 443 -11.76 21.47 -15.63
N THR A 444 -12.31 21.48 -16.86
CA THR A 444 -12.08 20.46 -17.89
C THR A 444 -10.72 20.56 -18.59
N HIS A 445 -9.95 21.63 -18.34
CA HIS A 445 -8.68 21.91 -19.04
C HIS A 445 -7.42 21.76 -18.16
N HIS A 446 -7.54 21.36 -16.89
CA HIS A 446 -6.42 21.21 -15.97
C HIS A 446 -5.93 19.75 -15.86
N PRO A 447 -4.62 19.52 -15.59
CA PRO A 447 -4.13 18.19 -15.28
C PRO A 447 -4.84 17.61 -14.05
N THR A 448 -4.99 16.29 -14.02
CA THR A 448 -5.74 15.60 -12.97
C THR A 448 -4.96 14.41 -12.41
N LEU A 449 -4.95 14.24 -11.08
CA LEU A 449 -4.34 13.09 -10.42
C LEU A 449 -5.32 11.92 -10.35
N LEU A 450 -5.06 10.83 -11.05
CA LEU A 450 -5.82 9.59 -10.92
C LEU A 450 -5.07 8.59 -10.05
N MET A 451 -5.75 8.04 -9.07
CA MET A 451 -5.22 7.00 -8.19
C MET A 451 -5.80 5.65 -8.61
N ALA A 452 -5.03 4.59 -8.49
CA ALA A 452 -5.54 3.22 -8.61
C ALA A 452 -4.99 2.38 -7.47
N GLY A 453 -5.80 1.45 -6.98
CA GLY A 453 -5.35 0.53 -5.95
C GLY A 453 -6.12 -0.78 -5.95
N GLY A 454 -5.52 -1.75 -5.28
CA GLY A 454 -6.08 -3.09 -5.05
C GLY A 454 -5.48 -3.71 -3.79
N LEU A 455 -6.02 -4.85 -3.36
CA LEU A 455 -5.45 -5.66 -2.28
C LEU A 455 -4.23 -6.45 -2.76
N THR A 456 -4.09 -6.64 -4.08
CA THR A 456 -2.91 -7.21 -4.74
C THR A 456 -2.38 -6.27 -5.82
N SER A 457 -1.15 -6.51 -6.28
CA SER A 457 -0.57 -5.78 -7.43
C SER A 457 -1.39 -5.98 -8.70
N ARG A 458 -1.98 -7.18 -8.89
CA ARG A 458 -2.85 -7.54 -10.01
C ARG A 458 -4.11 -6.68 -10.03
N SER A 459 -4.86 -6.62 -8.92
CA SER A 459 -6.09 -5.85 -8.84
C SER A 459 -5.82 -4.35 -9.00
N ALA A 460 -4.71 -3.84 -8.43
CA ALA A 460 -4.27 -2.47 -8.66
C ALA A 460 -3.97 -2.17 -10.14
N GLY A 461 -3.28 -3.08 -10.83
CA GLY A 461 -2.99 -2.98 -12.27
C GLY A 461 -4.23 -3.02 -13.15
N ALA A 462 -5.18 -3.90 -12.85
CA ALA A 462 -6.45 -4.01 -13.57
C ALA A 462 -7.32 -2.75 -13.41
N ILE A 463 -7.43 -2.21 -12.19
CA ILE A 463 -8.11 -0.94 -11.93
C ILE A 463 -7.41 0.22 -12.66
N ALA A 464 -6.07 0.28 -12.64
CA ALA A 464 -5.32 1.28 -13.39
C ALA A 464 -5.61 1.23 -14.90
N GLY A 465 -5.65 0.02 -15.48
CA GLY A 465 -6.02 -0.19 -16.88
C GLY A 465 -7.46 0.22 -17.20
N ALA A 466 -8.41 -0.07 -16.32
CA ALA A 466 -9.81 0.33 -16.48
C ALA A 466 -10.00 1.85 -16.34
N LEU A 467 -9.33 2.49 -15.38
CA LEU A 467 -9.34 3.93 -15.20
C LEU A 467 -8.73 4.67 -16.39
N ASN A 468 -7.67 4.13 -16.99
CA ASN A 468 -7.11 4.66 -18.22
C ASN A 468 -8.12 4.72 -19.36
N LYS A 469 -8.85 3.61 -19.57
CA LYS A 469 -9.91 3.56 -20.59
C LYS A 469 -11.02 4.56 -20.26
N LEU A 470 -11.45 4.62 -19.00
CA LEU A 470 -12.54 5.49 -18.57
C LEU A 470 -12.20 6.98 -18.74
N ALA A 471 -11.01 7.39 -18.30
CA ALA A 471 -10.52 8.76 -18.43
C ALA A 471 -10.32 9.18 -19.89
N ALA A 472 -9.88 8.25 -20.76
CA ALA A 472 -9.77 8.49 -22.19
C ALA A 472 -11.14 8.64 -22.87
N SER A 473 -12.17 7.91 -22.43
CA SER A 473 -13.52 7.99 -23.00
C SER A 473 -14.33 9.19 -22.51
N HIS A 474 -14.05 9.70 -21.31
CA HIS A 474 -14.80 10.82 -20.69
C HIS A 474 -13.84 11.85 -20.06
N PRO A 475 -13.03 12.55 -20.88
CA PRO A 475 -12.02 13.48 -20.38
C PRO A 475 -12.63 14.64 -19.59
N ASP A 476 -13.86 15.03 -19.90
CA ASP A 476 -14.67 16.04 -19.21
C ASP A 476 -14.97 15.67 -17.75
N GLN A 477 -14.93 14.40 -17.39
CA GLN A 477 -15.21 13.90 -16.03
C GLN A 477 -13.96 13.50 -15.24
N SER A 478 -12.76 13.81 -15.75
CA SER A 478 -11.48 13.45 -15.11
C SER A 478 -11.42 13.86 -13.64
N ALA A 479 -11.86 15.08 -13.32
CA ALA A 479 -11.90 15.60 -11.95
C ALA A 479 -12.81 14.75 -11.01
N ALA A 480 -13.96 14.30 -11.50
CA ALA A 480 -14.84 13.42 -10.72
C ALA A 480 -14.20 12.04 -10.51
N PHE A 481 -13.55 11.49 -11.54
CA PHE A 481 -12.81 10.23 -11.42
C PHE A 481 -11.63 10.34 -10.45
N SER A 482 -10.93 11.47 -10.42
CA SER A 482 -9.88 11.75 -9.44
C SER A 482 -10.42 11.73 -8.02
N THR A 483 -11.56 12.40 -7.77
CA THR A 483 -12.19 12.40 -6.44
C THR A 483 -12.62 11.00 -6.00
N ILE A 484 -13.30 10.25 -6.86
CA ILE A 484 -13.75 8.88 -6.54
C ILE A 484 -12.54 7.97 -6.32
N SER A 485 -11.60 7.94 -7.27
CA SER A 485 -10.45 7.05 -7.23
C SER A 485 -9.50 7.34 -6.08
N GLY A 486 -9.28 8.62 -5.77
CA GLY A 486 -8.48 9.09 -4.65
C GLY A 486 -9.04 8.64 -3.29
N ARG A 487 -10.37 8.64 -3.14
CA ARG A 487 -11.05 8.12 -1.95
C ARG A 487 -10.95 6.59 -1.87
N CYS A 488 -11.29 5.89 -2.95
CA CYS A 488 -11.30 4.43 -2.98
C CYS A 488 -9.90 3.81 -2.74
N THR A 489 -8.83 4.49 -3.16
CA THR A 489 -7.45 3.98 -3.04
C THR A 489 -6.91 4.02 -1.60
N ARG A 490 -7.49 4.85 -0.71
CA ARG A 490 -7.04 4.99 0.70
C ARG A 490 -7.09 3.69 1.50
N GLN A 491 -8.00 2.80 1.12
CA GLN A 491 -8.20 1.50 1.74
C GLN A 491 -7.54 0.36 0.95
N MET A 492 -6.61 0.64 0.04
CA MET A 492 -5.91 -0.37 -0.76
C MET A 492 -4.47 -0.56 -0.31
N ALA A 493 -4.02 -1.82 -0.32
CA ALA A 493 -2.66 -2.19 0.06
C ALA A 493 -1.67 -1.86 -1.06
N TRP A 494 -2.02 -2.18 -2.30
CA TRP A 494 -1.24 -1.84 -3.48
C TRP A 494 -1.81 -0.59 -4.13
N ARG A 495 -0.94 0.37 -4.43
CA ARG A 495 -1.33 1.68 -4.95
C ARG A 495 -0.43 2.10 -6.10
N THR A 496 -1.02 2.83 -7.04
CA THR A 496 -0.31 3.54 -8.11
C THR A 496 -1.07 4.80 -8.47
N PHE A 497 -0.44 5.68 -9.23
CA PHE A 497 -1.05 6.89 -9.73
C PHE A 497 -0.54 7.25 -11.12
N THR A 498 -1.25 8.16 -11.77
CA THR A 498 -0.85 8.87 -12.98
C THR A 498 -1.36 10.31 -12.91
N VAL A 499 -0.69 11.22 -13.59
CA VAL A 499 -1.22 12.56 -13.86
C VAL A 499 -1.68 12.60 -15.31
N THR A 500 -2.96 12.88 -15.52
CA THR A 500 -3.57 12.99 -16.86
C THR A 500 -3.58 14.44 -17.31
N HIS A 501 -3.51 14.66 -18.62
CA HIS A 501 -3.58 15.99 -19.22
C HIS A 501 -4.71 16.00 -20.27
N PRO A 502 -5.65 16.96 -20.22
CA PRO A 502 -6.74 17.01 -21.20
C PRO A 502 -6.26 17.22 -22.65
N GLU A 503 -5.16 17.95 -22.85
CA GLU A 503 -4.64 18.32 -24.17
C GLU A 503 -3.68 17.29 -24.77
N LYS A 504 -3.10 16.39 -23.95
CA LYS A 504 -2.19 15.35 -24.42
C LYS A 504 -3.03 14.10 -24.70
N GLN A 505 -3.34 13.81 -25.97
CA GLN A 505 -4.10 12.63 -26.41
C GLN A 505 -3.44 11.27 -26.07
N ALA A 506 -2.29 11.26 -25.39
CA ALA A 506 -1.65 10.02 -24.96
C ALA A 506 -2.41 9.41 -23.78
N SER A 507 -2.69 8.10 -23.87
CA SER A 507 -3.26 7.35 -22.75
C SER A 507 -2.41 7.56 -21.49
N PRO A 508 -3.03 7.79 -20.31
CA PRO A 508 -2.25 7.99 -19.11
C PRO A 508 -1.42 6.74 -18.78
N ARG A 509 -0.21 6.95 -18.28
CA ARG A 509 0.67 5.84 -17.91
C ARG A 509 0.79 5.81 -16.39
N PHE A 510 0.00 4.95 -15.77
CA PHE A 510 0.17 4.61 -14.37
C PHE A 510 1.58 4.06 -14.10
N LEU A 511 2.12 4.42 -12.95
CA LEU A 511 3.34 3.81 -12.44
C LEU A 511 3.10 2.34 -12.08
N THR A 512 4.17 1.59 -11.86
CA THR A 512 4.05 0.22 -11.33
C THR A 512 3.39 0.25 -9.95
N PRO A 513 2.35 -0.56 -9.68
CA PRO A 513 1.77 -0.68 -8.35
C PRO A 513 2.83 -1.04 -7.30
N VAL A 514 2.81 -0.33 -6.17
CA VAL A 514 3.68 -0.60 -5.02
C VAL A 514 2.85 -0.86 -3.77
N LEU A 515 3.40 -1.68 -2.88
CA LEU A 515 2.81 -1.93 -1.58
C LEU A 515 2.96 -0.67 -0.71
N SER A 516 1.83 -0.12 -0.27
CA SER A 516 1.75 1.04 0.60
C SER A 516 1.97 0.65 2.06
N ALA A 517 2.54 1.56 2.85
CA ALA A 517 2.73 1.35 4.28
C ALA A 517 1.38 1.25 5.00
N ARG A 518 1.24 0.28 5.91
CA ARG A 518 0.03 0.14 6.75
C ARG A 518 -0.12 1.28 7.76
N VAL A 519 1.01 1.74 8.30
CA VAL A 519 1.06 2.87 9.22
C VAL A 519 1.38 4.12 8.41
N LYS A 520 0.56 5.16 8.59
CA LYS A 520 0.75 6.45 7.94
C LYS A 520 2.14 7.02 8.30
N PRO A 521 3.02 7.28 7.32
CA PRO A 521 4.33 7.86 7.59
C PRO A 521 4.19 9.30 8.09
N PRO A 522 5.01 9.73 9.07
CA PRO A 522 5.13 11.15 9.41
C PRO A 522 5.53 11.98 8.19
N VAL A 523 5.09 13.23 8.14
CA VAL A 523 5.44 14.16 7.06
C VAL A 523 6.41 15.21 7.57
N VAL A 524 7.55 15.35 6.90
CA VAL A 524 8.57 16.37 7.18
C VAL A 524 8.50 17.41 6.07
N PHE A 525 8.26 18.68 6.40
CA PHE A 525 8.40 19.77 5.44
C PHE A 525 9.78 20.41 5.58
N VAL A 526 10.46 20.56 4.45
CA VAL A 526 11.83 21.05 4.36
C VAL A 526 11.85 22.34 3.56
N PHE A 527 12.27 23.45 4.17
CA PHE A 527 12.27 24.78 3.58
C PHE A 527 13.69 25.13 3.12
N PRO A 528 14.03 25.07 1.82
CA PRO A 528 15.36 25.45 1.37
C PRO A 528 15.62 26.96 1.48
N GLY A 529 16.90 27.33 1.49
CA GLY A 529 17.35 28.71 1.44
C GLY A 529 17.38 29.28 0.02
N GLN A 530 18.37 30.13 -0.25
CA GLN A 530 18.59 30.73 -1.57
C GLN A 530 19.08 29.72 -2.61
N GLY A 531 18.68 29.91 -3.87
CA GLY A 531 19.08 29.09 -5.02
C GLY A 531 17.94 28.69 -5.95
N PRO A 532 16.78 28.21 -5.45
CA PRO A 532 15.74 27.65 -6.31
C PRO A 532 14.88 28.71 -7.01
N GLN A 533 14.97 29.98 -6.62
CA GLN A 533 14.15 31.06 -7.17
C GLN A 533 14.30 31.24 -8.69
N HIS A 534 13.19 31.54 -9.37
CA HIS A 534 13.16 31.89 -10.79
C HIS A 534 11.91 32.69 -11.15
N ILE A 535 11.96 33.46 -12.24
CA ILE A 535 10.91 34.45 -12.58
C ILE A 535 9.52 33.84 -12.79
N ASN A 536 9.47 32.60 -13.29
CA ASN A 536 8.22 31.91 -13.60
C ASN A 536 7.57 31.20 -12.41
N MET A 537 8.18 31.22 -11.22
CA MET A 537 7.71 30.41 -10.10
C MET A 537 6.33 30.83 -9.61
N GLY A 538 5.45 29.85 -9.37
CA GLY A 538 4.14 30.00 -8.75
C GLY A 538 3.08 30.63 -9.65
N ARG A 539 3.39 30.93 -10.91
CA ARG A 539 2.45 31.61 -11.83
C ARG A 539 1.28 30.72 -12.22
N GLN A 540 1.52 29.43 -12.44
CA GLN A 540 0.46 28.49 -12.82
C GLN A 540 -0.37 28.10 -11.60
N LEU A 541 0.29 27.86 -10.45
CA LEU A 541 -0.41 27.60 -9.19
C LEU A 541 -1.29 28.77 -8.75
N ALA A 542 -0.85 30.02 -8.92
CA ALA A 542 -1.66 31.21 -8.62
C ALA A 542 -2.90 31.33 -9.51
N LYS A 543 -2.84 30.86 -10.76
CA LYS A 543 -4.02 30.83 -11.65
C LYS A 543 -5.04 29.77 -11.24
N ARG A 544 -4.55 28.59 -10.84
CA ARG A 544 -5.42 27.44 -10.53
C ARG A 544 -5.96 27.45 -9.10
N PHE A 545 -5.16 27.84 -8.12
CA PHE A 545 -5.48 27.68 -6.71
C PHE A 545 -5.67 29.04 -6.01
N PRO A 546 -6.92 29.44 -5.69
CA PRO A 546 -7.20 30.71 -5.01
C PRO A 546 -6.44 30.89 -3.69
N ILE A 547 -6.20 29.82 -2.93
CA ILE A 547 -5.46 29.87 -1.66
C ILE A 547 -4.00 30.30 -1.88
N PHE A 548 -3.37 29.79 -2.95
CA PHE A 548 -2.01 30.18 -3.30
C PHE A 548 -1.97 31.66 -3.69
N TYR A 549 -2.86 32.09 -4.61
CA TYR A 549 -2.96 33.47 -5.04
C TYR A 549 -3.23 34.45 -3.90
N ASN A 550 -4.24 34.18 -3.07
CA ASN A 550 -4.62 35.04 -1.95
C ASN A 550 -3.48 35.17 -0.92
N THR A 551 -2.72 34.09 -0.70
CA THR A 551 -1.56 34.12 0.21
C THR A 551 -0.42 34.98 -0.36
N ILE A 552 -0.15 34.90 -1.67
CA ILE A 552 0.83 35.79 -2.33
C ILE A 552 0.37 37.25 -2.23
N ALA A 553 -0.90 37.54 -2.52
CA ALA A 553 -1.45 38.89 -2.44
C ALA A 553 -1.36 39.48 -1.03
N GLU A 554 -1.67 38.69 0.00
CA GLU A 554 -1.54 39.07 1.41
C GLU A 554 -0.08 39.43 1.77
N LEU A 555 0.89 38.61 1.34
CA LEU A 555 2.31 38.84 1.61
C LEU A 555 2.89 40.00 0.81
N ASP A 556 2.42 40.23 -0.42
CA ASP A 556 2.80 41.39 -1.22
C ASP A 556 2.23 42.70 -0.62
N GLU A 557 1.05 42.65 -0.02
CA GLU A 557 0.54 43.80 0.74
C GLU A 557 1.37 44.07 2.00
N CYS A 558 1.84 43.02 2.69
CA CYS A 558 2.83 43.18 3.76
C CYS A 558 4.12 43.82 3.25
N HIS A 559 4.61 43.42 2.07
CA HIS A 559 5.76 44.06 1.43
C HIS A 559 5.51 45.53 1.12
N ARG A 560 4.35 45.86 0.56
CA ARG A 560 3.92 47.23 0.22
C ARG A 560 3.91 48.12 1.45
N ASN A 561 3.36 47.63 2.57
CA ASN A 561 3.28 48.37 3.82
C ASN A 561 4.66 48.71 4.41
N VAL A 562 5.68 47.87 4.18
CA VAL A 562 7.03 48.02 4.76
C VAL A 562 7.99 48.77 3.82
N THR A 563 7.79 48.64 2.51
CA THR A 563 8.71 49.18 1.48
C THR A 563 8.16 50.35 0.70
N GLY A 564 6.84 50.58 0.75
CA GLY A 564 6.14 51.57 -0.07
C GLY A 564 5.82 51.08 -1.49
N GLY A 565 6.09 49.81 -1.84
CA GLY A 565 5.80 49.28 -3.17
C GLY A 565 5.58 47.76 -3.22
N SER A 566 4.89 47.31 -4.26
CA SER A 566 4.61 45.89 -4.50
C SER A 566 5.80 45.20 -5.18
N LEU A 567 6.24 44.09 -4.60
CA LEU A 567 7.29 43.26 -5.21
C LEU A 567 6.75 42.58 -6.47
N VAL A 568 5.49 42.13 -6.41
CA VAL A 568 4.79 41.47 -7.52
C VAL A 568 4.68 42.38 -8.73
N GLU A 569 4.22 43.62 -8.56
CA GLU A 569 4.04 44.60 -9.65
C GLU A 569 5.38 45.08 -10.23
N GLN A 570 6.38 45.32 -9.37
CA GLN A 570 7.69 45.85 -9.79
C GLN A 570 8.50 44.81 -10.57
N VAL A 571 8.47 43.55 -10.12
CA VAL A 571 9.35 42.48 -10.61
C VAL A 571 8.63 41.51 -11.56
N GLY A 572 7.30 41.42 -11.48
CA GLY A 572 6.48 40.51 -12.28
C GLY A 572 6.54 39.06 -11.80
N LEU A 573 6.88 38.86 -10.53
CA LEU A 573 6.79 37.54 -9.90
C LEU A 573 5.32 37.15 -9.75
N PHE A 574 5.00 35.86 -9.88
CA PHE A 574 3.66 35.32 -9.68
C PHE A 574 2.54 35.89 -10.59
N SER A 575 2.87 36.74 -11.58
CA SER A 575 1.93 37.29 -12.55
C SER A 575 2.42 37.17 -14.00
N ASP A 576 1.51 37.21 -14.97
CA ASP A 576 1.86 37.24 -16.40
C ASP A 576 2.20 38.65 -16.91
N SER A 577 2.07 39.67 -16.06
CA SER A 577 2.30 41.06 -16.43
C SER A 577 3.77 41.28 -16.81
N VAL A 578 3.98 41.87 -17.98
CA VAL A 578 5.31 42.28 -18.44
C VAL A 578 5.74 43.49 -17.62
N THR A 579 6.87 43.39 -16.93
CA THR A 579 7.41 44.49 -16.12
C THR A 579 8.16 45.52 -16.96
N ALA A 580 8.28 46.74 -16.41
CA ALA A 580 9.08 47.80 -17.01
C ALA A 580 10.61 47.59 -16.86
N GLN A 581 11.06 46.71 -15.95
CA GLN A 581 12.47 46.38 -15.70
C GLN A 581 12.71 44.87 -15.73
N ALA A 582 13.62 44.43 -16.60
CA ALA A 582 14.08 43.04 -16.65
C ALA A 582 15.04 42.76 -15.48
N LEU A 583 14.81 41.67 -14.74
CA LEU A 583 15.73 41.22 -13.70
C LEU A 583 17.07 40.74 -14.28
N PRO A 584 18.21 41.06 -13.63
CA PRO A 584 19.50 40.49 -14.01
C PRO A 584 19.55 38.96 -13.75
N PRO A 585 20.53 38.23 -14.33
CA PRO A 585 20.69 36.79 -14.09
C PRO A 585 20.93 36.41 -12.63
N VAL A 586 21.59 37.28 -11.86
CA VAL A 586 21.80 37.15 -10.41
C VAL A 586 20.93 38.20 -9.74
N TRP A 587 19.94 37.75 -8.97
CA TRP A 587 19.00 38.63 -8.27
C TRP A 587 19.66 39.21 -7.02
N SER A 588 19.28 40.45 -6.65
CA SER A 588 19.65 40.99 -5.34
C SER A 588 18.93 40.24 -4.22
N VAL A 589 19.58 40.11 -3.07
CA VAL A 589 18.99 39.46 -1.88
C VAL A 589 17.73 40.18 -1.38
N SER A 590 17.59 41.48 -1.68
CA SER A 590 16.36 42.26 -1.42
C SER A 590 15.15 41.78 -2.23
N VAL A 591 15.35 41.01 -3.29
CA VAL A 591 14.29 40.34 -4.05
C VAL A 591 14.19 38.86 -3.66
N ILE A 592 15.34 38.19 -3.47
CA ILE A 592 15.39 36.75 -3.18
C ILE A 592 14.67 36.41 -1.87
N PHE A 593 15.02 37.01 -0.73
CA PHE A 593 14.44 36.60 0.55
C PHE A 593 12.93 36.85 0.62
N PRO A 594 12.42 38.05 0.27
CA PRO A 594 10.99 38.31 0.18
C PRO A 594 10.25 37.31 -0.74
N SER A 595 10.75 37.08 -1.95
CA SER A 595 10.08 36.20 -2.92
C SER A 595 10.10 34.72 -2.52
N MET A 596 11.15 34.27 -1.84
CA MET A 596 11.23 32.92 -1.29
C MET A 596 10.23 32.72 -0.14
N VAL A 597 10.10 33.68 0.78
CA VAL A 597 9.09 33.63 1.84
C VAL A 597 7.67 33.59 1.25
N MET A 598 7.41 34.42 0.24
CA MET A 598 6.13 34.42 -0.48
C MET A 598 5.76 33.04 -1.03
N VAL A 599 6.63 32.44 -1.84
CA VAL A 599 6.33 31.14 -2.48
C VAL A 599 6.26 30.00 -1.46
N GLN A 600 7.13 30.00 -0.45
CA GLN A 600 7.18 28.93 0.55
C GLN A 600 5.95 28.93 1.46
N ILE A 601 5.51 30.11 1.92
CA ILE A 601 4.29 30.23 2.72
C ILE A 601 3.05 29.92 1.87
N ALA A 602 3.01 30.33 0.60
CA ALA A 602 1.89 30.01 -0.30
C ALA A 602 1.80 28.50 -0.59
N LEU A 603 2.92 27.81 -0.81
CA LEU A 603 2.97 26.35 -0.94
C LEU A 603 2.54 25.64 0.34
N PHE A 604 3.00 26.11 1.51
CA PHE A 604 2.60 25.58 2.81
C PHE A 604 1.08 25.66 3.01
N GLU A 605 0.48 26.84 2.75
CA GLU A 605 -0.98 27.02 2.85
C GLU A 605 -1.75 26.16 1.84
N LEU A 606 -1.27 26.08 0.61
CA LEU A 606 -1.88 25.24 -0.41
C LEU A 606 -1.88 23.76 0.02
N LEU A 607 -0.74 23.21 0.40
CA LEU A 607 -0.64 21.81 0.82
C LEU A 607 -1.51 21.53 2.06
N ARG A 608 -1.55 22.45 3.04
CA ARG A 608 -2.41 22.34 4.22
C ARG A 608 -3.89 22.36 3.86
N SER A 609 -4.29 23.20 2.91
CA SER A 609 -5.68 23.26 2.41
C SER A 609 -6.10 21.98 1.69
N LEU A 610 -5.15 21.29 1.07
CA LEU A 610 -5.33 19.98 0.44
C LEU A 610 -5.24 18.82 1.46
N GLY A 611 -5.19 19.11 2.76
CA GLY A 611 -5.20 18.12 3.84
C GLY A 611 -3.83 17.66 4.33
N LEU A 612 -2.72 18.05 3.67
CA LEU A 612 -1.37 17.63 4.05
C LEU A 612 -0.86 18.45 5.23
N ARG A 613 -0.68 17.81 6.39
CA ARG A 613 -0.18 18.44 7.61
C ARG A 613 1.22 17.90 7.96
N PRO A 614 2.22 18.77 8.18
CA PRO A 614 3.54 18.32 8.62
C PRO A 614 3.51 17.90 10.09
N ASN A 615 4.27 16.86 10.41
CA ASN A 615 4.61 16.46 11.77
C ASN A 615 5.91 17.14 12.24
N VAL A 616 6.81 17.42 11.30
CA VAL A 616 8.13 17.98 11.56
C VAL A 616 8.46 19.04 10.52
N LEU A 617 9.16 20.09 10.95
CA LEU A 617 9.62 21.18 10.13
C LEU A 617 11.14 21.33 10.23
N VAL A 618 11.81 21.66 9.13
CA VAL A 618 13.22 22.05 9.11
C VAL A 618 13.48 23.02 7.97
N GLY A 619 14.40 23.96 8.16
CA GLY A 619 14.69 25.03 7.20
C GLY A 619 16.18 25.18 7.03
N HIS A 620 16.64 25.41 5.80
CA HIS A 620 18.04 25.63 5.47
C HIS A 620 18.29 27.12 5.29
N SER A 621 19.16 27.71 6.11
CA SER A 621 19.53 29.14 6.01
C SER A 621 18.27 30.04 5.99
N ALA A 622 18.10 30.88 4.96
CA ALA A 622 16.97 31.78 4.76
C ALA A 622 15.59 31.08 4.74
N GLY A 623 15.53 29.76 4.49
CA GLY A 623 14.29 28.99 4.60
C GLY A 623 13.72 28.96 6.03
N GLU A 624 14.54 29.21 7.05
CA GLU A 624 14.10 29.31 8.44
C GLU A 624 13.24 30.56 8.73
N THR A 625 13.27 31.58 7.86
CA THR A 625 12.35 32.72 7.97
C THR A 625 10.91 32.29 7.74
N SER A 626 10.67 31.40 6.76
CA SER A 626 9.34 30.82 6.50
C SER A 626 8.89 29.87 7.63
N LEU A 627 9.84 29.23 8.34
CA LEU A 627 9.53 28.36 9.48
C LEU A 627 8.86 29.10 10.63
N LEU A 628 9.16 30.37 10.85
CA LEU A 628 8.50 31.17 11.90
C LEU A 628 6.98 31.10 11.76
N TYR A 629 6.47 31.27 10.53
CA TYR A 629 5.05 31.13 10.24
C TYR A 629 4.60 29.67 10.25
N ALA A 630 5.29 28.79 9.50
CA ALA A 630 4.86 27.40 9.32
C ALA A 630 4.78 26.62 10.65
N SER A 631 5.64 26.96 11.62
CA SER A 631 5.66 26.34 12.96
C SER A 631 4.59 26.88 13.91
N GLY A 632 3.88 27.96 13.54
CA GLY A 632 2.92 28.65 14.40
C GLY A 632 3.53 29.65 15.39
N ALA A 633 4.84 29.93 15.30
CA ALA A 633 5.54 30.84 16.21
C ALA A 633 5.31 32.34 15.91
N GLY A 634 4.85 32.70 14.71
CA GLY A 634 4.56 34.09 14.36
C GLY A 634 3.64 34.22 13.15
N PRO A 635 3.08 35.42 12.91
CA PRO A 635 2.21 35.67 11.76
C PRO A 635 3.01 35.80 10.45
N LYS A 636 2.34 35.63 9.30
CA LYS A 636 2.91 35.81 7.95
C LYS A 636 3.62 37.16 7.78
N ALA A 637 2.99 38.23 8.28
CA ALA A 637 3.51 39.60 8.20
C ALA A 637 4.89 39.74 8.87
N MET A 638 5.10 39.05 10.01
CA MET A 638 6.38 39.07 10.71
C MET A 638 7.48 38.36 9.91
N ALA A 639 7.18 37.19 9.34
CA ALA A 639 8.13 36.48 8.47
C ALA A 639 8.52 37.34 7.25
N MET A 640 7.55 38.05 6.67
CA MET A 640 7.79 38.96 5.55
C MET A 640 8.68 40.15 5.94
N GLU A 641 8.41 40.78 7.08
CA GLU A 641 9.23 41.88 7.61
C GLU A 641 10.66 41.47 7.93
N ILE A 642 10.86 40.26 8.47
CA ILE A 642 12.20 39.69 8.69
C ILE A 642 12.93 39.52 7.36
N ALA A 643 12.28 38.97 6.33
CA ALA A 643 12.90 38.79 5.01
C ALA A 643 13.28 40.12 4.34
N ILE A 644 12.45 41.15 4.47
CA ILE A 644 12.74 42.50 3.95
C ILE A 644 13.92 43.12 4.72
N THR A 645 13.92 42.98 6.04
CA THR A 645 15.01 43.46 6.91
C THR A 645 16.33 42.79 6.56
N GLN A 646 16.31 41.46 6.38
CA GLN A 646 17.45 40.68 5.91
C GLN A 646 17.96 41.17 4.56
N GLY A 647 17.05 41.37 3.60
CA GLY A 647 17.41 41.86 2.26
C GLY A 647 18.10 43.23 2.29
N ARG A 648 17.55 44.19 3.07
CA ARG A 648 18.08 45.56 3.19
C ARG A 648 19.46 45.59 3.84
N ALA A 649 19.62 44.93 4.98
CA ALA A 649 20.89 44.94 5.72
C ALA A 649 22.02 44.27 4.92
N VAL A 650 21.68 43.25 4.13
CA VAL A 650 22.67 42.45 3.38
C VAL A 650 22.98 43.07 2.02
N ALA A 651 22.07 43.85 1.43
CA ALA A 651 22.35 44.64 0.23
C ALA A 651 23.51 45.63 0.45
N ALA A 652 23.71 46.13 1.67
CA ALA A 652 24.87 46.96 2.01
C ALA A 652 26.20 46.18 1.88
N VAL A 653 26.18 44.85 2.03
CA VAL A 653 27.34 43.95 1.93
C VAL A 653 27.61 43.49 0.49
N GLU A 654 26.67 43.64 -0.45
CA GLU A 654 26.88 43.32 -1.87
C GLU A 654 28.09 44.08 -2.46
N GLN A 655 28.44 45.23 -1.89
CA GLN A 655 29.61 46.03 -2.29
C GLN A 655 30.96 45.43 -1.86
N ALA A 656 30.98 44.45 -0.94
CA ALA A 656 32.20 43.81 -0.44
C ALA A 656 32.77 42.73 -1.38
N ASN A 657 32.18 42.52 -2.56
CA ASN A 657 32.61 41.55 -3.57
C ASN A 657 32.74 40.11 -3.02
N GLY A 658 31.68 39.65 -2.36
CA GLY A 658 31.57 38.29 -1.82
C GLY A 658 31.12 37.25 -2.86
N ALA A 659 31.44 35.98 -2.62
CA ALA A 659 30.92 34.85 -3.37
C ALA A 659 30.76 33.61 -2.49
N MET A 660 30.12 32.58 -3.03
CA MET A 660 29.97 31.26 -2.40
C MET A 660 30.25 30.14 -3.42
N ALA A 661 30.66 28.98 -2.93
CA ALA A 661 30.81 27.77 -3.74
C ALA A 661 30.34 26.51 -2.99
N ALA A 662 29.83 25.53 -3.72
CA ALA A 662 29.53 24.19 -3.22
C ALA A 662 30.67 23.23 -3.57
N LEU A 663 31.12 22.42 -2.62
CA LEU A 663 32.19 21.44 -2.76
C LEU A 663 31.67 20.04 -2.39
N GLY A 664 31.98 19.04 -3.22
CA GLY A 664 31.70 17.62 -2.96
C GLY A 664 32.83 16.97 -2.16
N CYS A 665 33.04 17.43 -0.92
CA CYS A 665 34.00 16.84 0.01
C CYS A 665 33.52 16.96 1.46
N ASN A 666 34.17 16.23 2.37
CA ASN A 666 33.89 16.33 3.81
C ASN A 666 34.46 17.64 4.40
N ALA A 667 34.06 17.93 5.64
CA ALA A 667 34.47 19.15 6.34
C ALA A 667 35.99 19.30 6.57
N ALA A 668 36.73 18.19 6.70
CA ALA A 668 38.18 18.22 6.91
C ALA A 668 38.90 18.65 5.63
N ASP A 669 38.53 18.06 4.49
CA ASP A 669 39.06 18.44 3.17
C ASP A 669 38.71 19.88 2.83
N GLY A 670 37.47 20.30 3.12
CA GLY A 670 37.04 21.69 2.98
C GLY A 670 37.92 22.67 3.76
N ARG A 671 38.20 22.37 5.04
CA ARG A 671 39.12 23.18 5.87
C ARG A 671 40.54 23.22 5.30
N ALA A 672 41.04 22.11 4.78
CA ALA A 672 42.35 22.07 4.14
C ALA A 672 42.40 22.95 2.86
N ILE A 673 41.34 22.92 2.05
CA ILE A 673 41.21 23.77 0.85
C ILE A 673 41.14 25.25 1.24
N ILE A 674 40.34 25.61 2.26
CA ILE A 674 40.25 26.99 2.77
C ILE A 674 41.63 27.46 3.26
N HIS A 675 42.32 26.65 4.07
CA HIS A 675 43.66 26.98 4.57
C HIS A 675 44.64 27.28 3.42
N LEU A 676 44.63 26.47 2.36
CA LEU A 676 45.50 26.67 1.19
C LEU A 676 45.12 27.88 0.34
N ALA A 677 43.81 28.19 0.25
CA ALA A 677 43.36 29.40 -0.42
C ALA A 677 43.86 30.65 0.32
N CYS A 678 43.81 30.64 1.65
CA CYS A 678 44.18 31.74 2.54
C CYS A 678 45.69 31.84 2.86
N SER A 679 46.50 30.80 2.62
CA SER A 679 47.93 30.77 3.01
C SER A 679 48.88 31.54 2.08
N ALA A 680 48.37 32.20 1.03
CA ALA A 680 49.15 33.19 0.27
C ALA A 680 48.83 34.59 0.84
N GLU A 681 49.78 35.54 0.78
CA GLU A 681 49.72 36.89 1.39
C GLU A 681 48.60 37.84 0.88
N GLU A 682 47.39 37.35 0.63
CA GLU A 682 46.22 38.09 0.18
C GLU A 682 45.26 38.36 1.35
N ARG A 683 44.86 39.62 1.54
CA ARG A 683 43.90 40.02 2.59
C ARG A 683 42.48 39.59 2.20
N GLY A 684 41.83 38.80 3.05
CA GLY A 684 40.42 38.43 2.89
C GLY A 684 39.96 37.40 3.93
N THR A 685 38.69 37.03 3.88
CA THR A 685 38.08 35.96 4.67
C THR A 685 37.41 34.93 3.77
N LEU A 686 37.47 33.66 4.16
CA LEU A 686 36.81 32.53 3.54
C LEU A 686 36.44 31.52 4.65
N ASP A 687 35.15 31.25 4.78
CA ASP A 687 34.58 30.44 5.85
C ASP A 687 33.83 29.22 5.28
N LEU A 688 33.66 28.19 6.12
CA LEU A 688 32.65 27.16 5.87
C LEU A 688 31.27 27.79 6.08
N ALA A 689 30.41 27.63 5.08
CA ALA A 689 29.08 28.22 5.05
C ALA A 689 27.95 27.23 5.37
N GLY A 690 28.17 25.93 5.13
CA GLY A 690 27.17 24.93 5.43
C GLY A 690 27.64 23.50 5.22
N PHE A 691 27.04 22.60 5.99
CA PHE A 691 27.18 21.14 5.94
C PHE A 691 25.86 20.58 5.39
N ASN A 692 25.84 20.27 4.09
CA ASN A 692 24.63 19.83 3.39
C ASN A 692 24.51 18.30 3.36
N ALA A 693 25.62 17.59 3.27
CA ALA A 693 25.73 16.14 3.46
C ALA A 693 27.13 15.80 4.02
N PRO A 694 27.39 14.56 4.48
CA PRO A 694 28.70 14.17 5.03
C PRO A 694 29.89 14.48 4.10
N ASP A 695 29.68 14.45 2.79
CA ASP A 695 30.62 14.73 1.71
C ASP A 695 30.18 15.90 0.81
N ALA A 696 29.29 16.78 1.30
CA ALA A 696 28.86 17.97 0.57
C ALA A 696 28.80 19.20 1.48
N ILE A 697 29.67 20.16 1.22
CA ILE A 697 29.79 21.40 2.00
C ILE A 697 29.62 22.64 1.11
N ALA A 698 29.36 23.79 1.74
CA ALA A 698 29.43 25.09 1.10
C ALA A 698 30.52 25.95 1.76
N ILE A 699 31.16 26.80 0.97
CA ILE A 699 32.12 27.82 1.41
C ILE A 699 31.65 29.21 0.99
N SER A 700 32.00 30.23 1.78
CA SER A 700 31.54 31.60 1.59
C SER A 700 32.59 32.61 2.05
N GLY A 701 32.82 33.67 1.27
CA GLY A 701 33.81 34.68 1.60
C GLY A 701 34.08 35.64 0.44
N HIS A 702 35.28 36.22 0.40
CA HIS A 702 35.66 37.11 -0.71
C HIS A 702 35.78 36.33 -2.02
N ALA A 703 35.29 36.92 -3.13
CA ALA A 703 35.19 36.23 -4.41
C ALA A 703 36.51 35.63 -4.91
N HIS A 704 37.63 36.36 -4.77
CA HIS A 704 38.95 35.88 -5.20
C HIS A 704 39.42 34.64 -4.42
N LEU A 705 39.13 34.55 -3.11
CA LEU A 705 39.46 33.37 -2.30
C LEU A 705 38.57 32.17 -2.63
N VAL A 706 37.28 32.42 -2.93
CA VAL A 706 36.36 31.38 -3.39
C VAL A 706 36.81 30.80 -4.73
N ASP A 707 37.16 31.66 -5.70
CA ASP A 707 37.63 31.22 -7.02
C ASP A 707 38.92 30.39 -6.90
N LYS A 708 39.83 30.78 -5.99
CA LYS A 708 41.04 30.03 -5.68
C LYS A 708 40.75 28.68 -5.01
N ALA A 709 39.84 28.65 -4.02
CA ALA A 709 39.42 27.42 -3.38
C ALA A 709 38.78 26.43 -4.38
N VAL A 710 37.98 26.93 -5.33
CA VAL A 710 37.42 26.13 -6.43
C VAL A 710 38.53 25.57 -7.33
N ALA A 711 39.54 26.37 -7.68
CA ALA A 711 40.68 25.89 -8.47
C ALA A 711 41.51 24.84 -7.73
N ILE A 712 41.73 25.01 -6.43
CA ILE A 712 42.44 24.03 -5.57
C ILE A 712 41.64 22.73 -5.50
N ALA A 713 40.32 22.79 -5.27
CA ALA A 713 39.45 21.62 -5.25
C ALA A 713 39.50 20.88 -6.60
N ALA A 714 39.40 21.60 -7.71
CA ALA A 714 39.50 21.03 -9.06
C ALA A 714 40.85 20.35 -9.30
N SER A 715 41.96 20.95 -8.85
CA SER A 715 43.30 20.34 -8.97
C SER A 715 43.46 19.03 -8.18
N ARG A 716 42.58 18.80 -7.20
CA ARG A 716 42.53 17.59 -6.36
C ARG A 716 41.44 16.60 -6.80
N GLY A 717 40.77 16.83 -7.93
CA GLY A 717 39.67 15.99 -8.41
C GLY A 717 38.38 16.10 -7.59
N ILE A 718 38.25 17.11 -6.73
CA ILE A 718 37.06 17.36 -5.91
C ILE A 718 36.09 18.23 -6.71
N PHE A 719 34.81 17.82 -6.77
CA PHE A 719 33.76 18.64 -7.39
C PHE A 719 33.65 19.97 -6.66
N ALA A 720 33.76 21.08 -7.38
CA ALA A 720 33.55 22.41 -6.85
C ALA A 720 32.84 23.30 -7.86
N ARG A 721 31.79 24.02 -7.41
CA ARG A 721 31.00 24.90 -8.28
C ARG A 721 30.68 26.20 -7.56
N ARG A 722 31.05 27.32 -8.19
CA ARG A 722 30.62 28.66 -7.76
C ARG A 722 29.11 28.81 -7.86
N LEU A 723 28.50 29.35 -6.81
CA LEU A 723 27.07 29.63 -6.74
C LEU A 723 26.75 30.97 -7.39
N GLN A 724 25.57 31.08 -8.00
CA GLN A 724 25.09 32.29 -8.65
C GLN A 724 24.49 33.26 -7.60
N THR A 725 25.36 33.79 -6.74
CA THR A 725 25.02 34.76 -5.68
C THR A 725 26.04 35.88 -5.66
N GLY A 726 25.58 37.11 -5.44
CA GLY A 726 26.43 38.29 -5.22
C GLY A 726 26.81 38.52 -3.76
N VAL A 727 26.34 37.66 -2.85
CA VAL A 727 26.51 37.80 -1.39
C VAL A 727 27.14 36.55 -0.80
N ALA A 728 28.07 36.76 0.13
CA ALA A 728 28.73 35.74 0.92
C ALA A 728 28.10 35.56 2.32
N VAL A 729 26.86 35.08 2.38
CA VAL A 729 26.18 34.75 3.66
C VAL A 729 26.89 33.59 4.39
N HIS A 730 26.73 33.47 5.71
CA HIS A 730 27.45 32.50 6.55
C HIS A 730 28.98 32.67 6.53
N SER A 731 29.46 33.92 6.47
CA SER A 731 30.89 34.26 6.55
C SER A 731 31.12 35.51 7.39
N ALA A 732 32.38 35.76 7.76
CA ALA A 732 32.77 36.98 8.49
C ALA A 732 32.42 38.27 7.75
N LEU A 733 32.16 38.23 6.43
CA LEU A 733 31.65 39.41 5.70
C LEU A 733 30.29 39.91 6.22
N MET A 734 29.49 39.06 6.87
CA MET A 734 28.22 39.47 7.45
C MET A 734 28.38 40.42 8.64
N GLU A 735 29.54 40.42 9.31
CA GLU A 735 29.82 41.32 10.43
C GLU A 735 29.77 42.81 10.01
N LEU A 736 29.97 43.10 8.72
CA LEU A 736 29.83 44.44 8.15
C LEU A 736 28.43 45.05 8.33
N CYS A 737 27.39 44.22 8.45
CA CYS A 737 26.01 44.68 8.67
C CYS A 737 25.44 44.30 10.04
N GLN A 738 26.26 43.81 10.98
CA GLN A 738 25.81 43.23 12.24
C GLN A 738 24.93 44.17 13.08
N ASP A 739 25.42 45.39 13.34
CA ASP A 739 24.73 46.34 14.23
C ASP A 739 23.40 46.79 13.64
N GLU A 740 23.38 47.08 12.34
CA GLU A 740 22.17 47.47 11.62
C GLU A 740 21.16 46.32 11.58
N TYR A 741 21.61 45.11 11.22
CA TYR A 741 20.76 43.92 11.15
C TYR A 741 20.10 43.60 12.49
N ARG A 742 20.89 43.57 13.58
CA ARG A 742 20.39 43.28 14.93
C ARG A 742 19.40 44.34 15.41
N THR A 743 19.68 45.62 15.14
CA THR A 743 18.78 46.73 15.49
C THR A 743 17.45 46.62 14.75
N GLN A 744 17.48 46.37 13.44
CA GLN A 744 16.25 46.25 12.65
C GLN A 744 15.43 45.02 13.06
N LEU A 745 16.05 43.86 13.30
CA LEU A 745 15.33 42.69 13.80
C LEU A 745 14.72 42.91 15.19
N ALA A 746 15.44 43.55 16.12
CA ALA A 746 14.87 43.89 17.42
C ALA A 746 13.60 44.75 17.28
N ASN A 747 13.59 45.69 16.34
CA ASN A 747 12.41 46.50 16.04
C ASN A 747 11.25 45.66 15.46
N VAL A 748 11.53 44.65 14.62
CA VAL A 748 10.49 43.72 14.12
C VAL A 748 9.89 42.95 15.29
N PHE A 749 10.72 42.31 16.13
CA PHE A 749 10.24 41.56 17.29
C PHE A 749 9.47 42.44 18.31
N ALA A 750 9.84 43.71 18.45
CA ALA A 750 9.09 44.65 19.27
C ALA A 750 7.68 44.97 18.71
N ARG A 751 7.50 44.96 17.38
CA ARG A 751 6.18 45.13 16.74
C ARG A 751 5.27 43.90 16.88
N TYR A 752 5.86 42.72 17.01
CA TYR A 752 5.15 41.45 17.12
C TYR A 752 5.48 40.77 18.47
N PRO A 753 4.97 41.27 19.61
CA PRO A 753 5.29 40.68 20.90
C PRO A 753 4.70 39.27 21.04
N GLY A 754 5.48 38.33 21.60
CA GLY A 754 5.03 36.98 21.90
C GLY A 754 6.16 36.05 22.34
N ASP A 755 5.80 34.81 22.69
CA ASP A 755 6.79 33.80 23.06
C ASP A 755 7.55 33.27 21.85
N HIS A 756 6.95 33.24 20.65
CA HIS A 756 7.57 32.74 19.42
C HIS A 756 8.17 31.33 19.53
N ASN A 757 7.50 30.49 20.31
CA ASN A 757 7.84 29.07 20.43
C ASN A 757 7.13 28.30 19.31
N PRO A 758 7.83 27.38 18.61
CA PRO A 758 7.20 26.46 17.67
C PRO A 758 6.10 25.61 18.33
N VAL A 759 4.94 25.49 17.66
CA VAL A 759 3.85 24.57 18.06
C VAL A 759 4.02 23.20 17.39
N ILE A 760 4.59 23.19 16.19
CA ILE A 760 4.97 21.98 15.45
C ILE A 760 6.46 21.70 15.73
N THR A 761 6.83 20.42 15.92
CA THR A 761 8.22 19.99 16.10
C THR A 761 9.10 20.58 15.00
N THR A 762 10.03 21.44 15.38
CA THR A 762 10.86 22.21 14.44
C THR A 762 12.33 22.01 14.75
N TYR A 763 13.12 21.65 13.75
CA TYR A 763 14.58 21.57 13.82
C TYR A 763 15.20 22.81 13.18
N SER A 764 16.25 23.32 13.82
CA SER A 764 17.07 24.42 13.32
C SER A 764 18.34 23.87 12.70
N THR A 765 18.69 24.40 11.54
CA THR A 765 20.01 24.25 10.92
C THR A 765 20.98 25.32 11.38
N ALA A 766 20.56 26.35 12.12
CA ALA A 766 21.49 27.22 12.82
C ALA A 766 22.16 26.52 14.01
N THR A 767 21.42 25.66 14.73
CA THR A 767 21.94 24.91 15.89
C THR A 767 22.19 23.42 15.61
N GLY A 768 21.60 22.87 14.55
CA GLY A 768 21.66 21.44 14.23
C GLY A 768 20.74 20.56 15.09
N THR A 769 19.87 21.17 15.92
CA THR A 769 19.02 20.48 16.92
C THR A 769 17.59 21.00 16.88
N LEU A 770 16.73 20.50 17.76
CA LEU A 770 15.39 21.06 17.99
C LEU A 770 15.46 22.55 18.33
N LEU A 771 14.54 23.32 17.75
CA LEU A 771 14.37 24.74 17.98
C LEU A 771 13.35 25.00 19.08
N GLU A 772 13.78 25.64 20.16
CA GLU A 772 12.89 25.99 21.27
C GLU A 772 12.14 27.31 21.02
N ARG A 773 12.82 28.31 20.44
CA ARG A 773 12.30 29.67 20.30
C ARG A 773 12.99 30.46 19.20
N PHE A 774 12.22 31.26 18.47
CA PHE A 774 12.76 32.29 17.56
C PHE A 774 13.10 33.57 18.33
N THR A 775 14.29 34.12 18.09
CA THR A 775 14.75 35.39 18.70
C THR A 775 15.51 36.24 17.68
N PRO A 776 15.68 37.56 17.91
CA PRO A 776 16.54 38.38 17.06
C PRO A 776 17.97 37.84 16.95
N ASP A 777 18.55 37.36 18.06
CA ASP A 777 19.90 36.79 18.06
C ASP A 777 19.98 35.46 17.32
N TYR A 778 18.92 34.65 17.38
CA TYR A 778 18.80 33.43 16.60
C TYR A 778 18.91 33.72 15.09
N PHE A 779 18.15 34.68 14.58
CA PHE A 779 18.19 35.03 13.15
C PHE A 779 19.54 35.62 12.74
N TRP A 780 20.20 36.39 13.62
CA TRP A 780 21.58 36.83 13.38
C TRP A 780 22.56 35.65 13.26
N ARG A 781 22.51 34.70 14.21
CA ARG A 781 23.35 33.50 14.17
C ARG A 781 23.07 32.65 12.94
N ASN A 782 21.81 32.41 12.61
CA ASN A 782 21.41 31.71 11.38
C ASN A 782 22.09 32.32 10.14
N PHE A 783 22.21 33.65 10.08
CA PHE A 783 22.78 34.34 8.93
C PHE A 783 24.32 34.40 8.91
N ARG A 784 24.95 34.39 10.10
CA ARG A 784 26.41 34.50 10.27
C ARG A 784 27.13 33.15 10.35
N ASP A 785 26.52 32.17 11.01
CA ASP A 785 27.12 30.88 11.35
C ASP A 785 26.87 29.84 10.24
N PRO A 786 27.68 28.77 10.13
CA PRO A 786 27.48 27.73 9.12
C PRO A 786 26.19 26.94 9.34
N VAL A 787 25.52 26.62 8.24
CA VAL A 787 24.29 25.81 8.22
C VAL A 787 24.59 24.34 8.58
N GLN A 788 24.02 23.84 9.68
CA GLN A 788 24.14 22.47 10.20
C GLN A 788 23.07 21.53 9.64
N PHE A 789 22.85 21.52 8.32
CA PHE A 789 21.77 20.72 7.71
C PHE A 789 21.99 19.21 7.87
N THR A 790 23.22 18.71 7.72
CA THR A 790 23.54 17.30 7.96
C THR A 790 23.14 16.86 9.37
N GLN A 791 23.51 17.62 10.40
CA GLN A 791 23.20 17.27 11.79
C GLN A 791 21.70 17.29 12.07
N ALA A 792 21.01 18.35 11.65
CA ALA A 792 19.57 18.48 11.83
C ALA A 792 18.81 17.35 11.12
N PHE A 793 19.19 17.05 9.87
CA PHE A 793 18.52 16.04 9.07
C PHE A 793 18.79 14.61 9.57
N THR A 794 20.02 14.30 9.97
CA THR A 794 20.33 13.01 10.61
C THR A 794 19.49 12.79 11.86
N SER A 795 19.30 13.83 12.69
CA SER A 795 18.45 13.75 13.88
C SER A 795 16.98 13.46 13.51
N ILE A 796 16.47 14.08 12.44
CA ILE A 796 15.12 13.82 11.93
C ILE A 796 14.98 12.38 11.42
N VAL A 797 15.93 11.90 10.61
CA VAL A 797 15.88 10.53 10.08
C VAL A 797 15.96 9.49 11.20
N GLN A 798 16.77 9.74 12.24
CA GLN A 798 16.83 8.85 13.40
C GLN A 798 15.53 8.84 14.21
N ALA A 799 14.90 9.99 14.41
CA ALA A 799 13.64 10.09 15.14
C ALA A 799 12.42 9.62 14.32
N TYR A 800 12.49 9.74 12.99
CA TYR A 800 11.39 9.48 12.05
C TYR A 800 11.87 8.73 10.79
N PRO A 801 12.32 7.46 10.92
CA PRO A 801 12.99 6.73 9.84
C PRO A 801 12.09 6.49 8.61
N ASN A 802 10.78 6.39 8.80
CA ASN A 802 9.81 6.16 7.74
C ASN A 802 9.14 7.44 7.22
N ALA A 803 9.64 8.63 7.57
CA ALA A 803 8.99 9.87 7.18
C ALA A 803 9.04 10.15 5.67
N ALA A 804 7.95 10.73 5.16
CA ALA A 804 7.91 11.32 3.83
C ALA A 804 8.34 12.79 3.90
N HIS A 805 9.29 13.17 3.05
CA HIS A 805 9.90 14.50 3.05
C HIS A 805 9.40 15.31 1.85
N VAL A 806 8.85 16.49 2.13
CA VAL A 806 8.35 17.41 1.11
C VAL A 806 9.19 18.67 1.15
N GLU A 807 9.95 18.90 0.10
CA GLU A 807 10.72 20.13 -0.07
C GLU A 807 9.80 21.26 -0.52
N ILE A 808 9.56 22.24 0.36
CA ILE A 808 8.69 23.38 0.11
C ILE A 808 9.46 24.41 -0.72
N SER A 809 9.52 24.20 -2.03
CA SER A 809 10.42 24.94 -2.92
C SER A 809 9.86 25.11 -4.33
N PRO A 810 10.24 26.20 -5.05
CA PRO A 810 10.01 26.31 -6.49
C PRO A 810 10.92 25.38 -7.33
N HIS A 811 11.94 24.77 -6.72
CA HIS A 811 12.80 23.76 -7.37
C HIS A 811 13.51 22.89 -6.33
N PRO A 812 13.59 21.54 -6.51
CA PRO A 812 14.25 20.66 -5.56
C PRO A 812 15.77 20.85 -5.57
N VAL A 813 16.31 21.47 -4.53
CA VAL A 813 17.75 21.70 -4.31
C VAL A 813 18.31 20.90 -3.15
N LEU A 814 17.48 20.57 -2.14
CA LEU A 814 17.88 19.74 -1.00
C LEU A 814 17.54 18.26 -1.19
N SER A 815 16.63 17.94 -2.12
CA SER A 815 16.16 16.58 -2.39
C SER A 815 17.30 15.56 -2.60
N PRO A 816 18.38 15.85 -3.37
CA PRO A 816 19.49 14.91 -3.51
C PRO A 816 20.22 14.62 -2.20
N TYR A 817 20.42 15.63 -1.35
CA TYR A 817 21.09 15.45 -0.06
C TYR A 817 20.24 14.63 0.92
N MET A 818 18.92 14.85 0.92
CA MET A 818 17.98 14.08 1.74
C MET A 818 17.98 12.60 1.33
N GLN A 819 17.95 12.31 0.02
CA GLN A 819 18.02 10.94 -0.51
C GLN A 819 19.35 10.28 -0.13
N GLN A 820 20.46 11.00 -0.26
CA GLN A 820 21.78 10.52 0.13
C GLN A 820 21.86 10.19 1.63
N MET A 821 21.18 10.96 2.48
CA MET A 821 21.10 10.74 3.92
C MET A 821 20.03 9.70 4.33
N GLY A 822 19.48 8.95 3.38
CA GLY A 822 18.63 7.78 3.66
C GLY A 822 17.13 8.08 3.77
N ALA A 823 16.65 9.25 3.33
CA ALA A 823 15.22 9.56 3.33
C ALA A 823 14.46 8.65 2.32
N PRO A 824 13.47 7.87 2.77
CA PRO A 824 12.83 6.84 1.93
C PRO A 824 11.89 7.43 0.87
N THR A 825 11.25 8.56 1.17
CA THR A 825 10.37 9.29 0.25
C THR A 825 10.72 10.76 0.28
N VAL A 826 11.09 11.31 -0.88
CA VAL A 826 11.45 12.72 -1.06
C VAL A 826 10.75 13.26 -2.30
N THR A 827 10.02 14.36 -2.14
CA THR A 827 9.26 15.00 -3.22
C THR A 827 9.26 16.52 -3.10
N CYS A 828 8.92 17.22 -4.18
CA CYS A 828 8.86 18.68 -4.26
C CYS A 828 7.65 19.07 -5.13
N PRO A 829 6.79 20.02 -4.70
CA PRO A 829 5.56 20.37 -5.40
C PRO A 829 5.79 21.22 -6.66
N MET A 830 7.02 21.67 -6.92
CA MET A 830 7.38 22.45 -8.11
C MET A 830 8.78 22.12 -8.60
N ARG A 831 9.00 22.20 -9.90
CA ARG A 831 10.33 22.05 -10.51
C ARG A 831 10.55 23.07 -11.62
N ARG A 832 11.66 23.82 -11.52
CA ARG A 832 12.18 24.62 -12.64
C ARG A 832 12.48 23.77 -13.88
N CYS A 833 11.86 24.10 -15.01
CA CYS A 833 12.16 23.55 -16.34
C CYS A 833 12.90 24.56 -17.23
N ARG A 834 13.70 24.06 -18.18
CA ARG A 834 14.43 24.92 -19.15
C ARG A 834 13.50 25.60 -20.14
N GLN A 835 12.44 24.90 -20.54
CA GLN A 835 11.34 25.43 -21.34
C GLN A 835 10.07 25.30 -20.49
N PRO A 836 9.34 26.40 -20.22
CA PRO A 836 8.10 26.31 -19.46
C PRO A 836 7.04 25.60 -20.31
N ASP A 837 6.62 24.40 -19.89
CA ASP A 837 5.44 23.72 -20.42
C ASP A 837 4.18 24.28 -19.75
N ALA A 838 3.05 24.23 -20.45
CA ALA A 838 1.76 24.54 -19.87
C ALA A 838 1.47 23.54 -18.73
N TYR A 839 0.94 24.05 -17.62
CA TYR A 839 0.54 23.27 -16.45
C TYR A 839 1.67 22.47 -15.74
N GLN A 840 2.94 22.73 -16.02
CA GLN A 840 4.09 22.09 -15.37
C GLN A 840 4.01 22.12 -13.83
N GLU A 841 3.71 23.28 -13.22
CA GLU A 841 3.66 23.40 -11.75
C GLU A 841 2.48 22.61 -11.17
N GLU A 842 1.37 22.54 -11.89
CA GLU A 842 0.22 21.71 -11.52
C GLU A 842 0.59 20.23 -11.58
N THR A 843 1.27 19.79 -12.63
CA THR A 843 1.76 18.41 -12.75
C THR A 843 2.74 18.06 -11.64
N ASP A 844 3.70 18.94 -11.33
CA ASP A 844 4.67 18.69 -10.25
C ASP A 844 3.97 18.56 -8.89
N LEU A 845 2.98 19.42 -8.61
CA LEU A 845 2.16 19.33 -7.40
C LEU A 845 1.38 18.01 -7.35
N LEU A 846 0.70 17.64 -8.43
CA LEU A 846 -0.08 16.40 -8.50
C LEU A 846 0.79 15.15 -8.39
N THR A 847 1.97 15.16 -9.00
CA THR A 847 2.97 14.08 -8.86
C THR A 847 3.46 13.98 -7.42
N CYS A 848 3.71 15.13 -6.77
CA CYS A 848 4.09 15.17 -5.36
C CYS A 848 3.01 14.54 -4.46
N LEU A 849 1.74 14.92 -4.66
CA LEU A 849 0.61 14.33 -3.93
C LEU A 849 0.44 12.84 -4.22
N GLY A 850 0.58 12.41 -5.48
CA GLY A 850 0.51 11.01 -5.88
C GLY A 850 1.54 10.13 -5.16
N HIS A 851 2.79 10.59 -5.08
CA HIS A 851 3.84 9.89 -4.32
C HIS A 851 3.50 9.78 -2.82
N LEU A 852 2.95 10.84 -2.22
CA LEU A 852 2.54 10.81 -0.81
C LEU A 852 1.39 9.84 -0.54
N VAL A 853 0.37 9.81 -1.40
CA VAL A 853 -0.76 8.86 -1.25
C VAL A 853 -0.29 7.42 -1.42
N VAL A 854 0.60 7.18 -2.39
CA VAL A 854 1.21 5.85 -2.59
C VAL A 854 2.07 5.43 -1.39
N ALA A 855 2.80 6.36 -0.78
CA ALA A 855 3.59 6.10 0.43
C ALA A 855 2.73 5.83 1.69
N GLY A 856 1.41 6.02 1.63
CA GLY A 856 0.48 5.71 2.73
C GLY A 856 -0.19 6.95 3.35
N ASN A 857 -0.04 8.13 2.75
CA ASN A 857 -0.67 9.35 3.26
C ASN A 857 -2.13 9.48 2.75
N ASN A 858 -3.09 9.12 3.60
CA ASN A 858 -4.52 9.10 3.26
C ASN A 858 -5.25 10.44 3.42
N ASP A 859 -4.57 11.49 3.90
CA ASP A 859 -5.22 12.76 4.28
C ASP A 859 -5.53 13.69 3.10
N ILE A 860 -5.01 13.39 1.91
CA ILE A 860 -5.16 14.27 0.74
C ILE A 860 -6.64 14.44 0.40
N ASN A 861 -7.11 15.68 0.44
CA ASN A 861 -8.49 16.05 0.15
C ASN A 861 -8.69 16.24 -1.36
N PHE A 862 -9.13 15.18 -2.03
CA PHE A 862 -9.39 15.21 -3.47
C PHE A 862 -10.56 16.12 -3.86
N HIS A 863 -11.51 16.38 -2.97
CA HIS A 863 -12.57 17.37 -3.21
C HIS A 863 -11.98 18.77 -3.35
N ALA A 864 -11.12 19.17 -2.41
CA ALA A 864 -10.43 20.45 -2.45
C ALA A 864 -9.46 20.54 -3.65
N LEU A 865 -8.76 19.45 -3.97
CA LEU A 865 -7.85 19.37 -5.11
C LEU A 865 -8.56 19.65 -6.44
N ASN A 866 -9.76 19.11 -6.60
CA ASN A 866 -10.54 19.18 -7.84
C ASN A 866 -11.57 20.31 -7.85
N GLY A 867 -11.72 21.06 -6.74
CA GLY A 867 -12.72 22.13 -6.61
C GLY A 867 -14.16 21.62 -6.59
N GLN A 868 -14.40 20.45 -6.00
CA GLN A 868 -15.72 19.80 -5.97
C GLN A 868 -16.33 19.81 -4.56
N ASN A 869 -17.61 20.17 -4.42
CA ASN A 869 -18.32 20.18 -3.14
C ASN A 869 -19.03 18.84 -2.79
N GLY A 870 -18.89 17.82 -3.64
CA GLY A 870 -19.51 16.51 -3.47
C GLY A 870 -19.10 15.53 -4.57
N ILE A 871 -19.65 14.32 -4.55
CA ILE A 871 -19.44 13.31 -5.59
C ILE A 871 -20.68 13.28 -6.48
N THR A 872 -20.50 13.43 -7.79
CA THR A 872 -21.56 13.17 -8.78
C THR A 872 -21.21 11.90 -9.54
N ARG A 873 -22.11 10.90 -9.53
CA ARG A 873 -21.89 9.60 -10.17
C ARG A 873 -22.74 9.44 -11.43
N THR A 874 -22.46 10.23 -12.44
CA THR A 874 -23.10 10.12 -13.76
C THR A 874 -22.66 8.88 -14.54
N ILE A 875 -21.43 8.41 -14.33
CA ILE A 875 -20.84 7.28 -15.05
C ILE A 875 -20.47 6.15 -14.08
N ALA A 876 -20.51 4.91 -14.57
CA ALA A 876 -20.07 3.73 -13.82
C ALA A 876 -18.56 3.74 -13.63
N PHE A 877 -18.13 3.65 -12.37
CA PHE A 877 -16.74 3.48 -12.01
C PHE A 877 -16.34 2.00 -12.19
N PRO A 878 -15.06 1.66 -12.45
CA PRO A 878 -14.65 0.27 -12.65
C PRO A 878 -15.00 -0.63 -11.46
N ARG A 879 -15.56 -1.82 -11.74
CA ARG A 879 -15.79 -2.87 -10.73
C ARG A 879 -14.46 -3.40 -10.21
N TYR A 880 -14.46 -3.86 -8.95
CA TYR A 880 -13.30 -4.52 -8.39
C TYR A 880 -13.04 -5.87 -9.11
N PRO A 881 -11.82 -6.13 -9.61
CA PRO A 881 -11.53 -7.27 -10.46
C PRO A 881 -11.14 -8.50 -9.64
N PHE A 882 -12.11 -9.10 -8.95
CA PHE A 882 -11.90 -10.43 -8.35
C PHE A 882 -11.54 -11.45 -9.43
N ALA A 883 -10.56 -12.31 -9.17
CA ALA A 883 -10.18 -13.39 -10.07
C ALA A 883 -11.20 -14.52 -9.97
N LYS A 884 -12.15 -14.56 -10.91
CA LYS A 884 -13.05 -15.70 -11.09
C LYS A 884 -12.27 -16.88 -11.66
N GLY A 885 -12.29 -18.04 -11.00
CA GLY A 885 -11.72 -19.28 -11.54
C GLY A 885 -10.99 -20.20 -10.56
N LEU A 886 -10.88 -19.84 -9.27
CA LEU A 886 -10.48 -20.82 -8.25
C LEU A 886 -11.76 -21.51 -7.75
N ASP A 887 -12.27 -22.44 -8.56
CA ASP A 887 -13.17 -23.45 -8.01
C ASP A 887 -12.33 -24.29 -7.03
N ALA A 888 -12.38 -23.91 -5.75
CA ALA A 888 -11.69 -24.63 -4.70
C ALA A 888 -12.31 -26.01 -4.43
N SER A 889 -13.39 -26.37 -5.15
CA SER A 889 -14.21 -27.57 -4.98
C SER A 889 -14.11 -28.63 -6.09
N LEU A 890 -13.57 -28.37 -7.30
CA LEU A 890 -13.49 -29.37 -8.40
C LEU A 890 -12.08 -29.58 -9.03
N PRO A 891 -11.72 -30.81 -9.45
CA PRO A 891 -10.52 -31.09 -10.27
C PRO A 891 -10.79 -30.93 -11.80
N PRO A 892 -9.81 -30.50 -12.63
CA PRO A 892 -10.03 -30.16 -14.06
C PRO A 892 -10.06 -31.35 -15.06
N SER A 893 -10.82 -31.19 -16.17
CA SER A 893 -10.99 -32.13 -17.30
C SER A 893 -9.99 -31.90 -18.48
N PRO A 894 -9.69 -32.92 -19.35
CA PRO A 894 -8.61 -32.84 -20.35
C PRO A 894 -9.02 -32.32 -21.77
N PRO A 895 -8.12 -31.68 -22.55
CA PRO A 895 -8.39 -31.01 -23.85
C PRO A 895 -8.25 -31.85 -25.16
N GLU A 896 -8.81 -31.35 -26.29
CA GLU A 896 -8.99 -32.05 -27.60
C GLU A 896 -7.84 -31.91 -28.64
N SER A 897 -6.91 -30.95 -28.55
CA SER A 897 -5.70 -30.88 -29.43
C SER A 897 -4.52 -30.13 -28.77
N PRO A 898 -3.23 -30.42 -29.09
CA PRO A 898 -2.09 -29.79 -28.41
C PRO A 898 -1.93 -28.29 -28.68
N ARG A 899 -2.36 -27.80 -29.85
CA ARG A 899 -2.31 -26.36 -30.18
C ARG A 899 -3.48 -25.63 -29.52
N ASP A 900 -4.65 -26.26 -29.45
CA ASP A 900 -5.81 -25.70 -28.74
C ASP A 900 -5.62 -25.77 -27.22
N GLU A 901 -4.89 -26.76 -26.73
CA GLU A 901 -4.40 -26.88 -25.36
C GLU A 901 -3.38 -25.77 -25.06
N LEU A 902 -2.38 -25.55 -25.91
CA LEU A 902 -1.43 -24.44 -25.75
C LEU A 902 -2.14 -23.08 -25.79
N LYS A 903 -3.04 -22.89 -26.75
CA LYS A 903 -3.86 -21.68 -26.88
C LYS A 903 -4.77 -21.50 -25.68
N GLY A 904 -5.41 -22.56 -25.20
CA GLY A 904 -6.22 -22.57 -23.98
C GLY A 904 -5.42 -22.21 -22.75
N VAL A 905 -4.22 -22.79 -22.57
CA VAL A 905 -3.29 -22.49 -21.48
C VAL A 905 -2.85 -21.02 -21.50
N ILE A 906 -2.53 -20.48 -22.69
CA ILE A 906 -2.12 -19.09 -22.85
C ILE A 906 -3.30 -18.16 -22.57
N MET A 907 -4.46 -18.41 -23.16
CA MET A 907 -5.67 -17.61 -22.95
C MET A 907 -6.13 -17.64 -21.50
N GLN A 908 -6.06 -18.78 -20.81
CA GLN A 908 -6.42 -18.92 -19.41
C GLN A 908 -5.42 -18.21 -18.49
N SER A 909 -4.12 -18.33 -18.78
CA SER A 909 -3.07 -17.66 -18.00
C SER A 909 -3.05 -16.15 -18.20
N LEU A 910 -3.51 -15.66 -19.37
CA LEU A 910 -3.64 -14.25 -19.71
C LEU A 910 -5.04 -13.67 -19.48
N ASN A 911 -6.02 -14.53 -19.20
CA ASN A 911 -7.44 -14.20 -19.06
C ASN A 911 -8.03 -13.46 -20.28
N VAL A 912 -7.84 -14.01 -21.48
CA VAL A 912 -8.30 -13.43 -22.77
C VAL A 912 -9.42 -14.26 -23.39
N ASP A 913 -10.52 -13.61 -23.79
CA ASP A 913 -11.65 -14.25 -24.46
C ASP A 913 -11.27 -14.89 -25.82
N PRO A 914 -11.81 -16.07 -26.18
CA PRO A 914 -11.48 -16.78 -27.42
C PRO A 914 -11.70 -15.95 -28.70
N GLY A 915 -12.72 -15.09 -28.72
CA GLY A 915 -13.06 -14.23 -29.86
C GLY A 915 -12.17 -12.99 -30.01
N GLN A 916 -11.40 -12.62 -28.97
CA GLN A 916 -10.49 -11.48 -28.96
C GLN A 916 -9.03 -11.89 -29.11
N PHE A 917 -8.72 -13.17 -28.85
CA PHE A 917 -7.37 -13.69 -28.96
C PHE A 917 -6.97 -13.91 -30.42
N ARG A 918 -6.02 -13.09 -30.87
CA ARG A 918 -5.34 -13.22 -32.17
C ARG A 918 -4.01 -13.94 -32.01
N ASP A 919 -3.83 -15.01 -32.79
CA ASP A 919 -2.65 -15.88 -32.75
C ASP A 919 -1.34 -15.15 -33.13
N ASP A 920 -1.43 -14.05 -33.88
CA ASP A 920 -0.31 -13.26 -34.41
C ASP A 920 0.02 -12.02 -33.57
N ALA A 921 -0.78 -11.72 -32.55
CA ALA A 921 -0.56 -10.56 -31.70
C ALA A 921 0.43 -10.89 -30.55
N PRO A 922 1.35 -9.98 -30.21
CA PRO A 922 2.25 -10.13 -29.07
C PRO A 922 1.49 -10.37 -27.75
N LEU A 923 1.91 -11.33 -26.93
CA LEU A 923 1.24 -11.67 -25.68
C LEU A 923 1.24 -10.51 -24.66
N THR A 924 2.23 -9.62 -24.74
CA THR A 924 2.27 -8.37 -23.97
C THR A 924 1.13 -7.41 -24.29
N SER A 925 0.55 -7.49 -25.50
CA SER A 925 -0.62 -6.69 -25.87
C SER A 925 -1.89 -7.08 -25.11
N TYR A 926 -1.89 -8.25 -24.45
CA TYR A 926 -2.95 -8.73 -23.57
C TYR A 926 -2.66 -8.50 -22.08
N GLY A 927 -1.66 -7.67 -21.73
CA GLY A 927 -1.41 -7.25 -20.34
C GLY A 927 -0.44 -8.14 -19.55
N LEU A 928 0.39 -8.92 -20.24
CA LEU A 928 1.41 -9.77 -19.61
C LEU A 928 2.52 -8.93 -18.93
N ASP A 929 2.67 -9.07 -17.61
CA ASP A 929 3.66 -8.40 -16.74
C ASP A 929 4.69 -9.38 -16.15
N SER A 930 5.67 -8.94 -15.36
CA SER A 930 6.74 -9.82 -14.85
C SER A 930 6.26 -10.99 -13.99
N LEU A 931 5.13 -10.84 -13.28
CA LEU A 931 4.58 -11.86 -12.40
C LEU A 931 3.71 -12.86 -13.18
N SER A 932 2.87 -12.37 -14.08
CA SER A 932 2.07 -13.17 -15.00
C SER A 932 2.92 -13.83 -16.09
N ALA A 933 4.04 -13.23 -16.51
CA ALA A 933 5.05 -13.84 -17.38
C ALA A 933 5.86 -14.90 -16.63
N GLY A 934 6.06 -14.73 -15.32
CA GLY A 934 6.56 -15.80 -14.44
C GLY A 934 5.65 -17.02 -14.44
N ARG A 935 4.34 -16.77 -14.26
CA ARG A 935 3.33 -17.83 -14.23
C ARG A 935 3.10 -18.45 -15.60
N LEU A 936 2.94 -17.66 -16.66
CA LEU A 936 2.74 -18.17 -18.02
C LEU A 936 3.99 -18.91 -18.54
N ALA A 937 5.20 -18.41 -18.25
CA ALA A 937 6.45 -19.15 -18.54
C ALA A 937 6.44 -20.51 -17.85
N PHE A 938 5.94 -20.57 -16.62
CA PHE A 938 5.81 -21.80 -15.85
C PHE A 938 4.75 -22.74 -16.45
N THR A 939 3.56 -22.24 -16.79
CA THR A 939 2.47 -23.05 -17.35
C THR A 939 2.78 -23.56 -18.76
N LEU A 940 3.60 -22.84 -19.55
CA LEU A 940 4.02 -23.26 -20.90
C LEU A 940 5.15 -24.27 -20.94
N ARG A 941 5.83 -24.54 -19.81
CA ARG A 941 6.98 -25.47 -19.73
C ARG A 941 6.75 -26.86 -20.32
N PRO A 942 5.54 -27.47 -20.24
CA PRO A 942 5.30 -28.76 -20.89
C PRO A 942 5.43 -28.71 -22.42
N PHE A 943 5.31 -27.53 -23.01
CA PHE A 943 5.30 -27.31 -24.46
C PHE A 943 6.58 -26.63 -24.96
N LEU A 944 7.08 -25.62 -24.24
CA LEU A 944 8.27 -24.84 -24.60
C LEU A 944 8.88 -24.24 -23.33
N THR A 945 10.20 -24.28 -23.21
CA THR A 945 10.90 -23.53 -22.15
C THR A 945 11.15 -22.11 -22.65
N ILE A 946 10.42 -21.15 -22.09
CA ILE A 946 10.54 -19.74 -22.43
C ILE A 946 10.64 -18.92 -21.14
N SER A 947 11.59 -17.99 -21.07
CA SER A 947 11.77 -17.15 -19.88
C SER A 947 10.72 -16.05 -19.80
N SER A 948 10.48 -15.53 -18.59
CA SER A 948 9.57 -14.39 -18.38
C SER A 948 10.05 -13.14 -19.12
N MET A 949 11.36 -12.93 -19.26
CA MET A 949 11.90 -11.84 -20.07
C MET A 949 11.63 -12.04 -21.57
N GLU A 950 11.71 -13.27 -22.07
CA GLU A 950 11.39 -13.56 -23.48
C GLU A 950 9.89 -13.42 -23.79
N LEU A 951 9.02 -13.85 -22.88
CA LEU A 951 7.57 -13.62 -23.01
C LEU A 951 7.20 -12.13 -23.00
N LEU A 952 7.93 -11.32 -22.22
CA LEU A 952 7.81 -9.87 -22.22
C LEU A 952 8.45 -9.20 -23.45
N GLY A 953 9.16 -9.96 -24.28
CA GLY A 953 9.81 -9.52 -25.52
C GLY A 953 8.90 -9.38 -26.75
N SER A 954 7.58 -9.25 -26.57
CA SER A 954 6.57 -9.13 -27.63
C SER A 954 6.39 -10.39 -28.52
N ILE A 955 6.48 -11.58 -27.94
CA ILE A 955 6.26 -12.87 -28.64
C ILE A 955 4.76 -13.18 -28.79
N SER A 956 4.31 -13.79 -29.89
CA SER A 956 2.91 -14.23 -30.13
C SER A 956 2.71 -15.74 -29.98
N LEU A 957 1.45 -16.24 -30.01
CA LEU A 957 1.17 -17.68 -30.04
C LEU A 957 1.80 -18.34 -31.29
N THR A 958 1.79 -17.65 -32.43
CA THR A 958 2.38 -18.14 -33.68
C THR A 958 3.91 -18.28 -33.56
N ASP A 959 4.57 -17.35 -32.87
CA ASP A 959 6.01 -17.41 -32.62
C ASP A 959 6.39 -18.54 -31.66
N ILE A 960 5.58 -18.75 -30.61
CA ILE A 960 5.76 -19.85 -29.66
C ILE A 960 5.58 -21.19 -30.40
N GLN A 961 4.56 -21.32 -31.24
CA GLN A 961 4.32 -22.53 -32.03
C GLN A 961 5.47 -22.79 -33.01
N HIS A 962 5.95 -21.75 -33.70
CA HIS A 962 7.08 -21.86 -34.62
C HIS A 962 8.37 -22.27 -33.88
N ARG A 963 8.61 -21.77 -32.66
CA ARG A 963 9.75 -22.18 -31.83
C ARG A 963 9.65 -23.65 -31.41
N ILE A 964 8.46 -24.11 -31.02
CA ILE A 964 8.21 -25.54 -30.70
C ILE A 964 8.47 -26.42 -31.92
N ASP A 965 8.01 -26.00 -33.11
CA ASP A 965 8.19 -26.77 -34.35
C ASP A 965 9.65 -26.78 -34.83
N VAL A 966 10.39 -25.69 -34.60
CA VAL A 966 11.84 -25.61 -34.86
C VAL A 966 12.63 -26.47 -33.89
N GLU A 967 12.34 -26.44 -32.58
CA GLU A 967 12.99 -27.31 -31.59
C GLU A 967 12.73 -28.80 -31.87
N LYS A 968 11.52 -29.16 -32.31
CA LYS A 968 11.19 -30.53 -32.74
C LYS A 968 11.95 -30.96 -34.00
N ARG A 969 12.18 -30.05 -34.96
CA ARG A 969 12.97 -30.35 -36.18
C ARG A 969 14.47 -30.47 -35.89
N VAL A 970 15.01 -29.68 -34.96
CA VAL A 970 16.41 -29.75 -34.52
C VAL A 970 16.70 -31.04 -33.74
N GLN A 971 15.70 -31.60 -33.03
CA GLN A 971 15.84 -32.90 -32.37
C GLN A 971 15.85 -34.10 -33.35
N THR A 972 15.31 -33.96 -34.57
CA THR A 972 15.20 -35.06 -35.54
C THR A 972 16.42 -35.27 -36.45
N GLU A 973 17.32 -34.29 -36.60
CA GLU A 973 18.45 -34.40 -37.56
C GLU A 973 19.79 -33.96 -36.96
N GLY A 974 20.53 -34.91 -36.37
CA GLY A 974 22.01 -34.87 -36.35
C GLY A 974 22.76 -34.85 -35.01
N SER A 975 22.87 -36.03 -34.37
CA SER A 975 24.06 -36.69 -33.72
C SER A 975 25.08 -35.93 -32.83
N PRO A 976 25.82 -36.59 -31.88
CA PRO A 976 25.71 -37.92 -31.27
C PRO A 976 25.62 -37.90 -29.71
N LYS A 977 25.27 -39.07 -29.13
CA LYS A 977 25.02 -39.32 -27.70
C LYS A 977 26.21 -39.01 -26.76
N VAL A 978 25.99 -38.09 -25.83
CA VAL A 978 26.55 -38.10 -24.47
C VAL A 978 25.37 -37.90 -23.51
N SER A 979 25.17 -38.82 -22.57
CA SER A 979 24.06 -38.76 -21.62
C SER A 979 24.49 -38.07 -20.34
N SER A 980 23.74 -37.07 -19.89
CA SER A 980 23.29 -36.96 -18.48
C SER A 980 22.43 -35.69 -18.32
N LYS A 981 21.29 -35.85 -17.66
CA LYS A 981 20.37 -34.78 -17.29
C LYS A 981 21.04 -33.91 -16.22
N VAL A 982 21.38 -32.67 -16.53
CA VAL A 982 21.69 -31.68 -15.49
C VAL A 982 20.38 -31.32 -14.78
N THR A 983 20.29 -31.58 -13.49
CA THR A 983 19.10 -31.27 -12.67
C THR A 983 19.44 -30.06 -11.80
N TYR A 984 18.85 -28.90 -12.09
CA TYR A 984 19.01 -27.72 -11.25
C TYR A 984 18.11 -27.79 -10.01
N PHE A 985 18.62 -27.34 -8.87
CA PHE A 985 17.89 -27.34 -7.61
C PHE A 985 16.62 -26.46 -7.66
N GLN A 986 15.52 -26.96 -7.12
CA GLN A 986 14.23 -26.26 -7.02
C GLN A 986 14.18 -25.41 -5.74
N TRP A 987 13.76 -24.14 -5.85
CA TRP A 987 13.76 -23.15 -4.77
C TRP A 987 12.98 -23.56 -3.50
N ASP A 988 12.04 -24.50 -3.62
CA ASP A 988 11.22 -24.99 -2.52
C ASP A 988 12.03 -25.71 -1.42
N GLY A 989 13.31 -26.06 -1.63
CA GLY A 989 14.14 -26.77 -0.66
C GLY A 989 14.95 -25.91 0.32
N VAL A 990 14.94 -24.58 0.16
CA VAL A 990 15.72 -23.67 1.01
C VAL A 990 15.13 -23.63 2.42
N HIS A 991 15.97 -23.83 3.44
CA HIS A 991 15.67 -23.90 4.87
C HIS A 991 14.64 -24.98 5.28
N LYS A 992 14.42 -26.01 4.45
CA LYS A 992 13.53 -27.13 4.81
C LYS A 992 14.16 -28.07 5.85
N PRO A 993 13.39 -28.53 6.85
CA PRO A 993 13.79 -29.61 7.75
C PRO A 993 14.38 -30.81 7.00
N GLY A 994 15.53 -31.31 7.45
CA GLY A 994 16.20 -32.48 6.86
C GLY A 994 16.89 -32.24 5.51
N GLN A 995 17.00 -31.00 5.02
CA GLN A 995 17.72 -30.67 3.78
C GLN A 995 19.00 -29.87 4.03
N THR A 996 19.89 -30.36 4.90
CA THR A 996 21.16 -29.68 5.22
C THR A 996 22.11 -29.57 4.02
N VAL A 997 22.17 -30.59 3.15
CA VAL A 997 22.97 -30.61 1.91
C VAL A 997 22.06 -30.33 0.72
N LEU A 998 22.31 -29.23 0.03
CA LEU A 998 21.64 -28.85 -1.20
C LEU A 998 22.51 -29.15 -2.41
N ARG A 999 22.04 -30.00 -3.31
CA ARG A 999 22.73 -30.30 -4.57
C ARG A 999 22.29 -29.30 -5.64
N LEU A 1000 22.97 -28.16 -5.73
CA LEU A 1000 22.62 -27.05 -6.62
C LEU A 1000 22.80 -27.44 -8.10
N VAL A 1001 23.95 -28.04 -8.40
CA VAL A 1001 24.25 -28.73 -9.65
C VAL A 1001 24.83 -30.08 -9.28
N ASP A 1002 24.27 -31.17 -9.82
CA ASP A 1002 24.79 -32.53 -9.59
C ASP A 1002 24.88 -33.26 -10.92
N ASN A 1003 26.11 -33.40 -11.39
CA ASN A 1003 26.44 -34.08 -12.63
C ASN A 1003 27.06 -35.46 -12.37
N GLY A 1004 27.07 -35.93 -11.10
CA GLY A 1004 27.70 -37.18 -10.69
C GLY A 1004 29.22 -37.12 -10.54
N GLU A 1005 29.83 -35.94 -10.77
CA GLU A 1005 31.24 -35.66 -10.53
C GLU A 1005 31.49 -35.22 -9.07
N THR A 1006 32.76 -35.23 -8.62
CA THR A 1006 33.17 -34.77 -7.29
C THR A 1006 32.76 -33.30 -7.06
N PRO A 1007 31.79 -33.02 -6.18
CA PRO A 1007 31.25 -31.67 -6.00
C PRO A 1007 32.21 -30.77 -5.25
N LEU A 1008 32.18 -29.48 -5.58
CA LEU A 1008 32.60 -28.45 -4.63
C LEU A 1008 31.46 -28.23 -3.63
N ILE A 1009 31.71 -28.50 -2.35
CA ILE A 1009 30.72 -28.33 -1.28
C ILE A 1009 31.00 -27.01 -0.57
N VAL A 1010 30.14 -26.00 -0.79
CA VAL A 1010 30.29 -24.67 -0.21
C VAL A 1010 29.46 -24.49 1.07
N ILE A 1011 30.11 -24.02 2.13
CA ILE A 1011 29.47 -23.70 3.39
C ILE A 1011 28.90 -22.28 3.33
N HIS A 1012 27.66 -22.11 3.77
CA HIS A 1012 26.98 -20.81 3.88
C HIS A 1012 27.83 -19.72 4.55
N GLY A 1013 27.46 -18.45 4.32
CA GLY A 1013 28.05 -17.31 5.04
C GLY A 1013 27.55 -17.20 6.48
N ALA A 1014 27.79 -16.07 7.14
CA ALA A 1014 27.44 -15.86 8.55
C ALA A 1014 25.92 -16.01 8.89
N SER A 1015 25.05 -15.99 7.88
CA SER A 1015 23.60 -16.08 8.00
C SER A 1015 23.05 -17.50 8.14
N GLY A 1016 23.84 -18.53 7.83
CA GLY A 1016 23.30 -19.88 7.70
C GLY A 1016 22.57 -20.17 6.39
N SER A 1017 22.54 -19.20 5.45
CA SER A 1017 21.73 -19.28 4.23
C SER A 1017 22.55 -19.63 2.98
N PRO A 1018 22.05 -20.52 2.09
CA PRO A 1018 22.73 -20.90 0.86
C PRO A 1018 22.46 -19.93 -0.29
N LEU A 1019 21.62 -18.90 -0.10
CA LEU A 1019 21.15 -17.98 -1.14
C LEU A 1019 22.25 -17.41 -2.06
N PRO A 1020 23.43 -16.99 -1.56
CA PRO A 1020 24.50 -16.50 -2.44
C PRO A 1020 24.96 -17.51 -3.48
N PHE A 1021 24.86 -18.82 -3.19
CA PHE A 1021 25.30 -19.89 -4.08
C PHE A 1021 24.20 -20.38 -5.02
N VAL A 1022 22.94 -20.34 -4.57
CA VAL A 1022 21.78 -20.67 -5.45
C VAL A 1022 21.76 -19.74 -6.66
N ALA A 1023 22.13 -18.47 -6.46
CA ALA A 1023 22.18 -17.46 -7.53
C ALA A 1023 23.22 -17.74 -8.63
N ILE A 1024 24.23 -18.58 -8.36
CA ILE A 1024 25.32 -18.86 -9.31
C ILE A 1024 25.28 -20.28 -9.89
N GLN A 1025 24.28 -21.09 -9.53
CA GLN A 1025 24.19 -22.49 -9.97
C GLN A 1025 24.19 -22.65 -11.50
N GLU A 1026 23.59 -21.71 -12.23
CA GLU A 1026 23.54 -21.73 -13.71
C GLU A 1026 24.90 -21.41 -14.37
N LYS A 1027 25.86 -20.90 -13.59
CA LYS A 1027 27.21 -20.58 -14.06
C LYS A 1027 28.19 -21.74 -13.87
N PHE A 1028 27.77 -22.80 -13.17
CA PHE A 1028 28.58 -24.00 -12.93
C PHE A 1028 28.19 -25.13 -13.88
N ASN A 1029 29.18 -25.65 -14.59
CA ASN A 1029 29.09 -26.83 -15.44
C ASN A 1029 29.58 -28.12 -14.75
N SER A 1030 30.17 -28.01 -13.55
CA SER A 1030 30.56 -29.13 -12.68
C SER A 1030 29.69 -29.18 -11.43
N SER A 1031 29.70 -30.31 -10.71
CA SER A 1031 28.89 -30.48 -9.50
C SER A 1031 29.20 -29.42 -8.44
N LEU A 1032 28.16 -28.72 -7.96
CA LEU A 1032 28.22 -27.69 -6.91
C LEU A 1032 27.14 -27.97 -5.87
N TRP A 1033 27.54 -28.20 -4.62
CA TRP A 1033 26.63 -28.42 -3.49
C TRP A 1033 26.79 -27.31 -2.46
N ALA A 1034 25.73 -26.97 -1.74
CA ALA A 1034 25.75 -25.97 -0.68
C ALA A 1034 25.22 -26.54 0.64
N LEU A 1035 25.84 -26.15 1.75
CA LEU A 1035 25.32 -26.43 3.08
C LEU A 1035 24.46 -25.26 3.58
N GLN A 1036 23.36 -25.59 4.24
CA GLN A 1036 22.49 -24.60 4.89
C GLN A 1036 22.17 -24.98 6.32
N THR A 1037 21.82 -23.98 7.12
CA THR A 1037 21.21 -24.21 8.44
C THR A 1037 19.74 -24.56 8.29
N THR A 1038 19.35 -25.61 9.01
CA THR A 1038 17.97 -26.07 9.20
C THR A 1038 17.62 -26.00 10.68
N PRO A 1039 16.34 -26.11 11.08
CA PRO A 1039 15.95 -26.12 12.49
C PRO A 1039 16.64 -27.21 13.34
N GLU A 1040 17.11 -28.29 12.72
CA GLU A 1040 17.81 -29.39 13.40
C GLU A 1040 19.32 -29.18 13.55
N THR A 1041 19.86 -28.12 12.94
CA THR A 1041 21.30 -27.85 12.94
C THR A 1041 21.74 -27.37 14.34
N PRO A 1042 22.69 -28.05 15.02
CA PRO A 1042 23.18 -27.62 16.31
C PRO A 1042 24.08 -26.40 16.15
N LEU A 1043 23.56 -25.20 16.45
CA LEU A 1043 24.28 -23.94 16.23
C LEU A 1043 25.41 -23.69 17.25
N TYR A 1044 25.47 -24.44 18.35
CA TYR A 1044 26.47 -24.30 19.43
C TYR A 1044 26.65 -25.63 20.19
N PRO A 1045 27.87 -25.98 20.67
CA PRO A 1045 29.16 -25.32 20.41
C PRO A 1045 29.63 -25.57 18.97
N LEU A 1046 30.62 -24.80 18.50
CA LEU A 1046 31.09 -24.83 17.10
C LEU A 1046 31.49 -26.24 16.63
N GLU A 1047 32.09 -27.05 17.51
CA GLU A 1047 32.47 -28.41 17.17
C GLU A 1047 31.26 -29.29 16.85
N ALA A 1048 30.16 -29.16 17.60
CA ALA A 1048 28.92 -29.89 17.32
C ALA A 1048 28.30 -29.45 15.99
N PHE A 1049 28.38 -28.16 15.69
CA PHE A 1049 27.94 -27.59 14.41
C PHE A 1049 28.74 -28.19 13.24
N CYS A 1050 30.07 -28.14 13.32
CA CYS A 1050 30.94 -28.68 12.28
C CYS A 1050 30.81 -30.20 12.14
N ARG A 1051 30.63 -30.93 13.26
CA ARG A 1051 30.41 -32.37 13.27
C ARG A 1051 29.11 -32.75 12.57
N HIS A 1052 28.02 -32.01 12.80
CA HIS A 1052 26.78 -32.21 12.07
C HIS A 1052 26.97 -32.04 10.56
N TYR A 1053 27.67 -31.00 10.13
CA TYR A 1053 27.96 -30.78 8.70
C TYR A 1053 28.87 -31.86 8.11
N TYR A 1054 29.91 -32.27 8.83
CA TYR A 1054 30.74 -33.41 8.44
C TYR A 1054 29.89 -34.68 8.24
N GLU A 1055 29.02 -35.02 9.18
CA GLU A 1055 28.15 -36.20 9.09
C GLU A 1055 27.18 -36.10 7.90
N GLN A 1056 26.58 -34.94 7.67
CA GLN A 1056 25.70 -34.73 6.53
C GLN A 1056 26.45 -34.81 5.19
N ILE A 1057 27.69 -34.31 5.12
CA ILE A 1057 28.56 -34.49 3.96
C ILE A 1057 28.86 -35.98 3.75
N LYS A 1058 29.26 -36.72 4.79
CA LYS A 1058 29.55 -38.17 4.69
C LYS A 1058 28.31 -38.99 4.31
N LEU A 1059 27.13 -38.59 4.76
CA LEU A 1059 25.86 -39.22 4.34
C LEU A 1059 25.57 -38.96 2.86
N ALA A 1060 25.82 -37.75 2.37
CA ALA A 1060 25.56 -37.37 0.99
C ALA A 1060 26.64 -37.88 0.00
N GLN A 1061 27.89 -37.96 0.46
CA GLN A 1061 29.06 -38.44 -0.27
C GLN A 1061 29.97 -39.28 0.67
N PRO A 1062 29.76 -40.62 0.71
CA PRO A 1062 30.49 -41.50 1.62
C PRO A 1062 32.00 -41.59 1.38
N GLU A 1063 32.46 -41.40 0.14
CA GLU A 1063 33.86 -41.56 -0.26
C GLU A 1063 34.44 -40.27 -0.88
N GLY A 1064 35.70 -39.97 -0.57
CA GLY A 1064 36.46 -38.86 -1.14
C GLY A 1064 37.00 -39.15 -2.56
N PRO A 1065 37.76 -38.22 -3.15
CA PRO A 1065 38.28 -37.00 -2.53
C PRO A 1065 37.21 -35.93 -2.29
N TYR A 1066 37.38 -35.12 -1.24
CA TYR A 1066 36.48 -34.03 -0.88
C TYR A 1066 36.99 -32.67 -1.34
N ARG A 1067 36.08 -31.79 -1.76
CA ARG A 1067 36.38 -30.40 -2.11
C ARG A 1067 35.48 -29.48 -1.29
N LEU A 1068 36.07 -28.68 -0.42
CA LEU A 1068 35.34 -27.83 0.51
C LEU A 1068 35.56 -26.36 0.18
N GLY A 1069 34.49 -25.58 0.19
CA GLY A 1069 34.54 -24.13 0.02
C GLY A 1069 33.87 -23.41 1.19
N ALA A 1070 34.38 -22.24 1.57
CA ALA A 1070 33.74 -21.39 2.56
C ALA A 1070 33.69 -19.95 2.08
N PHE A 1071 32.52 -19.34 2.25
CA PHE A 1071 32.28 -17.93 1.97
C PHE A 1071 32.18 -17.15 3.27
N CYS A 1072 32.90 -16.04 3.38
CA CYS A 1072 32.81 -15.16 4.54
C CYS A 1072 33.23 -15.88 5.85
N ALA A 1073 32.51 -15.65 6.94
CA ALA A 1073 32.84 -16.10 8.30
C ALA A 1073 33.00 -17.63 8.48
N SER A 1074 32.46 -18.47 7.58
CA SER A 1074 32.48 -19.94 7.71
C SER A 1074 33.82 -20.60 7.36
N THR A 1075 34.86 -19.83 7.05
CA THR A 1075 36.20 -20.37 6.74
C THR A 1075 36.76 -21.26 7.86
N ILE A 1076 36.56 -20.92 9.14
CA ILE A 1076 36.94 -21.79 10.27
C ILE A 1076 36.19 -23.12 10.24
N MET A 1077 34.91 -23.13 9.87
CA MET A 1077 34.11 -24.36 9.80
C MET A 1077 34.67 -25.29 8.72
N ALA A 1078 34.99 -24.75 7.53
CA ALA A 1078 35.57 -25.54 6.45
C ALA A 1078 36.95 -26.10 6.83
N THR A 1079 37.81 -25.32 7.49
CA THR A 1079 39.11 -25.81 7.99
C THR A 1079 38.93 -26.91 9.04
N MET A 1080 37.97 -26.75 9.96
CA MET A 1080 37.67 -27.76 10.99
C MET A 1080 37.12 -29.06 10.39
N ILE A 1081 36.20 -28.97 9.44
CA ILE A 1081 35.65 -30.13 8.74
C ILE A 1081 36.75 -30.82 7.91
N ALA A 1082 37.60 -30.06 7.22
CA ALA A 1082 38.76 -30.62 6.50
C ALA A 1082 39.69 -31.38 7.44
N LYS A 1083 39.98 -30.81 8.62
CA LYS A 1083 40.76 -31.48 9.65
C LYS A 1083 40.10 -32.77 10.15
N MET A 1084 38.79 -32.72 10.43
CA MET A 1084 38.03 -33.91 10.84
C MET A 1084 38.07 -35.00 9.76
N MET A 1085 38.00 -34.63 8.48
CA MET A 1085 38.15 -35.57 7.36
C MET A 1085 39.55 -36.19 7.33
N GLU A 1086 40.61 -35.38 7.37
CA GLU A 1086 42.01 -35.85 7.36
C GLU A 1086 42.34 -36.75 8.56
N ASP A 1087 41.87 -36.38 9.76
CA ASP A 1087 42.08 -37.16 11.00
C ASP A 1087 41.34 -38.52 10.94
N ASN A 1088 40.27 -38.63 10.14
CA ASN A 1088 39.56 -39.88 9.85
C ASN A 1088 40.08 -40.62 8.60
N GLY A 1089 41.16 -40.14 7.99
CA GLY A 1089 41.81 -40.77 6.83
C GLY A 1089 41.19 -40.44 5.47
N ASP A 1090 40.24 -39.50 5.41
CA ASP A 1090 39.66 -39.02 4.16
C ASP A 1090 40.61 -38.01 3.47
N GLN A 1091 40.68 -38.07 2.13
CA GLN A 1091 41.47 -37.11 1.35
C GLN A 1091 40.65 -35.85 1.03
N VAL A 1092 41.15 -34.67 1.39
CA VAL A 1092 40.61 -33.37 0.97
C VAL A 1092 41.48 -32.82 -0.17
N ALA A 1093 40.95 -32.83 -1.40
CA ALA A 1093 41.68 -32.43 -2.61
C ALA A 1093 41.72 -30.91 -2.82
N GLN A 1094 40.77 -30.17 -2.23
CA GLN A 1094 40.73 -28.71 -2.35
C GLN A 1094 40.04 -28.08 -1.14
N LEU A 1095 40.66 -27.04 -0.58
CA LEU A 1095 40.07 -26.16 0.41
C LEU A 1095 40.06 -24.72 -0.10
N CYS A 1096 38.86 -24.21 -0.40
CA CYS A 1096 38.64 -22.93 -1.06
C CYS A 1096 38.10 -21.88 -0.06
N TYR A 1097 38.81 -20.76 0.10
CA TYR A 1097 38.33 -19.62 0.90
C TYR A 1097 37.91 -18.47 -0.01
N ILE A 1098 36.70 -17.96 0.20
CA ILE A 1098 36.09 -16.92 -0.64
C ILE A 1098 35.89 -15.66 0.19
N ASP A 1099 36.71 -14.66 -0.12
CA ASP A 1099 36.75 -13.33 0.48
C ASP A 1099 36.85 -13.31 2.02
N HIS A 1100 37.56 -14.28 2.60
CA HIS A 1100 37.85 -14.36 4.03
C HIS A 1100 39.01 -15.33 4.30
N SER A 1101 39.54 -15.37 5.52
CA SER A 1101 40.37 -16.48 6.02
C SER A 1101 40.15 -16.68 7.53
N PRO A 1102 40.48 -17.85 8.12
CA PRO A 1102 40.42 -18.00 9.56
C PRO A 1102 41.27 -16.98 10.32
N LEU A 1103 42.38 -16.49 9.75
CA LEU A 1103 43.22 -15.48 10.41
C LEU A 1103 42.52 -14.14 10.57
N LEU A 1104 41.51 -13.82 9.75
CA LEU A 1104 40.79 -12.56 9.89
C LEU A 1104 40.16 -12.39 11.27
N TRP A 1105 39.76 -13.47 11.94
CA TRP A 1105 39.18 -13.47 13.29
C TRP A 1105 40.09 -12.87 14.38
N VAL A 1106 41.38 -12.75 14.10
CA VAL A 1106 42.39 -12.14 14.98
C VAL A 1106 43.11 -10.97 14.29
N SER A 1107 42.50 -10.40 13.25
CA SER A 1107 42.99 -9.24 12.51
C SER A 1107 42.62 -7.91 13.17
N PRO A 1108 43.24 -6.79 12.78
CA PRO A 1108 42.85 -5.47 13.25
C PRO A 1108 41.38 -5.07 12.96
N LEU A 1109 40.68 -5.80 12.07
CA LEU A 1109 39.28 -5.55 11.73
C LEU A 1109 38.31 -6.15 12.76
N ILE A 1110 38.55 -7.39 13.18
CA ILE A 1110 37.63 -8.17 14.03
C ILE A 1110 38.34 -8.89 15.18
N ALA A 1111 39.45 -8.36 15.70
CA ALA A 1111 40.12 -8.94 16.88
C ALA A 1111 39.23 -8.87 18.14
N PRO A 1112 39.37 -9.85 19.07
CA PRO A 1112 38.71 -9.80 20.37
C PRO A 1112 39.13 -8.56 21.17
N ASP A 1113 38.15 -7.94 21.83
CA ASP A 1113 38.40 -6.84 22.78
C ASP A 1113 38.85 -7.39 24.14
N GLU A 1114 39.27 -6.50 25.05
CA GLU A 1114 39.74 -6.86 26.39
C GLU A 1114 38.73 -7.71 27.16
N GLN A 1115 37.43 -7.39 27.06
CA GLN A 1115 36.37 -8.14 27.72
C GLN A 1115 36.24 -9.57 27.17
N ALA A 1116 36.28 -9.73 25.85
CA ALA A 1116 36.26 -11.06 25.23
C ALA A 1116 37.50 -11.89 25.59
N MET A 1117 38.65 -11.23 25.75
CA MET A 1117 39.90 -11.88 26.18
C MET A 1117 39.82 -12.35 27.64
N GLU A 1118 39.22 -11.57 28.53
CA GLU A 1118 38.98 -11.95 29.92
C GLU A 1118 37.99 -13.11 30.04
N LEU A 1119 36.87 -13.04 29.31
CA LEU A 1119 35.81 -14.04 29.34
C LEU A 1119 36.10 -15.28 28.50
N ARG A 1120 37.11 -15.23 27.62
CA ARG A 1120 37.41 -16.25 26.60
C ARG A 1120 36.19 -16.59 25.73
N SER A 1121 35.33 -15.62 25.48
CA SER A 1121 34.10 -15.76 24.68
C SER A 1121 33.67 -14.39 24.16
N ALA A 1122 32.90 -14.35 23.07
CA ALA A 1122 32.45 -13.09 22.47
C ALA A 1122 31.26 -12.50 23.24
N GLY A 1123 31.45 -11.32 23.83
CA GLY A 1123 30.38 -10.58 24.50
C GLY A 1123 29.41 -9.86 23.53
N PRO A 1124 28.27 -9.36 24.02
CA PRO A 1124 27.27 -8.68 23.20
C PRO A 1124 27.81 -7.48 22.39
N ASP A 1125 28.70 -6.69 22.98
CA ASP A 1125 29.31 -5.53 22.30
C ASP A 1125 30.22 -5.96 21.16
N MET A 1126 30.94 -7.06 21.33
CA MET A 1126 31.74 -7.67 20.27
C MET A 1126 30.85 -8.18 19.13
N ILE A 1127 29.73 -8.86 19.44
CA ILE A 1127 28.76 -9.30 18.42
C ILE A 1127 28.19 -8.12 17.63
N ARG A 1128 27.90 -6.99 18.29
CA ARG A 1128 27.47 -5.76 17.60
C ARG A 1128 28.55 -5.19 16.67
N ARG A 1129 29.82 -5.18 17.09
CA ARG A 1129 30.95 -4.75 16.24
C ARG A 1129 31.10 -5.65 15.01
N LEU A 1130 30.97 -6.97 15.20
CA LEU A 1130 31.03 -7.96 14.12
C LEU A 1130 29.87 -7.78 13.13
N LEU A 1131 28.66 -7.55 13.63
CA LEU A 1131 27.51 -7.22 12.81
C LEU A 1131 27.77 -5.94 11.99
N ALA A 1132 28.29 -4.88 12.61
CA ALA A 1132 28.59 -3.63 11.91
C ALA A 1132 29.59 -3.82 10.76
N SER A 1133 30.62 -4.64 10.94
CA SER A 1133 31.57 -5.01 9.88
C SER A 1133 30.88 -5.77 8.74
N MET A 1134 29.99 -6.71 9.04
CA MET A 1134 29.21 -7.42 8.02
C MET A 1134 28.26 -6.47 7.27
N LEU A 1135 27.53 -5.61 7.99
CA LEU A 1135 26.58 -4.67 7.39
C LEU A 1135 27.27 -3.65 6.47
N ALA A 1136 28.52 -3.28 6.77
CA ALA A 1136 29.32 -2.44 5.89
C ALA A 1136 29.53 -3.07 4.50
N LEU A 1137 29.69 -4.39 4.42
CA LEU A 1137 29.80 -5.13 3.15
C LEU A 1137 28.47 -5.14 2.39
N TYR A 1138 27.35 -5.32 3.09
CA TYR A 1138 26.03 -5.27 2.47
C TYR A 1138 25.69 -3.87 1.94
N ARG A 1139 26.09 -2.81 2.66
CA ARG A 1139 25.87 -1.40 2.26
C ARG A 1139 26.84 -0.92 1.18
N ALA A 1140 27.97 -1.60 1.01
CA ALA A 1140 28.92 -1.30 -0.06
C ALA A 1140 28.57 -1.99 -1.39
N ASP A 1141 27.64 -2.95 -1.37
CA ASP A 1141 27.17 -3.65 -2.57
C ASP A 1141 26.20 -2.78 -3.38
N PRO A 1142 26.30 -2.69 -4.71
CA PRO A 1142 25.44 -1.83 -5.50
C PRO A 1142 23.97 -2.28 -5.55
N SER A 1143 23.62 -3.48 -5.06
CA SER A 1143 22.27 -4.02 -5.13
C SER A 1143 21.32 -3.41 -4.09
N PRO A 1144 20.19 -2.80 -4.50
CA PRO A 1144 19.17 -2.30 -3.58
C PRO A 1144 18.60 -3.39 -2.64
N SER A 1145 18.57 -4.65 -3.07
CA SER A 1145 18.10 -5.76 -2.23
C SER A 1145 19.06 -6.06 -1.07
N ARG A 1146 20.36 -5.83 -1.24
CA ARG A 1146 21.35 -6.02 -0.17
C ARG A 1146 21.36 -4.86 0.82
N HIS A 1147 21.07 -3.64 0.36
CA HIS A 1147 20.82 -2.51 1.26
C HIS A 1147 19.61 -2.77 2.16
N ARG A 1148 18.52 -3.31 1.58
CA ARG A 1148 17.35 -3.70 2.36
C ARG A 1148 17.66 -4.80 3.37
N ALA A 1149 18.35 -5.86 2.93
CA ALA A 1149 18.78 -6.91 3.84
C ALA A 1149 19.63 -6.36 4.99
N ALA A 1150 20.52 -5.39 4.73
CA ALA A 1150 21.32 -4.76 5.77
C ALA A 1150 20.47 -4.09 6.86
N GLN A 1151 19.34 -3.50 6.47
CA GLN A 1151 18.39 -2.90 7.40
C GLN A 1151 17.64 -3.98 8.19
N ASP A 1152 17.12 -5.01 7.53
CA ASP A 1152 16.40 -6.10 8.21
C ASP A 1152 17.29 -6.83 9.24
N TRP A 1153 18.59 -6.97 8.95
CA TRP A 1153 19.60 -7.52 9.88
C TRP A 1153 19.83 -6.62 11.10
N GLN A 1154 19.87 -5.30 10.89
CA GLN A 1154 20.01 -4.32 11.97
C GLN A 1154 18.77 -4.34 12.87
N ASP A 1155 17.59 -4.38 12.27
CA ASP A 1155 16.31 -4.44 12.99
C ASP A 1155 16.19 -5.72 13.82
N ALA A 1156 16.58 -6.87 13.26
CA ALA A 1156 16.63 -8.14 14.01
C ALA A 1156 17.59 -8.10 15.20
N ALA A 1157 18.75 -7.46 15.04
CA ALA A 1157 19.75 -7.31 16.10
C ALA A 1157 19.32 -6.36 17.22
N ASP A 1158 18.56 -5.32 16.88
CA ASP A 1158 18.02 -4.34 17.83
C ASP A 1158 16.71 -4.81 18.49
N GLY A 1159 16.21 -6.00 18.15
CA GLY A 1159 14.98 -6.58 18.70
C GLY A 1159 13.70 -5.98 18.13
N LEU A 1160 13.78 -5.33 16.96
CA LEU A 1160 12.67 -4.75 16.22
C LEU A 1160 12.00 -5.79 15.31
N GLU A 1161 10.87 -5.43 14.70
CA GLU A 1161 10.14 -6.30 13.78
C GLU A 1161 10.93 -6.50 12.47
N ALA A 1162 11.45 -7.70 12.28
CA ALA A 1162 12.11 -8.14 11.05
C ALA A 1162 11.44 -9.42 10.50
N PRO A 1163 11.59 -9.75 9.20
CA PRO A 1163 11.07 -11.00 8.66
C PRO A 1163 11.58 -12.23 9.43
N GLU A 1164 10.73 -13.23 9.65
CA GLU A 1164 11.08 -14.42 10.48
C GLU A 1164 12.37 -15.13 10.03
N HIS A 1165 12.61 -15.22 8.72
CA HIS A 1165 13.85 -15.81 8.21
C HIS A 1165 15.11 -15.01 8.58
N VAL A 1166 15.00 -13.68 8.70
CA VAL A 1166 16.12 -12.80 9.12
C VAL A 1166 16.38 -12.93 10.62
N LYS A 1167 15.34 -13.11 11.44
CA LYS A 1167 15.52 -13.48 12.86
C LYS A 1167 16.24 -14.82 13.01
N GLY A 1168 15.91 -15.79 12.17
CA GLY A 1168 16.63 -17.06 12.07
C GLY A 1168 18.11 -16.85 11.71
N TRP A 1169 18.40 -16.00 10.72
CA TRP A 1169 19.78 -15.67 10.37
C TRP A 1169 20.54 -14.97 11.49
N TRP A 1170 19.89 -14.07 12.23
CA TRP A 1170 20.47 -13.39 13.39
C TRP A 1170 20.84 -14.37 14.52
N ASN A 1171 19.97 -15.36 14.77
CA ASN A 1171 20.26 -16.42 15.74
C ASN A 1171 21.47 -17.26 15.31
N THR A 1172 21.53 -17.67 14.05
CA THR A 1172 22.71 -18.38 13.50
C THR A 1172 23.98 -17.56 13.60
N PHE A 1173 23.91 -16.27 13.22
CA PHE A 1173 25.03 -15.34 13.27
C PHE A 1173 25.62 -15.26 14.68
N THR A 1174 24.77 -15.00 15.67
CA THR A 1174 25.21 -14.81 17.06
C THR A 1174 25.89 -16.07 17.60
N ASN A 1175 25.26 -17.23 17.48
CA ASN A 1175 25.79 -18.50 17.99
C ASN A 1175 27.09 -18.92 17.27
N LEU A 1176 27.17 -18.72 15.95
CA LEU A 1176 28.36 -19.01 15.17
C LEU A 1176 29.55 -18.17 15.64
N HIS A 1177 29.38 -16.85 15.81
CA HIS A 1177 30.48 -15.98 16.20
C HIS A 1177 30.95 -16.26 17.64
N VAL A 1178 30.03 -16.49 18.58
CA VAL A 1178 30.38 -16.91 19.94
C VAL A 1178 31.20 -18.21 19.93
N GLY A 1179 30.70 -19.24 19.26
CA GLY A 1179 31.38 -20.54 19.18
C GLY A 1179 32.75 -20.47 18.49
N VAL A 1180 32.91 -19.59 17.49
CA VAL A 1180 34.20 -19.36 16.82
C VAL A 1180 35.23 -18.77 17.76
N TYR A 1181 34.90 -17.73 18.54
CA TYR A 1181 35.88 -17.15 19.46
C TYR A 1181 36.24 -18.10 20.59
N GLU A 1182 35.28 -18.80 21.17
CA GLU A 1182 35.55 -19.82 22.19
C GLU A 1182 36.46 -20.93 21.66
N PHE A 1183 36.26 -21.37 20.42
CA PHE A 1183 37.16 -22.29 19.75
C PHE A 1183 38.58 -21.71 19.60
N ILE A 1184 38.72 -20.47 19.10
CA ILE A 1184 40.02 -19.81 18.95
C ILE A 1184 40.73 -19.71 20.31
N PHE A 1185 40.01 -19.38 21.38
CA PHE A 1185 40.56 -19.34 22.74
C PHE A 1185 40.98 -20.73 23.25
N SER A 1186 40.26 -21.79 22.87
CA SER A 1186 40.57 -23.17 23.25
C SER A 1186 41.88 -23.70 22.64
N LEU A 1187 42.38 -23.08 21.58
CA LEU A 1187 43.67 -23.42 20.97
C LEU A 1187 44.87 -23.02 21.84
N LEU A 1188 44.67 -22.14 22.83
CA LEU A 1188 45.72 -21.77 23.76
C LEU A 1188 45.94 -22.87 24.83
N PRO A 1189 47.20 -23.17 25.19
CA PRO A 1189 47.53 -24.00 26.34
C PRO A 1189 46.81 -23.56 27.62
N GLU A 1190 46.46 -24.54 28.45
CA GLU A 1190 45.78 -24.31 29.73
C GLU A 1190 46.61 -23.37 30.62
N GLY A 1191 45.99 -22.27 31.09
CA GLY A 1191 46.64 -21.25 31.92
C GLY A 1191 47.43 -20.16 31.17
N GLN A 1192 47.62 -20.24 29.85
CA GLN A 1192 48.26 -19.17 29.08
C GLN A 1192 47.31 -17.96 28.93
N GLN A 1193 47.79 -16.74 29.20
CA GLN A 1193 46.98 -15.53 28.99
C GLN A 1193 46.74 -15.27 27.51
N PRO A 1194 45.49 -14.97 27.10
CA PRO A 1194 45.18 -14.67 25.72
C PRO A 1194 45.73 -13.28 25.38
N THR A 1195 46.58 -13.21 24.36
CA THR A 1195 47.02 -11.97 23.71
C THR A 1195 46.79 -12.12 22.21
N ILE A 1196 46.54 -11.02 21.48
CA ILE A 1196 46.30 -11.10 20.02
C ILE A 1196 47.42 -11.85 19.29
N PRO A 1197 48.73 -11.60 19.56
CA PRO A 1197 49.80 -12.38 18.94
C PRO A 1197 49.78 -13.87 19.32
N ALA A 1198 49.42 -14.22 20.56
CA ALA A 1198 49.31 -15.61 20.98
C ALA A 1198 48.16 -16.34 20.30
N LEU A 1199 47.00 -15.69 20.15
CA LEU A 1199 45.85 -16.22 19.42
C LEU A 1199 46.15 -16.38 17.93
N GLN A 1200 46.84 -15.40 17.33
CA GLN A 1200 47.33 -15.48 15.95
C GLN A 1200 48.25 -16.69 15.76
N GLU A 1201 49.23 -16.89 16.63
CA GLU A 1201 50.16 -18.00 16.53
C GLU A 1201 49.48 -19.35 16.74
N ALA A 1202 48.59 -19.47 17.73
CA ALA A 1202 47.83 -20.70 17.97
C ALA A 1202 46.93 -21.06 16.78
N LEU A 1203 46.25 -20.07 16.20
CA LEU A 1203 45.39 -20.27 15.03
C LEU A 1203 46.21 -20.60 13.77
N LEU A 1204 47.38 -19.97 13.59
CA LEU A 1204 48.34 -20.32 12.53
C LEU A 1204 48.81 -21.78 12.63
N GLN A 1205 49.18 -22.22 13.82
CA GLN A 1205 49.62 -23.61 14.06
C GLN A 1205 48.48 -24.61 13.79
N TRP A 1206 47.26 -24.28 14.22
CA TRP A 1206 46.10 -25.10 13.93
C TRP A 1206 45.82 -25.20 12.43
N MET A 1207 45.83 -24.08 11.70
CA MET A 1207 45.63 -24.09 10.25
C MET A 1207 46.72 -24.88 9.50
N ARG A 1208 47.98 -24.78 9.93
CA ARG A 1208 49.11 -25.57 9.39
C ARG A 1208 48.97 -27.08 9.63
N SER A 1209 48.13 -27.49 10.58
CA SER A 1209 47.86 -28.91 10.80
C SER A 1209 46.98 -29.55 9.73
N VAL A 1210 46.28 -28.73 8.92
CA VAL A 1210 45.49 -29.17 7.77
C VAL A 1210 46.36 -29.24 6.53
N LYS A 1211 46.38 -30.39 5.86
CA LYS A 1211 47.27 -30.67 4.72
C LYS A 1211 46.62 -30.38 3.36
N ALA A 1212 45.31 -30.13 3.32
CA ALA A 1212 44.56 -29.84 2.12
C ALA A 1212 45.14 -28.65 1.31
N PRO A 1213 45.30 -28.77 -0.02
CA PRO A 1213 45.70 -27.65 -0.87
C PRO A 1213 44.71 -26.48 -0.76
N MET A 1214 45.22 -25.26 -0.57
CA MET A 1214 44.41 -24.07 -0.32
C MET A 1214 44.35 -23.15 -1.54
N THR A 1215 43.14 -22.73 -1.92
CA THR A 1215 42.89 -21.65 -2.89
C THR A 1215 42.16 -20.52 -2.19
N VAL A 1216 42.63 -19.28 -2.31
CA VAL A 1216 42.02 -18.11 -1.67
C VAL A 1216 41.64 -17.06 -2.71
N PHE A 1217 40.37 -16.69 -2.73
CA PHE A 1217 39.84 -15.61 -3.54
C PHE A 1217 39.74 -14.34 -2.71
N VAL A 1218 40.46 -13.29 -3.10
CA VAL A 1218 40.52 -12.00 -2.40
C VAL A 1218 39.74 -10.97 -3.22
N ALA A 1219 38.60 -10.49 -2.72
CA ALA A 1219 37.85 -9.43 -3.39
C ALA A 1219 38.43 -8.07 -2.98
N LEU A 1220 38.95 -7.30 -3.94
CA LEU A 1220 39.66 -6.04 -3.65
C LEU A 1220 38.80 -4.97 -2.97
N LYS A 1221 37.48 -5.02 -3.16
CA LYS A 1221 36.50 -4.16 -2.49
C LYS A 1221 35.68 -4.92 -1.43
N GLY A 1222 36.14 -6.11 -1.04
CA GLY A 1222 35.56 -6.95 0.00
C GLY A 1222 36.18 -6.68 1.38
N TYR A 1223 36.31 -7.70 2.22
CA TYR A 1223 36.82 -7.56 3.60
C TYR A 1223 38.17 -6.81 3.70
N ILE A 1224 39.08 -7.04 2.75
CA ILE A 1224 40.40 -6.37 2.75
C ILE A 1224 40.31 -4.85 2.67
N ALA A 1225 39.28 -4.30 2.00
CA ALA A 1225 39.09 -2.87 1.88
C ALA A 1225 38.71 -2.20 3.22
N PHE A 1226 38.16 -2.97 4.16
CA PHE A 1226 37.74 -2.47 5.47
C PHE A 1226 38.85 -2.52 6.52
N ILE A 1227 39.96 -3.21 6.27
CA ILE A 1227 41.19 -3.05 7.06
C ILE A 1227 41.78 -1.69 6.71
N ALA A 1228 42.07 -0.83 7.70
CA ALA A 1228 42.68 0.46 7.45
C ALA A 1228 44.02 0.29 6.72
N GLU A 1229 44.31 1.12 5.71
CA GLU A 1229 45.47 0.96 4.81
C GLU A 1229 46.81 0.84 5.58
N GLU A 1230 46.99 1.67 6.59
CA GLU A 1230 48.13 1.66 7.52
C GLU A 1230 48.27 0.38 8.36
N ARG A 1231 47.21 -0.45 8.45
CA ARG A 1231 47.16 -1.74 9.15
C ARG A 1231 47.02 -2.95 8.20
N ARG A 1232 47.04 -2.73 6.88
CA ARG A 1232 46.92 -3.80 5.87
C ARG A 1232 48.20 -4.60 5.66
N ALA A 1233 49.36 -4.06 6.08
CA ALA A 1233 50.64 -4.73 5.95
C ALA A 1233 50.61 -6.13 6.60
N GLY A 1234 50.82 -7.18 5.79
CA GLY A 1234 50.76 -8.58 6.21
C GLY A 1234 49.36 -9.20 6.19
N TRP A 1235 48.34 -8.49 5.70
CA TRP A 1235 46.95 -8.91 5.56
C TRP A 1235 46.44 -8.85 4.12
N GLU A 1236 47.26 -8.44 3.15
CA GLU A 1236 46.90 -8.23 1.74
C GLU A 1236 46.24 -9.45 1.10
N GLN A 1237 46.59 -10.64 1.58
CA GLN A 1237 46.02 -11.93 1.16
C GLN A 1237 45.41 -12.68 2.36
N TYR A 1238 44.85 -11.93 3.30
CA TYR A 1238 44.26 -12.45 4.54
C TYR A 1238 45.24 -13.29 5.40
N GLY A 1239 46.54 -12.97 5.30
CA GLY A 1239 47.62 -13.60 6.06
C GLY A 1239 47.95 -15.04 5.65
N ILE A 1240 47.38 -15.55 4.56
CA ILE A 1240 47.47 -16.97 4.21
C ILE A 1240 48.88 -17.43 3.80
N GLU A 1241 49.72 -16.54 3.27
CA GLU A 1241 51.14 -16.83 2.98
C GLU A 1241 51.90 -17.34 4.23
N ARG A 1242 51.42 -16.98 5.43
CA ARG A 1242 52.00 -17.44 6.70
C ARG A 1242 51.58 -18.87 7.05
N VAL A 1243 50.50 -19.39 6.46
CA VAL A 1243 49.96 -20.74 6.71
C VAL A 1243 50.51 -21.71 5.67
N SER A 1244 50.36 -21.39 4.40
CA SER A 1244 50.77 -22.23 3.28
C SER A 1244 51.41 -21.35 2.19
N PRO A 1245 52.74 -21.36 2.06
CA PRO A 1245 53.44 -20.62 1.00
C PRO A 1245 53.02 -21.03 -0.41
N ASP A 1246 52.54 -22.27 -0.56
CA ASP A 1246 52.09 -22.84 -1.83
C ASP A 1246 50.57 -22.61 -2.08
N ALA A 1247 49.90 -21.81 -1.24
CA ALA A 1247 48.48 -21.49 -1.45
C ALA A 1247 48.29 -20.68 -2.73
N GLN A 1248 47.29 -21.05 -3.52
CA GLN A 1248 46.95 -20.32 -4.75
C GLN A 1248 46.09 -19.09 -4.41
N ILE A 1249 46.59 -17.90 -4.75
CA ILE A 1249 45.92 -16.64 -4.42
C ILE A 1249 45.38 -15.97 -5.67
N ILE A 1250 44.08 -15.71 -5.68
CA ILE A 1250 43.37 -15.18 -6.83
C ILE A 1250 42.70 -13.89 -6.39
N THR A 1251 43.17 -12.79 -6.97
CA THR A 1251 42.62 -11.46 -6.68
C THR A 1251 41.50 -11.15 -7.66
N VAL A 1252 40.34 -10.77 -7.13
CA VAL A 1252 39.14 -10.47 -7.92
C VAL A 1252 38.80 -9.00 -7.82
N THR A 1253 38.57 -8.37 -8.97
CA THR A 1253 38.13 -6.98 -9.06
C THR A 1253 36.63 -6.90 -8.79
N GLY A 1254 36.24 -6.70 -7.53
CA GLY A 1254 34.83 -6.66 -7.12
C GLY A 1254 34.63 -6.54 -5.61
N GLY A 1255 33.37 -6.36 -5.21
CA GLY A 1255 32.94 -6.40 -3.82
C GLY A 1255 32.70 -7.82 -3.29
N HIS A 1256 32.38 -7.91 -2.00
CA HIS A 1256 32.24 -9.17 -1.25
C HIS A 1256 31.33 -10.21 -1.92
N PHE A 1257 30.19 -9.79 -2.49
CA PHE A 1257 29.26 -10.72 -3.15
C PHE A 1257 29.57 -10.93 -4.63
N GLN A 1258 30.18 -9.94 -5.28
CA GLN A 1258 30.54 -9.99 -6.70
C GLN A 1258 31.63 -11.03 -6.98
N VAL A 1259 32.45 -11.37 -5.97
CA VAL A 1259 33.46 -12.43 -6.09
C VAL A 1259 32.86 -13.76 -6.52
N LEU A 1260 31.65 -14.09 -6.04
CA LEU A 1260 30.96 -15.34 -6.36
C LEU A 1260 30.49 -15.41 -7.82
N GLU A 1261 30.33 -14.26 -8.45
CA GLU A 1261 29.89 -14.13 -9.83
C GLU A 1261 31.03 -13.89 -10.82
N SER A 1262 32.25 -13.74 -10.30
CA SER A 1262 33.44 -13.41 -11.10
C SER A 1262 33.88 -14.60 -11.96
N PRO A 1263 34.27 -14.36 -13.23
CA PRO A 1263 34.85 -15.41 -14.07
C PRO A 1263 36.04 -16.11 -13.40
N GLU A 1264 36.88 -15.36 -12.68
CA GLU A 1264 38.04 -15.88 -11.98
C GLU A 1264 37.65 -16.94 -10.93
N PHE A 1265 36.58 -16.70 -10.16
CA PHE A 1265 36.03 -17.69 -9.23
C PHE A 1265 35.39 -18.86 -9.97
N ILE A 1266 34.47 -18.59 -10.90
CA ILE A 1266 33.69 -19.62 -11.58
C ILE A 1266 34.59 -20.58 -12.36
N GLU A 1267 35.60 -20.10 -13.07
CA GLU A 1267 36.50 -20.95 -13.86
C GLU A 1267 37.46 -21.73 -12.96
N THR A 1268 38.09 -21.07 -11.98
CA THR A 1268 39.09 -21.71 -11.12
C THR A 1268 38.46 -22.67 -10.11
N ALA A 1269 37.26 -22.38 -9.60
CA ALA A 1269 36.52 -23.29 -8.74
C ALA A 1269 36.05 -24.56 -9.49
N GLN A 1270 36.01 -24.56 -10.82
CA GLN A 1270 35.62 -25.73 -11.61
C GLN A 1270 36.83 -26.53 -12.12
N ALA A 1271 37.87 -25.85 -12.59
CA ALA A 1271 39.04 -26.47 -13.22
C ALA A 1271 40.30 -26.54 -12.34
N GLY A 1272 40.39 -25.73 -11.28
CA GLY A 1272 41.64 -25.47 -10.55
C GLY A 1272 42.08 -26.53 -9.53
N TRP A 1273 41.40 -27.67 -9.44
CA TRP A 1273 41.67 -28.72 -8.44
C TRP A 1273 42.18 -30.03 -9.04
N THR A 1274 42.14 -30.17 -10.36
CA THR A 1274 42.61 -31.35 -11.11
C THR A 1274 44.06 -31.21 -11.58
N ALA A 1275 44.70 -30.06 -11.33
CA ALA A 1275 46.04 -29.69 -11.80
C ALA A 1275 47.12 -29.92 -10.74
#